data_AF-A0A6S7G762-F1
#
_entry.id   AF-A0A6S7G762-F1
#
_cell.length_a   1.000
_cell.length_b   1.000
_cell.length_c   1.000
_cell.angle_alpha   90.00
_cell.angle_beta   90.00
_cell.angle_gamma   90.00
#
_symmetry.space_group_name_H-M   'P 1'
#
loop_
_entity.id
_entity.type
_entity.pdbx_description
1 polymer ?
#
loop_
_entity_poly.entity_id
_entity_poly.type
_entity_poly.pdbx_seq_one_letter_code
_entity_poly.pdbx_strand_id
1 'polypeptide(L)'
;MATYIGPKAFAVFAVILIHCCDQTVAQNTSSILTTSIGDSSTQVPNVSPASTPTTVATPVSVMTSAAVTPVTPSASATTQSPSTSPVTAGSTANPPTQGPSQSSQSSQGSHLPNFPIISHRSHEEAEIEYEGYDGFYNNRAHPEWGAVDMPLTRRVPSHYEDGVYQPSGATRPNPLTLSQELMKGDFGEFPDEGAKNKSTLLVFFGQQVVEEVLDAQRPGCPPEYFNIDIPDDYTTYHVAGNPKIIPLLRSRYHMGTGSSPNNPRQQLNEITPWIDGGLMYGVAKAWADALRSFKDGKLATSKKGNWPEENDIGLPMANPPPPANHKLMDATRFFKLGNPRGNENPFLLTFGIMWFRYHNVIAERLKLHTNETDDEKLFNEARKWVIATHQKIVFYDWLPRFLGLDPDAFRANDSYRYIPAVHPGIAHVFQSAAMRFGHTMVTPGVMRRLNKTCEAFKTRASSSTLGEKAANKRGVRTCNSFWNPQIPITEKNGTETLDIEAFLRGMASQDAEREDNIITEDLRGFVFGGLDFSRRDLMAVNIQRGRDHGLPDYNTARKAYGLAAKENFIDIKANQSYIPNSVYQTLDDLYKGDINSIDVWVGGLLETRKSGPGELFSTIIEDQFRRIRDGDRFWFENIENNLFTQDEIDQINNITLYDVILMTTNIEADDIQKDPFFTTGDDVPCKLGRLEPGDVEDCTDPKTFDYFDGSEVSFALTFLFIGLFCVGVVLTMLFLARRRMAMLAEKRKTNRRKTQRNSKPAENEFIAAEWRRNLPDRTVKVKLGPGKIVRVSSERGQLLRTIDLRGMEWIIIFLQSDREQTLLSVRMDREYDMILRFDSETQRDEFLQSYESFLGNHEIKCNRNEMKTQMLISSAHTKEDRQKRLEKFFRVAFAHAFDIEYQDQDFNERMGEAKEVLSCELSRTEFAEALSLKPNSLFVEQMFDLVDKDRNGYLSFREFLDVIVIFAKGTPDEKLRLFFDMYDVSGNQKLGRDEFKQMIKSFMELVNADVESDQLDALTDSMFSQAGFTNKDELTFDDFRAVMAEYKENLEDAQLNLSGTGVDVPKAGTGEKKKRENAPTRARKTVIKHLDATSDRAPKRTPTRVKVATKKTKDYDNVIKKNWTIFARYVSNHVPDIFIAVLYTLVLIAIFAERAYYYSVEREHGGLRRIAGYGVTVTRGAASAMMFTYSSLLVTMCRNLITFLRETFFGHYVPFDSNVLFHKYIALWAFLFTVVHCIGHASNFYHIATQPPNDLTCLFRNYFHRYANLSSPGKTIIL
;
A
#
# COMPACT_ATOMS: atom_id res chain seq x y z
N MET A 1 -2.83 -8.17 4.03
CA MET A 1 -1.43 -8.41 4.46
C MET A 1 -1.15 -7.66 5.76
N ALA A 2 -1.32 -8.30 6.92
CA ALA A 2 -1.11 -7.68 8.24
C ALA A 2 -0.45 -8.66 9.25
N THR A 3 0.40 -9.54 8.74
CA THR A 3 1.21 -10.53 9.46
C THR A 3 2.47 -10.80 8.62
N TYR A 4 3.57 -11.24 9.26
CA TYR A 4 4.92 -11.42 8.71
C TYR A 4 5.79 -10.15 8.49
N ILE A 5 6.16 -9.49 9.61
CA ILE A 5 7.55 -9.07 9.84
C ILE A 5 7.93 -9.56 11.25
N GLY A 6 9.01 -10.35 11.36
CA GLY A 6 9.43 -10.98 12.62
C GLY A 6 10.33 -10.09 13.51
N PRO A 7 10.58 -10.45 14.78
CA PRO A 7 11.18 -9.55 15.78
C PRO A 7 12.65 -9.13 15.57
N LYS A 8 13.33 -9.59 14.51
CA LYS A 8 14.79 -9.48 14.37
C LYS A 8 15.33 -8.04 14.22
N ALA A 9 14.49 -7.07 13.87
CA ALA A 9 14.87 -5.66 13.87
C ALA A 9 15.11 -5.06 15.27
N PHE A 10 14.51 -5.64 16.32
CA PHE A 10 14.61 -5.12 17.69
C PHE A 10 15.95 -5.46 18.38
N ALA A 11 16.62 -6.52 17.93
CA ALA A 11 17.83 -7.03 18.57
C ALA A 11 19.04 -6.09 18.46
N VAL A 12 19.25 -5.47 17.29
CA VAL A 12 20.45 -4.67 17.01
C VAL A 12 20.49 -3.38 17.84
N PHE A 13 19.34 -2.77 18.12
CA PHE A 13 19.26 -1.55 18.95
C PHE A 13 19.30 -1.85 20.47
N ALA A 14 18.92 -3.05 20.90
CA ALA A 14 18.91 -3.43 22.31
C ALA A 14 20.31 -3.76 22.86
N VAL A 15 21.17 -4.39 22.04
CA VAL A 15 22.51 -4.86 22.47
C VAL A 15 23.43 -3.72 22.93
N ILE A 16 23.27 -2.51 22.39
CA ILE A 16 24.09 -1.34 22.75
C ILE A 16 23.70 -0.75 24.13
N LEU A 17 22.49 -1.00 24.62
CA LEU A 17 21.97 -0.37 25.86
C LEU A 17 22.06 -1.25 27.12
N ILE A 18 22.29 -2.56 26.98
CA ILE A 18 22.19 -3.52 28.10
C ILE A 18 23.54 -3.73 28.83
N HIS A 19 24.67 -3.29 28.27
CA HIS A 19 26.00 -3.56 28.83
C HIS A 19 26.57 -2.49 29.80
N CYS A 20 25.74 -1.56 30.27
CA CYS A 20 26.17 -0.46 31.17
C CYS A 20 25.50 -0.44 32.56
N CYS A 21 24.75 -1.49 32.93
CA CYS A 21 24.07 -1.57 34.23
C CYS A 21 24.31 -2.92 34.93
N ASP A 22 25.50 -3.10 35.51
CA ASP A 22 25.63 -3.83 36.78
C ASP A 22 26.79 -3.25 37.61
N GLN A 23 26.78 -3.48 38.94
CA GLN A 23 27.60 -2.73 39.90
C GLN A 23 28.66 -3.55 40.65
N THR A 24 29.82 -2.91 40.83
CA THR A 24 30.82 -3.12 41.91
C THR A 24 31.47 -4.49 42.09
N VAL A 25 32.81 -4.51 42.08
CA VAL A 25 33.66 -4.72 43.29
C VAL A 25 35.09 -4.23 42.99
N ALA A 26 35.90 -4.05 44.04
CA ALA A 26 37.05 -3.14 44.06
C ALA A 26 38.42 -3.73 43.61
N GLN A 27 39.39 -2.79 43.53
CA GLN A 27 40.85 -2.91 43.74
C GLN A 27 41.85 -2.92 42.55
N ASN A 28 42.77 -1.95 42.67
CA ASN A 28 44.22 -1.96 42.38
C ASN A 28 44.80 -1.51 41.02
N THR A 29 45.85 -0.68 41.19
CA THR A 29 47.04 -0.47 40.33
C THR A 29 46.88 0.07 38.90
N SER A 30 46.92 1.41 38.79
CA SER A 30 47.95 2.19 38.05
C SER A 30 48.67 1.52 36.85
N SER A 31 48.77 2.16 35.68
CA SER A 31 49.65 3.34 35.48
C SER A 31 49.70 3.81 34.01
N ILE A 32 50.22 5.03 33.75
CA ILE A 32 50.88 5.50 32.50
C ILE A 32 49.98 5.54 31.23
N LEU A 33 49.57 6.70 30.68
CA LEU A 33 50.33 7.63 29.80
C LEU A 33 50.88 6.93 28.52
N THR A 34 50.77 7.43 27.28
CA THR A 34 50.55 8.81 26.79
C THR A 34 50.05 8.84 25.32
N THR A 35 49.53 10.00 24.89
CA THR A 35 49.52 10.65 23.54
C THR A 35 50.30 10.05 22.34
N SER A 36 50.02 10.38 21.04
CA SER A 36 48.87 11.00 20.32
C SER A 36 49.24 11.33 18.84
N ILE A 37 48.24 11.45 17.94
CA ILE A 37 48.16 12.38 16.76
C ILE A 37 49.10 12.15 15.54
N GLY A 38 48.58 12.49 14.34
CA GLY A 38 49.25 12.47 13.02
C GLY A 38 48.45 11.66 11.99
N ASP A 39 47.77 12.16 10.95
CA ASP A 39 48.00 13.31 10.03
C ASP A 39 49.40 13.30 9.39
N SER A 40 49.61 13.46 8.07
CA SER A 40 48.76 13.45 6.85
C SER A 40 49.70 13.35 5.60
N SER A 41 49.34 13.34 4.30
CA SER A 41 48.09 13.60 3.56
C SER A 41 48.07 12.88 2.16
N THR A 42 47.49 13.53 1.13
CA THR A 42 47.23 13.15 -0.28
C THR A 42 48.43 13.12 -1.24
N GLN A 43 48.37 12.30 -2.32
CA GLN A 43 48.46 12.77 -3.73
C GLN A 43 48.05 11.69 -4.78
N VAL A 44 47.78 12.14 -6.02
CA VAL A 44 47.21 11.40 -7.18
C VAL A 44 47.78 12.05 -8.46
N PRO A 45 48.31 11.31 -9.47
CA PRO A 45 47.51 11.05 -10.70
C PRO A 45 47.80 9.76 -11.51
N ASN A 46 46.81 9.42 -12.35
CA ASN A 46 46.72 8.54 -13.52
C ASN A 46 48.00 8.01 -14.22
N VAL A 47 47.91 6.77 -14.76
CA VAL A 47 47.99 6.48 -16.21
C VAL A 47 47.54 5.03 -16.51
N SER A 48 46.95 4.81 -17.70
CA SER A 48 46.54 3.52 -18.30
C SER A 48 47.19 3.41 -19.71
N PRO A 49 47.27 2.26 -20.42
CA PRO A 49 46.42 1.06 -20.32
C PRO A 49 47.09 -0.33 -20.62
N ALA A 50 46.23 -1.36 -20.79
CA ALA A 50 46.34 -2.51 -21.72
C ALA A 50 46.71 -3.94 -21.24
N SER A 51 46.21 -4.92 -22.02
CA SER A 51 46.49 -6.37 -22.07
C SER A 51 46.09 -7.32 -20.91
N THR A 52 44.93 -7.96 -21.09
CA THR A 52 44.65 -9.42 -20.95
C THR A 52 45.22 -10.24 -19.76
N PRO A 53 44.35 -10.81 -18.90
CA PRO A 53 44.69 -11.95 -18.06
C PRO A 53 44.45 -13.29 -18.78
N THR A 54 45.27 -14.30 -18.47
CA THR A 54 45.02 -15.71 -18.82
C THR A 54 44.85 -16.52 -17.54
N THR A 55 43.64 -17.00 -17.25
CA THR A 55 43.35 -17.80 -16.04
C THR A 55 42.76 -19.15 -16.41
N VAL A 56 43.57 -20.21 -16.26
CA VAL A 56 43.11 -21.59 -16.22
C VAL A 56 42.45 -21.81 -14.85
N ALA A 57 41.24 -22.36 -14.84
CA ALA A 57 40.53 -22.74 -13.61
C ALA A 57 39.99 -24.17 -13.71
N THR A 58 40.52 -25.05 -12.87
CA THR A 58 40.01 -26.42 -12.68
C THR A 58 38.79 -26.42 -11.76
N PRO A 59 37.76 -27.25 -12.01
CA PRO A 59 36.59 -27.34 -11.14
C PRO A 59 36.92 -28.05 -9.82
N VAL A 60 36.33 -27.59 -8.72
CA VAL A 60 36.33 -28.29 -7.42
C VAL A 60 34.89 -28.66 -7.08
N SER A 61 34.65 -29.95 -6.87
CA SER A 61 33.36 -30.46 -6.39
C SER A 61 33.25 -30.30 -4.87
N VAL A 62 32.11 -29.80 -4.39
CA VAL A 62 31.73 -29.84 -2.97
C VAL A 62 30.28 -30.30 -2.85
N MET A 63 30.08 -31.55 -2.45
CA MET A 63 28.81 -32.00 -1.88
C MET A 63 28.67 -31.48 -0.45
N THR A 64 27.49 -30.99 -0.06
CA THR A 64 27.08 -30.90 1.34
C THR A 64 25.66 -31.42 1.50
N SER A 65 25.52 -32.58 2.13
CA SER A 65 24.24 -33.13 2.58
C SER A 65 23.75 -32.44 3.85
N ALA A 66 22.43 -32.34 4.00
CA ALA A 66 21.77 -32.05 5.27
C ALA A 66 20.59 -33.02 5.43
N ALA A 67 20.65 -33.88 6.46
CA ALA A 67 19.65 -34.94 6.66
C ALA A 67 18.41 -34.43 7.41
N VAL A 68 17.25 -35.01 7.10
CA VAL A 68 16.02 -34.86 7.88
C VAL A 68 15.85 -36.11 8.76
N THR A 69 15.68 -35.91 10.06
CA THR A 69 15.53 -36.99 11.04
C THR A 69 14.11 -37.54 11.08
N PRO A 70 13.88 -38.87 10.97
CA PRO A 70 12.57 -39.46 11.23
C PRO A 70 12.26 -39.46 12.74
N VAL A 71 11.01 -39.16 13.09
CA VAL A 71 10.53 -39.19 14.48
C VAL A 71 9.87 -40.54 14.78
N THR A 72 10.41 -41.29 15.73
CA THR A 72 9.80 -42.49 16.30
C THR A 72 9.03 -42.19 17.59
N PRO A 73 7.79 -42.68 17.73
CA PRO A 73 7.16 -42.90 19.02
C PRO A 73 7.26 -44.39 19.42
N SER A 74 7.72 -44.67 20.64
CA SER A 74 7.75 -46.02 21.22
C SER A 74 6.45 -46.35 21.98
N ALA A 75 6.20 -47.64 22.22
CA ALA A 75 4.89 -48.16 22.64
C ALA A 75 4.74 -48.43 24.16
N SER A 76 3.49 -48.45 24.63
CA SER A 76 2.93 -49.15 25.82
C SER A 76 1.62 -48.45 26.23
N ALA A 77 0.57 -49.07 26.79
CA ALA A 77 0.11 -50.47 26.90
C ALA A 77 -1.42 -50.39 27.24
N THR A 78 -2.24 -51.41 27.57
CA THR A 78 -2.06 -52.83 27.96
C THR A 78 -3.40 -53.56 27.75
N THR A 79 -3.42 -54.91 27.82
CA THR A 79 -4.61 -55.80 28.04
C THR A 79 -5.71 -55.82 26.94
N GLN A 80 -6.46 -56.91 26.72
CA GLN A 80 -6.45 -58.27 27.29
C GLN A 80 -6.98 -59.30 26.28
N SER A 81 -6.42 -60.50 26.26
CA SER A 81 -7.05 -61.69 25.68
C SER A 81 -7.91 -62.42 26.72
N PRO A 82 -8.90 -63.20 26.30
CA PRO A 82 -8.87 -64.63 26.64
C PRO A 82 -8.98 -65.55 25.42
N SER A 83 -8.70 -66.83 25.65
CA SER A 83 -8.59 -67.90 24.65
C SER A 83 -9.57 -69.05 24.93
N THR A 84 -9.46 -70.13 24.15
CA THR A 84 -10.06 -71.48 24.36
C THR A 84 -11.55 -71.69 24.03
N SER A 85 -12.01 -72.87 23.54
CA SER A 85 -11.42 -73.92 22.67
C SER A 85 -12.61 -74.65 21.93
N PRO A 86 -12.64 -75.96 21.50
CA PRO A 86 -13.34 -76.32 20.25
C PRO A 86 -14.51 -77.33 20.40
N VAL A 87 -15.28 -77.56 19.32
CA VAL A 87 -16.17 -78.73 19.16
C VAL A 87 -16.10 -79.23 17.70
N THR A 88 -16.26 -80.54 17.49
CA THR A 88 -15.95 -81.25 16.23
C THR A 88 -17.18 -81.96 15.65
N ALA A 89 -17.18 -82.15 14.32
CA ALA A 89 -17.91 -83.17 13.55
C ALA A 89 -19.45 -83.11 13.43
N GLY A 90 -19.96 -83.59 12.30
CA GLY A 90 -21.40 -83.71 12.00
C GLY A 90 -21.71 -83.84 10.51
N SER A 91 -21.56 -85.04 9.94
CA SER A 91 -21.83 -85.33 8.52
C SER A 91 -23.08 -86.18 8.31
N THR A 92 -23.98 -85.76 7.42
CA THR A 92 -25.00 -86.61 6.76
C THR A 92 -25.37 -86.00 5.39
N ALA A 93 -26.02 -86.79 4.52
CA ALA A 93 -26.18 -86.47 3.10
C ALA A 93 -27.59 -86.77 2.55
N ASN A 94 -27.75 -86.47 1.26
CA ASN A 94 -28.79 -86.91 0.30
C ASN A 94 -30.12 -86.11 0.18
N PRO A 95 -30.79 -86.19 -1.00
CA PRO A 95 -31.66 -85.12 -1.53
C PRO A 95 -33.04 -85.72 -1.98
N PRO A 96 -33.65 -85.36 -3.13
CA PRO A 96 -33.96 -84.05 -3.75
C PRO A 96 -35.49 -83.80 -3.84
N THR A 97 -35.92 -82.64 -4.35
CA THR A 97 -37.32 -82.44 -4.80
C THR A 97 -37.41 -81.55 -6.04
N GLN A 98 -38.40 -81.79 -6.90
CA GLN A 98 -38.51 -81.20 -8.25
C GLN A 98 -39.62 -80.16 -8.39
N GLY A 99 -39.32 -79.08 -9.13
CA GLY A 99 -40.23 -78.46 -10.11
C GLY A 99 -41.26 -77.43 -9.62
N PRO A 100 -42.00 -76.80 -10.55
CA PRO A 100 -42.02 -77.02 -12.01
C PRO A 100 -41.33 -75.90 -12.83
N SER A 101 -41.27 -76.09 -14.15
CA SER A 101 -40.64 -75.19 -15.13
C SER A 101 -41.66 -74.46 -16.02
N GLN A 102 -41.36 -73.19 -16.36
CA GLN A 102 -41.69 -72.48 -17.62
C GLN A 102 -41.21 -71.01 -17.48
N SER A 103 -40.81 -70.30 -18.54
CA SER A 103 -40.66 -70.66 -19.96
C SER A 103 -39.43 -69.98 -20.58
N SER A 104 -38.86 -70.59 -21.62
CA SER A 104 -37.79 -70.00 -22.42
C SER A 104 -38.35 -69.11 -23.54
N GLN A 105 -37.82 -67.90 -23.70
CA GLN A 105 -37.85 -67.19 -24.99
C GLN A 105 -36.42 -66.95 -25.47
N SER A 106 -36.22 -67.13 -26.77
CA SER A 106 -34.92 -67.07 -27.44
C SER A 106 -34.53 -65.63 -27.77
N SER A 107 -33.38 -65.18 -27.28
CA SER A 107 -32.63 -64.11 -27.95
C SER A 107 -32.08 -64.66 -29.27
N GLN A 108 -32.49 -64.05 -30.38
CA GLN A 108 -31.83 -64.27 -31.67
C GLN A 108 -30.44 -63.63 -31.63
N GLY A 109 -29.47 -64.24 -32.31
CA GLY A 109 -28.09 -63.77 -32.28
C GLY A 109 -27.89 -62.46 -33.07
N SER A 110 -27.35 -61.45 -32.41
CA SER A 110 -26.62 -60.36 -33.07
C SER A 110 -25.11 -60.68 -33.04
N HIS A 111 -24.41 -60.37 -34.14
CA HIS A 111 -22.96 -60.54 -34.22
C HIS A 111 -22.24 -59.40 -33.49
N LEU A 112 -22.19 -59.47 -32.16
CA LEU A 112 -21.18 -58.74 -31.39
C LEU A 112 -19.80 -59.38 -31.62
N PRO A 113 -18.73 -58.61 -31.86
CA PRO A 113 -17.39 -59.17 -32.06
C PRO A 113 -16.80 -59.67 -30.74
N ASN A 114 -16.17 -60.86 -30.78
CA ASN A 114 -15.50 -61.45 -29.61
C ASN A 114 -14.22 -60.68 -29.26
N PHE A 115 -14.29 -59.80 -28.26
CA PHE A 115 -13.15 -59.03 -27.76
C PHE A 115 -13.21 -58.77 -26.24
N PRO A 116 -12.09 -58.92 -25.52
CA PRO A 116 -11.11 -59.99 -25.59
C PRO A 116 -11.30 -61.00 -24.45
N ILE A 117 -10.64 -62.17 -24.51
CA ILE A 117 -10.43 -62.98 -23.31
C ILE A 117 -9.29 -62.32 -22.52
N ILE A 118 -9.64 -61.56 -21.50
CA ILE A 118 -8.66 -61.02 -20.53
C ILE A 118 -7.99 -62.23 -19.86
N SER A 119 -6.75 -62.52 -20.25
CA SER A 119 -6.10 -63.77 -19.86
C SER A 119 -5.79 -63.79 -18.36
N HIS A 120 -6.03 -64.93 -17.72
CA HIS A 120 -5.83 -65.06 -16.28
C HIS A 120 -4.34 -65.27 -15.98
N ARG A 121 -3.60 -64.16 -15.90
CA ARG A 121 -2.19 -64.14 -15.46
C ARG A 121 -2.04 -64.93 -14.15
N SER A 122 -1.05 -65.81 -14.10
CA SER A 122 -0.81 -66.74 -12.99
C SER A 122 0.08 -66.11 -11.91
N HIS A 123 -0.19 -66.42 -10.64
CA HIS A 123 0.26 -65.71 -9.42
C HIS A 123 1.78 -65.65 -9.10
N GLU A 124 2.70 -65.77 -10.07
CA GLU A 124 4.17 -65.68 -9.87
C GLU A 124 4.82 -64.44 -10.53
N GLU A 125 4.03 -63.47 -10.98
CA GLU A 125 4.53 -62.31 -11.73
C GLU A 125 5.27 -61.25 -10.90
N ALA A 126 6.18 -60.55 -11.57
CA ALA A 126 6.91 -59.40 -11.03
C ALA A 126 5.98 -58.19 -10.78
N GLU A 127 6.38 -57.33 -9.86
CA GLU A 127 5.65 -56.11 -9.48
C GLU A 127 5.53 -55.15 -10.68
N ILE A 128 4.31 -54.97 -11.20
CA ILE A 128 4.04 -54.13 -12.36
C ILE A 128 4.08 -52.65 -11.95
N GLU A 129 4.97 -51.89 -12.60
CA GLU A 129 5.05 -50.44 -12.45
C GLU A 129 3.98 -49.77 -13.31
N TYR A 130 2.87 -49.31 -12.69
CA TYR A 130 1.89 -48.48 -13.37
C TYR A 130 2.41 -47.06 -13.61
N GLU A 131 1.99 -46.44 -14.71
CA GLU A 131 2.38 -45.07 -15.07
C GLU A 131 1.93 -44.04 -14.02
N GLY A 132 2.76 -43.00 -13.81
CA GLY A 132 2.44 -41.84 -12.97
C GLY A 132 1.26 -41.02 -13.48
N TYR A 133 1.00 -39.88 -12.84
CA TYR A 133 -0.06 -38.93 -13.25
C TYR A 133 0.51 -37.58 -13.67
N ASP A 134 1.73 -37.26 -13.24
CA ASP A 134 2.41 -35.98 -13.41
C ASP A 134 3.60 -36.08 -14.40
N GLY A 135 3.74 -37.22 -15.08
CA GLY A 135 4.75 -37.50 -16.11
C GLY A 135 6.18 -37.74 -15.60
N PHE A 136 6.42 -37.64 -14.29
CA PHE A 136 7.72 -37.90 -13.69
C PHE A 136 8.11 -39.39 -13.77
N TYR A 137 9.42 -39.65 -13.78
CA TYR A 137 10.04 -40.99 -13.79
C TYR A 137 9.71 -41.88 -15.00
N ASN A 138 8.99 -41.39 -16.03
CA ASN A 138 8.83 -42.11 -17.29
C ASN A 138 10.22 -42.39 -17.92
N ASN A 139 11.08 -41.39 -18.06
CA ASN A 139 12.50 -41.62 -18.39
C ASN A 139 13.33 -41.93 -17.12
N ARG A 140 14.10 -43.04 -17.14
CA ARG A 140 14.91 -43.51 -16.00
C ARG A 140 16.23 -42.77 -15.79
N ALA A 141 16.77 -42.13 -16.83
CA ALA A 141 18.01 -41.34 -16.73
C ALA A 141 17.71 -39.86 -16.40
N HIS A 142 16.56 -39.37 -16.85
CA HIS A 142 16.07 -38.02 -16.66
C HIS A 142 14.64 -38.04 -16.11
N PRO A 143 14.44 -38.22 -14.78
CA PRO A 143 13.11 -38.29 -14.18
C PRO A 143 12.19 -37.10 -14.45
N GLU A 144 12.76 -35.95 -14.82
CA GLU A 144 12.08 -34.72 -15.21
C GLU A 144 11.61 -34.69 -16.67
N TRP A 145 12.03 -35.62 -17.52
CA TRP A 145 11.63 -35.65 -18.93
C TRP A 145 10.20 -36.12 -19.08
N GLY A 146 9.34 -35.23 -19.56
CA GLY A 146 7.91 -35.45 -19.70
C GLY A 146 7.07 -35.07 -18.47
N ALA A 147 7.68 -34.51 -17.43
CA ALA A 147 6.96 -33.98 -16.29
C ALA A 147 6.02 -32.81 -16.65
N VAL A 148 4.96 -32.63 -15.87
CA VAL A 148 4.12 -31.43 -15.87
C VAL A 148 4.93 -30.17 -15.49
N ASP A 149 4.56 -29.01 -16.03
CA ASP A 149 5.29 -27.73 -15.91
C ASP A 149 6.71 -27.74 -16.53
N MET A 150 7.03 -28.70 -17.40
CA MET A 150 8.27 -28.74 -18.19
C MET A 150 8.34 -27.58 -19.21
N PRO A 151 9.52 -26.96 -19.44
CA PRO A 151 9.71 -26.01 -20.54
C PRO A 151 9.54 -26.63 -21.92
N LEU A 152 8.92 -25.89 -22.85
CA LEU A 152 8.77 -26.28 -24.26
C LEU A 152 10.13 -26.33 -24.97
N THR A 153 10.34 -27.34 -25.81
CA THR A 153 11.62 -27.58 -26.49
C THR A 153 11.81 -26.72 -27.73
N ARG A 154 13.06 -26.56 -28.19
CA ARG A 154 13.40 -25.79 -29.39
C ARG A 154 14.47 -26.48 -30.23
N ARG A 155 14.26 -26.54 -31.56
CA ARG A 155 15.30 -26.90 -32.55
C ARG A 155 16.18 -25.73 -32.99
N VAL A 156 15.73 -24.49 -32.78
CA VAL A 156 16.46 -23.25 -33.07
C VAL A 156 16.39 -22.30 -31.87
N PRO A 157 17.36 -21.39 -31.69
CA PRO A 157 17.28 -20.34 -30.67
C PRO A 157 15.96 -19.55 -30.76
N SER A 158 15.49 -19.02 -29.63
CA SER A 158 14.32 -18.13 -29.61
C SER A 158 14.62 -16.82 -30.34
N HIS A 159 13.78 -16.43 -31.28
CA HIS A 159 13.94 -15.20 -32.03
C HIS A 159 13.16 -14.06 -31.36
N TYR A 160 13.54 -13.67 -30.15
CA TYR A 160 12.99 -12.48 -29.48
C TYR A 160 13.67 -11.20 -29.97
N GLU A 161 12.97 -10.07 -29.96
CA GLU A 161 13.45 -8.78 -30.50
C GLU A 161 14.71 -8.27 -29.75
N ASP A 162 14.77 -8.51 -28.42
CA ASP A 162 15.92 -8.23 -27.57
C ASP A 162 16.84 -9.45 -27.35
N GLY A 163 16.55 -10.58 -28.01
CA GLY A 163 17.20 -11.87 -27.79
C GLY A 163 16.89 -12.52 -26.44
N VAL A 164 15.98 -11.99 -25.62
CA VAL A 164 15.71 -12.47 -24.25
C VAL A 164 14.24 -12.78 -23.99
N TYR A 165 13.34 -11.80 -24.15
CA TYR A 165 11.92 -11.97 -23.80
C TYR A 165 10.96 -11.01 -24.52
N GLN A 166 11.43 -9.96 -25.22
CA GLN A 166 10.54 -9.04 -25.93
C GLN A 166 9.94 -9.74 -27.16
N PRO A 167 8.60 -9.79 -27.31
CA PRO A 167 7.93 -10.54 -28.37
C PRO A 167 8.45 -10.23 -29.76
N SER A 168 8.47 -11.25 -30.64
CA SER A 168 9.09 -11.14 -31.95
C SER A 168 8.21 -10.42 -32.98
N GLY A 169 8.84 -9.88 -34.02
CA GLY A 169 8.13 -9.38 -35.19
C GLY A 169 7.43 -8.05 -34.96
N ALA A 170 8.06 -7.12 -34.24
CA ALA A 170 7.59 -5.73 -34.11
C ALA A 170 7.48 -5.01 -35.49
N THR A 171 8.18 -5.52 -36.51
CA THR A 171 8.14 -5.06 -37.91
C THR A 171 7.16 -5.84 -38.80
N ARG A 172 6.60 -6.96 -38.33
CA ARG A 172 5.68 -7.83 -39.09
C ARG A 172 4.26 -7.20 -39.16
N PRO A 173 3.42 -7.58 -40.14
CA PRO A 173 2.07 -7.01 -40.28
C PRO A 173 1.17 -7.26 -39.07
N ASN A 174 0.09 -6.48 -38.94
CA ASN A 174 -0.88 -6.63 -37.88
C ASN A 174 -1.57 -8.02 -37.95
N PRO A 175 -1.65 -8.79 -36.84
CA PRO A 175 -2.25 -10.13 -36.83
C PRO A 175 -3.71 -10.20 -37.29
N LEU A 176 -4.51 -9.15 -37.04
CA LEU A 176 -5.91 -9.09 -37.44
C LEU A 176 -6.07 -8.74 -38.92
N THR A 177 -5.19 -7.90 -39.48
CA THR A 177 -5.10 -7.69 -40.94
C THR A 177 -4.68 -8.99 -41.66
N LEU A 178 -3.70 -9.73 -41.13
CA LEU A 178 -3.31 -11.04 -41.67
C LEU A 178 -4.46 -12.04 -41.63
N SER A 179 -5.28 -12.03 -40.58
CA SER A 179 -6.50 -12.85 -40.49
C SER A 179 -7.55 -12.45 -41.53
N GLN A 180 -7.83 -11.14 -41.65
CA GLN A 180 -8.86 -10.62 -42.54
C GLN A 180 -8.52 -10.84 -44.02
N GLU A 181 -7.30 -10.52 -44.44
CA GLU A 181 -6.92 -10.51 -45.86
C GLU A 181 -6.53 -11.90 -46.39
N LEU A 182 -6.01 -12.79 -45.53
CA LEU A 182 -5.53 -14.11 -45.95
C LEU A 182 -6.46 -15.26 -45.53
N MET A 183 -7.34 -15.07 -44.55
CA MET A 183 -8.10 -16.18 -43.92
C MET A 183 -9.62 -16.00 -43.90
N LYS A 184 -10.14 -14.92 -44.50
CA LYS A 184 -11.58 -14.68 -44.65
C LYS A 184 -12.14 -15.36 -45.90
N GLY A 185 -13.23 -16.07 -45.70
CA GLY A 185 -14.15 -16.55 -46.74
C GLY A 185 -15.44 -17.03 -46.08
N ASP A 186 -16.41 -17.37 -46.92
CA ASP A 186 -17.69 -17.94 -46.49
C ASP A 186 -17.56 -19.47 -46.30
N PHE A 187 -18.31 -20.03 -45.35
CA PHE A 187 -18.23 -21.46 -45.00
C PHE A 187 -19.11 -22.32 -45.92
N GLY A 188 -18.71 -23.58 -46.15
CA GLY A 188 -19.46 -24.54 -46.96
C GLY A 188 -19.41 -24.38 -48.49
N GLU A 189 -19.34 -23.14 -49.03
CA GLU A 189 -19.46 -22.80 -50.46
C GLU A 189 -18.28 -23.22 -51.36
N PHE A 190 -18.01 -24.52 -51.48
CA PHE A 190 -16.93 -25.06 -52.32
C PHE A 190 -17.39 -26.19 -53.27
N PRO A 191 -16.89 -26.26 -54.52
CA PRO A 191 -17.28 -27.30 -55.48
C PRO A 191 -16.79 -28.69 -55.06
N ASP A 192 -17.60 -29.71 -55.35
CA ASP A 192 -17.56 -31.02 -54.68
C ASP A 192 -16.38 -31.95 -55.03
N GLU A 193 -15.61 -31.66 -56.07
CA GLU A 193 -14.44 -32.47 -56.53
C GLU A 193 -13.19 -32.27 -55.64
N GLY A 194 -13.43 -32.12 -54.33
CA GLY A 194 -12.62 -31.31 -53.43
C GLY A 194 -11.95 -32.07 -52.28
N ALA A 195 -12.55 -31.98 -51.11
CA ALA A 195 -11.97 -32.48 -49.86
C ALA A 195 -11.85 -34.02 -49.86
N LYS A 196 -10.93 -34.56 -49.07
CA LYS A 196 -10.75 -36.01 -48.84
C LYS A 196 -11.90 -36.67 -48.04
N ASN A 197 -13.12 -36.10 -48.07
CA ASN A 197 -14.31 -36.56 -47.33
C ASN A 197 -14.02 -36.84 -45.85
N LYS A 198 -13.21 -36.00 -45.19
CA LYS A 198 -12.93 -36.10 -43.75
C LYS A 198 -14.18 -35.73 -42.96
N SER A 199 -14.48 -36.50 -41.92
CA SER A 199 -15.61 -36.24 -41.03
C SER A 199 -15.29 -35.13 -40.03
N THR A 200 -16.33 -34.46 -39.55
CA THR A 200 -16.23 -33.50 -38.44
C THR A 200 -15.68 -34.15 -37.17
N LEU A 201 -15.87 -35.47 -37.01
CA LEU A 201 -15.35 -36.28 -35.90
C LEU A 201 -13.81 -36.31 -35.86
N LEU A 202 -13.13 -36.40 -37.01
CA LEU A 202 -11.65 -36.32 -37.09
C LEU A 202 -11.11 -35.02 -36.48
N VAL A 203 -11.86 -33.92 -36.61
CA VAL A 203 -11.45 -32.57 -36.22
C VAL A 203 -11.58 -32.37 -34.72
N PHE A 204 -12.72 -32.70 -34.13
CA PHE A 204 -12.93 -32.55 -32.68
C PHE A 204 -12.24 -33.66 -31.86
N PHE A 205 -12.05 -34.87 -32.44
CA PHE A 205 -11.08 -35.82 -31.88
C PHE A 205 -9.66 -35.26 -31.96
N GLY A 206 -9.31 -34.55 -33.04
CA GLY A 206 -8.06 -33.80 -33.14
C GLY A 206 -7.90 -32.74 -32.04
N GLN A 207 -8.95 -31.99 -31.69
CA GLN A 207 -8.93 -31.10 -30.52
C GLN A 207 -8.64 -31.88 -29.23
N GLN A 208 -9.30 -33.03 -29.03
CA GLN A 208 -9.01 -33.90 -27.89
C GLN A 208 -7.51 -34.25 -27.83
N VAL A 209 -6.93 -34.74 -28.93
CA VAL A 209 -5.51 -35.15 -28.97
C VAL A 209 -4.55 -34.00 -28.60
N VAL A 210 -4.83 -32.77 -29.04
CA VAL A 210 -4.03 -31.60 -28.65
C VAL A 210 -4.10 -31.36 -27.13
N GLU A 211 -5.25 -31.62 -26.51
CA GLU A 211 -5.46 -31.39 -25.08
C GLU A 211 -5.00 -32.54 -24.16
N GLU A 212 -4.53 -33.66 -24.72
CA GLU A 212 -3.72 -34.67 -24.00
C GLU A 212 -2.28 -34.17 -23.85
N VAL A 213 -1.61 -33.86 -24.97
CA VAL A 213 -0.15 -33.64 -25.00
C VAL A 213 0.25 -32.18 -24.74
N LEU A 214 -0.68 -31.23 -24.75
CA LEU A 214 -0.37 -29.80 -24.77
C LEU A 214 -1.38 -28.84 -24.08
N ASP A 215 -0.88 -28.10 -23.08
CA ASP A 215 -1.44 -26.81 -22.63
C ASP A 215 -0.30 -25.82 -22.36
N ALA A 216 -0.28 -24.71 -23.08
CA ALA A 216 0.62 -23.58 -22.80
C ALA A 216 -0.15 -22.25 -22.89
N GLN A 217 -1.43 -22.26 -22.49
CA GLN A 217 -2.37 -21.17 -22.73
C GLN A 217 -2.61 -20.25 -21.53
N ARG A 218 -2.31 -20.67 -20.29
CA ARG A 218 -2.60 -19.83 -19.11
C ARG A 218 -1.66 -18.61 -19.07
N PRO A 219 -2.13 -17.46 -18.56
CA PRO A 219 -1.32 -16.25 -18.49
C PRO A 219 -0.15 -16.40 -17.51
N GLY A 220 0.97 -15.75 -17.84
CA GLY A 220 2.14 -15.66 -16.96
C GLY A 220 1.94 -14.74 -15.75
N CYS A 221 2.88 -14.82 -14.82
CA CYS A 221 2.98 -13.96 -13.65
C CYS A 221 4.38 -13.34 -13.56
N PRO A 222 4.53 -12.00 -13.42
CA PRO A 222 3.48 -10.98 -13.40
C PRO A 222 2.68 -10.94 -14.71
N PRO A 223 1.49 -10.31 -14.75
CA PRO A 223 0.78 -10.15 -16.00
C PRO A 223 1.60 -9.27 -16.95
N GLU A 224 1.72 -9.75 -18.18
CA GLU A 224 2.30 -9.05 -19.31
C GLU A 224 1.29 -9.09 -20.45
N TYR A 225 1.03 -7.93 -21.04
CA TYR A 225 0.09 -7.75 -22.14
C TYR A 225 0.88 -7.56 -23.44
N PHE A 226 0.49 -8.29 -24.48
CA PHE A 226 1.02 -8.16 -25.85
C PHE A 226 -0.17 -8.06 -26.82
N ASN A 227 -0.91 -6.97 -26.64
CA ASN A 227 -2.21 -6.72 -27.27
C ASN A 227 -2.14 -6.69 -28.79
N ILE A 228 -3.29 -6.92 -29.43
CA ILE A 228 -3.45 -6.82 -30.89
C ILE A 228 -4.26 -5.56 -31.16
N ASP A 229 -3.70 -4.59 -31.89
CA ASP A 229 -4.43 -3.39 -32.28
C ASP A 229 -5.52 -3.72 -33.31
N ILE A 230 -6.69 -3.10 -33.16
CA ILE A 230 -7.84 -3.26 -34.08
C ILE A 230 -7.75 -2.15 -35.14
N PRO A 231 -7.61 -2.47 -36.44
CA PRO A 231 -7.65 -1.47 -37.52
C PRO A 231 -8.98 -0.71 -37.59
N ASP A 232 -8.96 0.59 -37.92
CA ASP A 232 -10.15 1.45 -37.97
C ASP A 232 -11.17 1.07 -39.09
N ASP A 233 -10.83 0.11 -39.96
CA ASP A 233 -11.70 -0.50 -40.98
C ASP A 233 -12.32 -1.85 -40.54
N TYR A 234 -11.94 -2.41 -39.39
CA TYR A 234 -12.39 -3.72 -38.92
C TYR A 234 -13.76 -3.68 -38.21
N THR A 235 -14.82 -3.44 -39.01
CA THR A 235 -16.18 -3.14 -38.54
C THR A 235 -16.81 -4.17 -37.58
N THR A 236 -16.40 -5.44 -37.59
CA THR A 236 -16.93 -6.50 -36.71
C THR A 236 -16.86 -6.14 -35.23
N TYR A 237 -15.87 -5.36 -34.80
CA TYR A 237 -15.72 -4.95 -33.40
C TYR A 237 -16.28 -3.55 -33.08
N HIS A 238 -16.73 -2.80 -34.08
CA HIS A 238 -17.20 -1.41 -33.94
C HIS A 238 -18.61 -1.28 -33.31
N VAL A 239 -19.25 -2.41 -32.99
CA VAL A 239 -20.54 -2.45 -32.27
C VAL A 239 -20.34 -2.35 -30.75
N ALA A 240 -19.17 -2.75 -30.24
CA ALA A 240 -18.93 -3.04 -28.82
C ALA A 240 -18.23 -1.90 -28.07
N GLY A 241 -18.72 -0.66 -28.21
CA GLY A 241 -18.12 0.52 -27.55
C GLY A 241 -16.83 1.03 -28.19
N ASN A 242 -16.52 0.61 -29.43
CA ASN A 242 -15.30 0.95 -30.18
C ASN A 242 -13.99 0.66 -29.43
N PRO A 243 -13.70 -0.61 -29.09
CA PRO A 243 -12.43 -1.00 -28.52
C PRO A 243 -11.34 -0.89 -29.59
N LYS A 244 -10.20 -0.28 -29.25
CA LYS A 244 -9.05 -0.14 -30.18
C LYS A 244 -8.04 -1.28 -30.11
N ILE A 245 -8.17 -2.18 -29.12
CA ILE A 245 -7.24 -3.27 -28.86
C ILE A 245 -7.99 -4.54 -28.43
N ILE A 246 -7.49 -5.71 -28.83
CA ILE A 246 -7.83 -7.00 -28.23
C ILE A 246 -6.77 -7.30 -27.16
N PRO A 247 -7.15 -7.45 -25.87
CA PRO A 247 -6.20 -7.77 -24.82
C PRO A 247 -5.70 -9.22 -24.96
N LEU A 248 -4.37 -9.38 -24.96
CA LEU A 248 -3.72 -10.69 -24.96
C LEU A 248 -2.67 -10.77 -23.87
N LEU A 249 -2.92 -11.60 -22.86
CA LEU A 249 -1.93 -11.95 -21.85
C LEU A 249 -0.92 -12.96 -22.42
N ARG A 250 0.37 -12.70 -22.15
CA ARG A 250 1.49 -13.58 -22.51
C ARG A 250 1.44 -14.91 -21.75
N SER A 251 1.89 -16.00 -22.38
CA SER A 251 1.86 -17.34 -21.79
C SER A 251 2.77 -17.48 -20.57
N ARG A 252 2.40 -18.39 -19.67
CA ARG A 252 3.22 -18.82 -18.53
C ARG A 252 4.58 -19.35 -18.97
N TYR A 253 5.63 -18.99 -18.23
CA TYR A 253 7.03 -19.29 -18.55
C TYR A 253 7.83 -19.71 -17.31
N HIS A 254 8.96 -20.39 -17.53
CA HIS A 254 9.86 -20.82 -16.46
C HIS A 254 10.57 -19.61 -15.83
N MET A 255 10.34 -19.36 -14.54
CA MET A 255 10.86 -18.17 -13.82
C MET A 255 12.38 -18.06 -13.81
N GLY A 256 13.10 -19.18 -13.97
CA GLY A 256 14.56 -19.19 -14.14
C GLY A 256 15.04 -18.88 -15.56
N THR A 257 14.20 -18.36 -16.46
CA THR A 257 14.50 -18.04 -17.86
C THR A 257 14.01 -16.64 -18.25
N GLY A 258 14.48 -16.11 -19.37
CA GLY A 258 14.05 -14.80 -19.87
C GLY A 258 14.67 -13.62 -19.10
N SER A 259 15.89 -13.79 -18.58
CA SER A 259 16.65 -12.73 -17.89
C SER A 259 18.02 -12.44 -18.52
N SER A 260 18.44 -13.19 -19.55
CA SER A 260 19.71 -12.98 -20.27
C SER A 260 19.68 -13.64 -21.65
N PRO A 261 20.45 -13.18 -22.67
CA PRO A 261 20.44 -13.77 -24.01
C PRO A 261 20.85 -15.25 -24.06
N ASN A 262 21.72 -15.69 -23.14
CA ASN A 262 22.14 -17.09 -23.01
C ASN A 262 21.07 -17.99 -22.36
N ASN A 263 19.99 -17.40 -21.84
CA ASN A 263 18.86 -18.11 -21.21
C ASN A 263 17.55 -17.32 -21.44
N PRO A 264 17.07 -17.29 -22.70
CA PRO A 264 15.88 -16.53 -23.10
C PRO A 264 14.60 -17.22 -22.61
N ARG A 265 13.46 -16.53 -22.70
CA ARG A 265 12.19 -16.97 -22.11
C ARG A 265 11.68 -18.28 -22.72
N GLN A 266 11.47 -19.28 -21.87
CA GLN A 266 10.89 -20.58 -22.22
C GLN A 266 9.50 -20.72 -21.59
N GLN A 267 8.47 -20.82 -22.42
CA GLN A 267 7.10 -21.10 -22.00
C GLN A 267 6.96 -22.57 -21.55
N LEU A 268 6.00 -22.85 -20.67
CA LEU A 268 5.80 -24.19 -20.08
C LEU A 268 4.72 -25.00 -20.80
N ASN A 269 4.81 -26.34 -20.71
CA ASN A 269 3.65 -27.23 -20.87
C ASN A 269 3.04 -27.49 -19.48
N GLU A 270 1.76 -27.13 -19.29
CA GLU A 270 1.05 -27.22 -18.01
C GLU A 270 0.30 -28.56 -17.83
N ILE A 271 0.54 -29.49 -18.75
CA ILE A 271 0.21 -30.93 -18.71
C ILE A 271 1.42 -31.72 -19.20
N THR A 272 1.36 -33.05 -19.17
CA THR A 272 2.40 -33.95 -19.70
C THR A 272 2.46 -33.87 -21.24
N PRO A 273 3.57 -34.26 -21.89
CA PRO A 273 3.64 -34.41 -23.34
C PRO A 273 3.25 -35.82 -23.81
N TRP A 274 2.98 -36.73 -22.86
CA TRP A 274 2.67 -38.14 -23.08
C TRP A 274 1.24 -38.33 -23.56
N ILE A 275 0.93 -39.55 -24.00
CA ILE A 275 -0.45 -39.99 -24.23
C ILE A 275 -0.76 -40.98 -23.09
N ASP A 276 -0.91 -40.42 -21.89
CA ASP A 276 -0.94 -41.10 -20.57
C ASP A 276 -2.36 -41.12 -19.93
N GLY A 277 -3.37 -40.68 -20.69
CA GLY A 277 -4.74 -40.53 -20.24
C GLY A 277 -4.98 -39.32 -19.34
N GLY A 278 -4.09 -38.31 -19.34
CA GLY A 278 -4.27 -37.05 -18.63
C GLY A 278 -5.63 -36.37 -18.87
N LEU A 279 -6.21 -36.53 -20.07
CA LEU A 279 -7.58 -36.09 -20.37
C LEU A 279 -8.68 -36.78 -19.54
N MET A 280 -8.50 -38.06 -19.23
CA MET A 280 -9.49 -38.89 -18.53
C MET A 280 -9.28 -38.84 -17.02
N TYR A 281 -8.02 -38.87 -16.57
CA TYR A 281 -7.64 -39.05 -15.17
C TYR A 281 -7.10 -37.78 -14.50
N GLY A 282 -6.58 -36.83 -15.28
CA GLY A 282 -6.01 -35.57 -14.79
C GLY A 282 -4.55 -35.72 -14.32
N VAL A 283 -3.79 -34.63 -14.48
CA VAL A 283 -2.31 -34.63 -14.34
C VAL A 283 -1.78 -34.67 -12.89
N ALA A 284 -2.54 -35.25 -11.96
CA ALA A 284 -2.16 -35.41 -10.56
C ALA A 284 -3.02 -36.49 -9.89
N LYS A 285 -2.42 -37.32 -9.01
CA LYS A 285 -3.13 -38.37 -8.26
C LYS A 285 -4.34 -37.83 -7.49
N ALA A 286 -4.20 -36.67 -6.83
CA ALA A 286 -5.29 -36.01 -6.12
C ALA A 286 -6.44 -35.51 -7.03
N TRP A 287 -6.20 -35.36 -8.33
CA TRP A 287 -7.25 -35.08 -9.32
C TRP A 287 -7.96 -36.37 -9.71
N ALA A 288 -7.22 -37.42 -10.08
CA ALA A 288 -7.77 -38.73 -10.42
C ALA A 288 -8.62 -39.31 -9.28
N ASP A 289 -8.14 -39.21 -8.04
CA ASP A 289 -8.86 -39.64 -6.85
C ASP A 289 -10.14 -38.80 -6.60
N ALA A 290 -10.20 -37.55 -7.06
CA ALA A 290 -11.42 -36.73 -7.03
C ALA A 290 -12.42 -37.01 -8.18
N LEU A 291 -12.01 -37.84 -9.16
CA LEU A 291 -12.84 -38.38 -10.24
C LEU A 291 -13.28 -39.83 -9.99
N ARG A 292 -12.71 -40.52 -8.99
CA ARG A 292 -13.00 -41.93 -8.69
C ARG A 292 -14.18 -42.12 -7.75
N SER A 293 -14.86 -43.25 -7.90
CA SER A 293 -15.91 -43.71 -6.98
C SER A 293 -15.36 -44.51 -5.78
N PHE A 294 -14.10 -44.95 -5.85
CA PHE A 294 -13.48 -45.93 -4.93
C PHE A 294 -14.32 -47.20 -4.76
N LYS A 295 -14.96 -47.63 -5.85
CA LYS A 295 -15.72 -48.87 -5.92
C LYS A 295 -15.59 -49.51 -7.31
N ASP A 296 -15.32 -50.82 -7.32
CA ASP A 296 -15.31 -51.68 -8.51
C ASP A 296 -14.37 -51.20 -9.64
N GLY A 297 -13.35 -50.40 -9.30
CA GLY A 297 -12.38 -49.81 -10.24
C GLY A 297 -12.91 -48.62 -11.04
N LYS A 298 -14.05 -48.01 -10.66
CA LYS A 298 -14.81 -47.08 -11.52
C LYS A 298 -14.66 -45.60 -11.20
N LEU A 299 -14.79 -44.76 -12.23
CA LEU A 299 -14.96 -43.32 -12.14
C LEU A 299 -16.38 -42.95 -11.64
N ALA A 300 -16.47 -41.83 -10.92
CA ALA A 300 -17.67 -41.37 -10.22
C ALA A 300 -18.81 -40.97 -11.17
N THR A 301 -19.96 -41.64 -11.03
CA THR A 301 -21.18 -41.40 -11.82
C THR A 301 -22.12 -40.39 -11.18
N SER A 302 -22.66 -39.45 -11.95
CA SER A 302 -23.75 -38.57 -11.51
C SER A 302 -25.03 -39.35 -11.15
N LYS A 303 -25.86 -38.74 -10.29
CA LYS A 303 -27.22 -39.19 -9.95
C LYS A 303 -28.14 -39.34 -11.19
N LYS A 304 -27.75 -38.77 -12.33
CA LYS A 304 -28.44 -38.84 -13.63
C LYS A 304 -28.14 -40.11 -14.45
N GLY A 305 -27.29 -41.03 -13.95
CA GLY A 305 -26.95 -42.29 -14.63
C GLY A 305 -25.47 -42.38 -15.04
N ASN A 306 -25.17 -43.03 -16.17
CA ASN A 306 -23.81 -43.25 -16.65
C ASN A 306 -23.19 -41.99 -17.31
N TRP A 307 -23.04 -40.95 -16.50
CA TRP A 307 -22.46 -39.64 -16.80
C TRP A 307 -21.44 -39.30 -15.72
N PRO A 308 -20.38 -38.52 -15.99
CA PRO A 308 -19.46 -38.07 -14.94
C PRO A 308 -20.19 -37.28 -13.85
N GLU A 309 -19.62 -37.26 -12.63
CA GLU A 309 -20.18 -36.47 -11.53
C GLU A 309 -20.13 -34.95 -11.82
N GLU A 310 -21.08 -34.21 -11.24
CA GLU A 310 -21.15 -32.75 -11.30
C GLU A 310 -20.11 -32.11 -10.36
N ASN A 311 -19.61 -30.91 -10.68
CA ASN A 311 -18.44 -30.31 -10.00
C ASN A 311 -18.76 -29.68 -8.63
N ASP A 312 -19.52 -30.39 -7.79
CA ASP A 312 -19.97 -29.95 -6.45
C ASP A 312 -18.80 -29.60 -5.49
N ILE A 313 -17.62 -30.21 -5.70
CA ILE A 313 -16.42 -30.00 -4.86
C ILE A 313 -15.56 -28.82 -5.30
N GLY A 314 -15.86 -28.19 -6.43
CA GLY A 314 -15.10 -27.04 -6.95
C GLY A 314 -13.70 -27.37 -7.47
N LEU A 315 -13.55 -28.47 -8.24
CA LEU A 315 -12.34 -28.69 -9.04
C LEU A 315 -12.08 -27.46 -9.93
N PRO A 316 -10.81 -27.05 -10.14
CA PRO A 316 -10.46 -25.82 -10.84
C PRO A 316 -10.54 -25.94 -12.38
N MET A 317 -11.64 -26.52 -12.86
CA MET A 317 -12.03 -26.59 -14.28
C MET A 317 -12.00 -25.20 -14.92
N ALA A 318 -11.52 -25.08 -16.15
CA ALA A 318 -11.47 -23.82 -16.86
C ALA A 318 -12.89 -23.22 -16.98
N ASN A 319 -13.04 -21.98 -16.51
CA ASN A 319 -14.34 -21.31 -16.45
C ASN A 319 -14.25 -19.82 -16.86
N PRO A 320 -13.97 -19.50 -18.13
CA PRO A 320 -14.21 -18.15 -18.68
C PRO A 320 -15.73 -17.89 -18.83
N PRO A 321 -16.15 -16.62 -18.97
CA PRO A 321 -17.57 -16.29 -19.17
C PRO A 321 -18.08 -16.83 -20.53
N PRO A 322 -19.21 -17.53 -20.60
CA PRO A 322 -19.76 -18.00 -21.87
C PRO A 322 -20.13 -16.84 -22.81
N PRO A 323 -19.60 -16.75 -24.05
CA PRO A 323 -19.69 -15.55 -24.89
C PRO A 323 -21.11 -15.05 -25.18
N ALA A 324 -22.06 -15.96 -25.43
CA ALA A 324 -23.44 -15.61 -25.76
C ALA A 324 -24.09 -14.75 -24.66
N ASN A 325 -23.92 -15.17 -23.39
CA ASN A 325 -24.49 -14.50 -22.23
C ASN A 325 -23.57 -13.40 -21.66
N HIS A 326 -22.25 -13.53 -21.85
CA HIS A 326 -21.20 -12.63 -21.37
C HIS A 326 -21.32 -12.28 -19.88
N LYS A 327 -21.38 -13.32 -19.04
CA LYS A 327 -21.43 -13.22 -17.57
C LYS A 327 -20.58 -14.30 -16.94
N LEU A 328 -20.04 -14.04 -15.75
CA LEU A 328 -19.51 -15.10 -14.89
C LEU A 328 -20.66 -16.04 -14.48
N MET A 329 -20.37 -17.34 -14.49
CA MET A 329 -21.26 -18.41 -14.06
C MET A 329 -20.46 -19.39 -13.20
N ASP A 330 -21.11 -20.07 -12.25
CA ASP A 330 -20.40 -20.96 -11.32
C ASP A 330 -19.81 -22.20 -12.02
N ALA A 331 -18.68 -22.70 -11.53
CA ALA A 331 -17.96 -23.85 -12.07
C ALA A 331 -18.59 -25.20 -11.67
N THR A 332 -19.50 -25.19 -10.71
CA THR A 332 -20.37 -26.32 -10.32
C THR A 332 -21.22 -26.85 -11.48
N ARG A 333 -21.55 -25.99 -12.47
CA ARG A 333 -22.32 -26.36 -13.67
C ARG A 333 -21.63 -27.33 -14.63
N PHE A 334 -20.37 -27.68 -14.39
CA PHE A 334 -19.59 -28.54 -15.27
C PHE A 334 -19.53 -29.98 -14.76
N PHE A 335 -19.30 -30.91 -15.68
CA PHE A 335 -18.89 -32.26 -15.33
C PHE A 335 -17.43 -32.27 -14.90
N LYS A 336 -17.11 -33.04 -13.85
CA LYS A 336 -15.72 -33.35 -13.49
C LYS A 336 -15.10 -34.23 -14.59
N LEU A 337 -13.92 -33.86 -15.08
CA LEU A 337 -13.14 -34.60 -16.08
C LEU A 337 -11.65 -34.50 -15.72
N GLY A 338 -10.79 -35.35 -16.30
CA GLY A 338 -9.33 -35.22 -16.16
C GLY A 338 -8.83 -33.92 -16.77
N ASN A 339 -9.25 -33.62 -18.01
CA ASN A 339 -8.98 -32.37 -18.70
C ASN A 339 -9.72 -31.18 -18.06
N PRO A 340 -9.01 -30.17 -17.51
CA PRO A 340 -9.64 -28.96 -16.99
C PRO A 340 -10.42 -28.15 -18.04
N ARG A 341 -10.09 -28.28 -19.34
CA ARG A 341 -10.73 -27.61 -20.49
C ARG A 341 -11.77 -28.48 -21.20
N GLY A 342 -12.00 -29.73 -20.79
CA GLY A 342 -12.97 -30.66 -21.42
C GLY A 342 -14.45 -30.24 -21.41
N ASN A 343 -14.78 -29.07 -20.83
CA ASN A 343 -16.09 -28.43 -20.89
C ASN A 343 -16.09 -27.16 -21.79
N GLU A 344 -15.11 -26.99 -22.68
CA GLU A 344 -15.03 -25.83 -23.59
C GLU A 344 -16.21 -25.79 -24.58
N ASN A 345 -16.53 -26.91 -25.23
CA ASN A 345 -17.57 -27.01 -26.25
C ASN A 345 -18.25 -28.39 -26.18
N PRO A 346 -19.52 -28.54 -26.64
CA PRO A 346 -20.28 -29.79 -26.49
C PRO A 346 -19.68 -30.97 -27.27
N PHE A 347 -18.88 -30.70 -28.30
CA PHE A 347 -18.27 -31.69 -29.18
C PHE A 347 -17.06 -32.34 -28.49
N LEU A 348 -16.19 -31.53 -27.87
CA LEU A 348 -15.11 -32.00 -26.98
C LEU A 348 -15.67 -32.75 -25.76
N LEU A 349 -16.72 -32.22 -25.12
CA LEU A 349 -17.35 -32.88 -23.97
C LEU A 349 -17.91 -34.27 -24.32
N THR A 350 -18.42 -34.46 -25.54
CA THR A 350 -18.91 -35.75 -26.04
C THR A 350 -17.83 -36.83 -25.96
N PHE A 351 -16.59 -36.54 -26.39
CA PHE A 351 -15.49 -37.49 -26.24
C PHE A 351 -15.07 -37.70 -24.78
N GLY A 352 -15.04 -36.64 -23.96
CA GLY A 352 -14.74 -36.76 -22.53
C GLY A 352 -15.69 -37.73 -21.80
N ILE A 353 -16.98 -37.70 -22.15
CA ILE A 353 -17.99 -38.64 -21.62
C ILE A 353 -17.82 -40.03 -22.23
N MET A 354 -17.52 -40.15 -23.53
CA MET A 354 -17.24 -41.44 -24.18
C MET A 354 -16.08 -42.19 -23.49
N TRP A 355 -14.95 -41.52 -23.23
CA TRP A 355 -13.79 -42.13 -22.56
C TRP A 355 -14.05 -42.45 -21.08
N PHE A 356 -14.80 -41.60 -20.36
CA PHE A 356 -15.31 -41.91 -19.02
C PHE A 356 -16.13 -43.21 -19.01
N ARG A 357 -17.06 -43.36 -19.96
CA ARG A 357 -17.86 -44.59 -20.10
C ARG A 357 -16.98 -45.79 -20.48
N TYR A 358 -15.99 -45.60 -21.36
CA TYR A 358 -15.09 -46.68 -21.79
C TYR A 358 -14.33 -47.28 -20.60
N HIS A 359 -13.72 -46.44 -19.76
CA HIS A 359 -13.06 -46.90 -18.54
C HIS A 359 -14.00 -47.67 -17.61
N ASN A 360 -15.22 -47.17 -17.39
CA ASN A 360 -16.20 -47.87 -16.54
C ASN A 360 -16.66 -49.23 -17.13
N VAL A 361 -16.71 -49.37 -18.45
CA VAL A 361 -16.99 -50.64 -19.14
C VAL A 361 -15.80 -51.61 -19.04
N ILE A 362 -14.57 -51.13 -19.20
CA ILE A 362 -13.35 -51.95 -19.05
C ILE A 362 -13.19 -52.43 -17.61
N ALA A 363 -13.38 -51.56 -16.61
CA ALA A 363 -13.35 -51.94 -15.19
C ALA A 363 -14.39 -53.03 -14.84
N GLU A 364 -15.61 -52.92 -15.38
CA GLU A 364 -16.65 -53.94 -15.18
C GLU A 364 -16.29 -55.27 -15.86
N ARG A 365 -15.73 -55.25 -17.07
CA ARG A 365 -15.24 -56.46 -17.75
C ARG A 365 -14.08 -57.10 -17.00
N LEU A 366 -13.10 -56.32 -16.51
CA LEU A 366 -11.98 -56.81 -15.71
C LEU A 366 -12.49 -57.53 -14.45
N LYS A 367 -13.40 -56.91 -13.70
CA LYS A 367 -14.02 -57.50 -12.51
C LYS A 367 -14.75 -58.82 -12.82
N LEU A 368 -15.45 -58.89 -13.95
CA LEU A 368 -16.18 -60.10 -14.38
C LEU A 368 -15.28 -61.27 -14.83
N HIS A 369 -14.06 -60.99 -15.33
CA HIS A 369 -13.16 -62.04 -15.85
C HIS A 369 -12.06 -62.47 -14.88
N THR A 370 -11.57 -61.56 -14.04
CA THR A 370 -10.42 -61.81 -13.14
C THR A 370 -10.81 -62.25 -11.73
N ASN A 371 -12.09 -62.09 -11.35
CA ASN A 371 -12.57 -62.16 -9.96
C ASN A 371 -11.83 -61.23 -8.97
N GLU A 372 -11.08 -60.22 -9.45
CA GLU A 372 -10.42 -59.26 -8.59
C GLU A 372 -11.45 -58.39 -7.84
N THR A 373 -11.11 -58.03 -6.61
CA THR A 373 -11.98 -57.29 -5.68
C THR A 373 -11.35 -56.02 -5.12
N ASP A 374 -10.03 -55.83 -5.28
CA ASP A 374 -9.38 -54.56 -4.97
C ASP A 374 -9.73 -53.46 -6.00
N ASP A 375 -10.16 -52.30 -5.50
CA ASP A 375 -10.51 -51.14 -6.33
C ASP A 375 -9.28 -50.49 -6.97
N GLU A 376 -8.15 -50.40 -6.27
CA GLU A 376 -6.97 -49.71 -6.81
C GLU A 376 -6.36 -50.52 -7.96
N LYS A 377 -6.26 -51.85 -7.81
CA LYS A 377 -5.82 -52.75 -8.88
C LYS A 377 -6.80 -52.78 -10.07
N LEU A 378 -8.12 -52.90 -9.83
CA LEU A 378 -9.12 -52.82 -10.90
C LEU A 378 -9.07 -51.49 -11.64
N PHE A 379 -8.94 -50.37 -10.92
CA PHE A 379 -8.83 -49.03 -11.50
C PHE A 379 -7.55 -48.87 -12.34
N ASN A 380 -6.38 -49.30 -11.83
CA ASN A 380 -5.13 -49.13 -12.55
C ASN A 380 -5.00 -50.09 -13.75
N GLU A 381 -5.53 -51.31 -13.69
CA GLU A 381 -5.68 -52.17 -14.88
C GLU A 381 -6.64 -51.56 -15.91
N ALA A 382 -7.80 -51.03 -15.48
CA ALA A 382 -8.73 -50.37 -16.39
C ALA A 382 -8.13 -49.10 -17.02
N ARG A 383 -7.37 -48.32 -16.25
CA ARG A 383 -6.61 -47.17 -16.74
C ARG A 383 -5.57 -47.60 -17.79
N LYS A 384 -4.77 -48.63 -17.49
CA LYS A 384 -3.73 -49.18 -18.39
C LYS A 384 -4.30 -49.55 -19.76
N TRP A 385 -5.39 -50.31 -19.80
CA TRP A 385 -6.06 -50.70 -21.06
C TRP A 385 -6.67 -49.53 -21.83
N VAL A 386 -7.24 -48.53 -21.13
CA VAL A 386 -7.79 -47.32 -21.76
C VAL A 386 -6.69 -46.46 -22.37
N ILE A 387 -5.56 -46.28 -21.67
CA ILE A 387 -4.39 -45.54 -22.17
C ILE A 387 -3.85 -46.20 -23.44
N ALA A 388 -3.62 -47.52 -23.42
CA ALA A 388 -3.12 -48.23 -24.59
C ALA A 388 -4.05 -48.13 -25.81
N THR A 389 -5.37 -48.20 -25.58
CA THR A 389 -6.37 -48.00 -26.63
C THR A 389 -6.34 -46.57 -27.17
N HIS A 390 -6.16 -45.56 -26.30
CA HIS A 390 -5.99 -44.16 -26.71
C HIS A 390 -4.70 -43.97 -27.54
N GLN A 391 -3.55 -44.45 -27.04
CA GLN A 391 -2.25 -44.45 -27.72
C GLN A 391 -2.34 -45.02 -29.14
N LYS A 392 -2.92 -46.23 -29.29
CA LYS A 392 -3.13 -46.88 -30.59
C LYS A 392 -3.98 -46.03 -31.53
N ILE A 393 -5.16 -45.59 -31.07
CA ILE A 393 -6.11 -44.83 -31.91
C ILE A 393 -5.50 -43.47 -32.32
N VAL A 394 -4.78 -42.79 -31.42
CA VAL A 394 -4.14 -41.52 -31.74
C VAL A 394 -3.03 -41.69 -32.78
N PHE A 395 -2.09 -42.61 -32.56
CA PHE A 395 -0.89 -42.70 -33.39
C PHE A 395 -1.08 -43.51 -34.69
N TYR A 396 -1.81 -44.62 -34.66
CA TYR A 396 -1.97 -45.49 -35.84
C TYR A 396 -3.27 -45.23 -36.62
N ASP A 397 -4.36 -44.81 -35.97
CA ASP A 397 -5.61 -44.55 -36.67
C ASP A 397 -5.74 -43.07 -37.09
N TRP A 398 -5.73 -42.14 -36.13
CA TRP A 398 -6.02 -40.72 -36.35
C TRP A 398 -4.87 -39.96 -37.04
N LEU A 399 -3.63 -40.09 -36.55
CA LEU A 399 -2.49 -39.30 -37.02
C LEU A 399 -2.24 -39.41 -38.54
N PRO A 400 -2.15 -40.61 -39.18
CA PRO A 400 -1.96 -40.69 -40.63
C PRO A 400 -3.14 -40.06 -41.40
N ARG A 401 -4.37 -40.25 -40.94
CA ARG A 401 -5.59 -39.66 -41.55
C ARG A 401 -5.59 -38.13 -41.46
N PHE A 402 -5.17 -37.57 -40.32
CA PHE A 402 -5.01 -36.14 -40.12
C PHE A 402 -3.93 -35.56 -41.05
N LEU A 403 -2.76 -36.23 -41.12
CA LEU A 403 -1.63 -35.87 -41.99
C LEU A 403 -1.90 -36.09 -43.50
N GLY A 404 -2.95 -36.82 -43.85
CA GLY A 404 -3.31 -37.13 -45.24
C GLY A 404 -2.60 -38.34 -45.84
N LEU A 405 -1.86 -39.10 -45.01
CA LEU A 405 -1.14 -40.31 -45.34
C LEU A 405 -2.07 -41.52 -45.41
N ASP A 406 -1.57 -42.60 -46.01
CA ASP A 406 -2.19 -43.92 -46.00
C ASP A 406 -1.87 -44.62 -44.66
N PRO A 407 -2.86 -45.05 -43.85
CA PRO A 407 -2.60 -45.66 -42.54
C PRO A 407 -1.88 -47.01 -42.60
N ASP A 408 -2.18 -47.84 -43.61
CA ASP A 408 -1.57 -49.16 -43.75
C ASP A 408 -0.11 -49.02 -44.21
N ALA A 409 0.15 -48.11 -45.16
CA ALA A 409 1.51 -47.79 -45.56
C ALA A 409 2.30 -47.06 -44.44
N PHE A 410 1.65 -46.25 -43.60
CA PHE A 410 2.29 -45.63 -42.43
C PHE A 410 2.71 -46.70 -41.41
N ARG A 411 1.83 -47.65 -41.11
CA ARG A 411 2.11 -48.76 -40.17
C ARG A 411 3.12 -49.76 -40.72
N ALA A 412 3.07 -50.08 -42.02
CA ALA A 412 3.98 -51.05 -42.64
C ALA A 412 5.42 -50.53 -42.85
N ASN A 413 5.62 -49.21 -42.91
CA ASN A 413 6.94 -48.58 -42.98
C ASN A 413 7.51 -48.21 -41.59
N ASP A 414 6.74 -48.45 -40.52
CA ASP A 414 7.11 -48.07 -39.17
C ASP A 414 7.69 -49.26 -38.38
N SER A 415 8.54 -48.95 -37.40
CA SER A 415 9.06 -49.94 -36.45
C SER A 415 9.22 -49.29 -35.08
N TYR A 416 8.32 -49.62 -34.15
CA TYR A 416 8.40 -49.11 -32.79
C TYR A 416 9.66 -49.60 -32.05
N ARG A 417 10.26 -48.72 -31.27
CA ARG A 417 11.27 -49.04 -30.26
C ARG A 417 11.34 -47.94 -29.20
N TYR A 418 11.44 -48.33 -27.92
CA TYR A 418 11.79 -47.39 -26.84
C TYR A 418 13.24 -46.93 -26.96
N ILE A 419 13.48 -45.61 -26.95
CA ILE A 419 14.78 -44.97 -27.08
C ILE A 419 14.97 -43.96 -25.91
N PRO A 420 15.61 -44.36 -24.80
CA PRO A 420 15.81 -43.50 -23.61
C PRO A 420 16.54 -42.17 -23.84
N ALA A 421 17.16 -41.98 -24.99
CA ALA A 421 17.86 -40.75 -25.37
C ALA A 421 16.98 -39.73 -26.13
N VAL A 422 15.74 -40.10 -26.48
CA VAL A 422 14.78 -39.20 -27.14
C VAL A 422 14.14 -38.29 -26.10
N HIS A 423 14.19 -36.98 -26.35
CA HIS A 423 13.53 -35.98 -25.49
C HIS A 423 12.07 -35.75 -25.94
N PRO A 424 11.07 -36.06 -25.08
CA PRO A 424 9.66 -36.05 -25.46
C PRO A 424 9.06 -34.65 -25.59
N GLY A 425 9.51 -33.72 -24.73
CA GLY A 425 8.89 -32.41 -24.50
C GLY A 425 8.51 -31.64 -25.75
N ILE A 426 7.32 -31.03 -25.71
CA ILE A 426 6.66 -30.42 -26.87
C ILE A 426 7.47 -29.26 -27.45
N ALA A 427 7.70 -29.28 -28.76
CA ALA A 427 8.39 -28.21 -29.46
C ALA A 427 7.56 -26.93 -29.56
N HIS A 428 8.18 -25.77 -29.32
CA HIS A 428 7.53 -24.46 -29.48
C HIS A 428 6.86 -24.29 -30.86
N VAL A 429 7.49 -24.76 -31.94
CA VAL A 429 6.95 -24.64 -33.32
C VAL A 429 5.71 -25.52 -33.53
N PHE A 430 5.64 -26.67 -32.86
CA PHE A 430 4.44 -27.52 -32.84
C PHE A 430 3.30 -26.81 -32.10
N GLN A 431 3.59 -26.30 -30.89
CA GLN A 431 2.61 -25.66 -30.00
C GLN A 431 2.04 -24.33 -30.54
N SER A 432 2.88 -23.48 -31.11
CA SER A 432 2.48 -22.13 -31.55
C SER A 432 2.12 -22.04 -33.03
N ALA A 433 2.48 -23.03 -33.86
CA ALA A 433 2.13 -23.07 -35.27
C ALA A 433 1.55 -24.42 -35.71
N ALA A 434 2.37 -25.45 -35.90
CA ALA A 434 1.97 -26.59 -36.73
C ALA A 434 0.72 -27.34 -36.24
N MET A 435 0.61 -27.62 -34.93
CA MET A 435 -0.52 -28.38 -34.40
C MET A 435 -1.84 -27.58 -34.42
N ARG A 436 -1.78 -26.27 -34.65
CA ARG A 436 -2.96 -25.41 -34.84
C ARG A 436 -3.62 -25.60 -36.21
N PHE A 437 -3.01 -26.39 -37.11
CA PHE A 437 -3.56 -26.71 -38.44
C PHE A 437 -5.03 -27.17 -38.39
N GLY A 438 -5.41 -27.93 -37.35
CA GLY A 438 -6.78 -28.43 -37.19
C GLY A 438 -7.88 -27.36 -37.25
N HIS A 439 -7.56 -26.08 -36.93
CA HIS A 439 -8.51 -24.97 -37.02
C HIS A 439 -9.09 -24.73 -38.43
N THR A 440 -8.41 -25.15 -39.51
CA THR A 440 -8.93 -25.00 -40.89
C THR A 440 -10.11 -25.93 -41.18
N MET A 441 -10.19 -27.07 -40.47
CA MET A 441 -11.23 -28.07 -40.67
C MET A 441 -12.42 -27.89 -39.70
N VAL A 442 -12.35 -26.93 -38.77
CA VAL A 442 -13.39 -26.71 -37.74
C VAL A 442 -14.64 -26.12 -38.39
N THR A 443 -15.75 -26.84 -38.24
CA THR A 443 -17.05 -26.47 -38.78
C THR A 443 -17.73 -25.36 -37.99
N PRO A 444 -18.60 -24.55 -38.63
CA PRO A 444 -19.38 -23.50 -37.96
C PRO A 444 -20.37 -24.07 -36.93
N GLY A 445 -20.65 -25.37 -36.99
CA GLY A 445 -21.42 -26.10 -36.00
C GLY A 445 -21.37 -27.60 -36.24
N VAL A 446 -22.19 -28.33 -35.49
CA VAL A 446 -22.37 -29.78 -35.65
C VAL A 446 -23.85 -30.12 -35.74
N MET A 447 -24.23 -30.87 -36.77
CA MET A 447 -25.53 -31.51 -36.92
C MET A 447 -25.67 -32.67 -35.94
N ARG A 448 -26.88 -32.91 -35.42
CA ARG A 448 -27.20 -34.10 -34.62
C ARG A 448 -27.91 -35.14 -35.47
N ARG A 449 -27.67 -36.45 -35.26
CA ARG A 449 -28.40 -37.54 -35.94
C ARG A 449 -28.98 -38.52 -34.93
N LEU A 450 -30.31 -38.57 -34.81
CA LEU A 450 -31.01 -39.42 -33.83
C LEU A 450 -31.32 -40.84 -34.31
N ASN A 451 -31.33 -41.09 -35.61
CA ASN A 451 -31.87 -42.32 -36.18
C ASN A 451 -31.13 -42.77 -37.47
N LYS A 452 -31.57 -43.93 -38.00
CA LYS A 452 -31.10 -44.52 -39.26
C LYS A 452 -31.64 -43.83 -40.53
N THR A 453 -32.53 -42.83 -40.44
CA THR A 453 -33.19 -42.24 -41.64
C THR A 453 -32.41 -41.11 -42.30
N CYS A 454 -31.13 -40.94 -41.96
CA CYS A 454 -30.24 -39.91 -42.51
C CYS A 454 -30.68 -38.44 -42.36
N GLU A 455 -31.61 -38.13 -41.46
CA GLU A 455 -32.05 -36.75 -41.24
C GLU A 455 -31.26 -36.07 -40.12
N ALA A 456 -30.82 -34.84 -40.38
CA ALA A 456 -30.27 -33.96 -39.36
C ALA A 456 -31.38 -33.54 -38.39
N PHE A 457 -31.22 -33.87 -37.11
CA PHE A 457 -32.17 -33.56 -36.06
C PHE A 457 -32.20 -32.05 -35.77
N LYS A 458 -33.38 -31.46 -35.94
CA LYS A 458 -33.59 -30.02 -35.80
C LYS A 458 -33.44 -29.55 -34.35
N THR A 459 -32.59 -28.56 -34.14
CA THR A 459 -32.34 -27.93 -32.84
C THR A 459 -33.64 -27.39 -32.24
N ARG A 460 -33.91 -27.72 -30.97
CA ARG A 460 -35.03 -27.19 -30.19
C ARG A 460 -34.59 -25.94 -29.44
N ALA A 461 -35.53 -25.03 -29.16
CA ALA A 461 -35.29 -23.83 -28.37
C ALA A 461 -34.69 -24.12 -26.97
N SER A 462 -34.97 -25.30 -26.39
CA SER A 462 -34.40 -25.73 -25.09
C SER A 462 -32.95 -26.22 -25.15
N SER A 463 -32.38 -26.43 -26.34
CA SER A 463 -31.02 -26.95 -26.56
C SER A 463 -30.02 -25.89 -27.07
N SER A 464 -30.38 -24.60 -27.02
CA SER A 464 -29.45 -23.48 -27.31
C SER A 464 -29.66 -22.34 -26.31
N THR A 465 -28.60 -21.58 -26.06
CA THR A 465 -28.63 -20.35 -25.23
C THR A 465 -29.50 -19.25 -25.83
N LEU A 466 -29.79 -19.32 -27.13
CA LEU A 466 -30.54 -18.30 -27.89
C LEU A 466 -32.02 -18.61 -28.08
N GLY A 467 -32.53 -19.72 -27.50
CA GLY A 467 -33.95 -20.06 -27.50
C GLY A 467 -34.52 -20.22 -28.92
N GLU A 468 -35.66 -19.58 -29.17
CA GLU A 468 -36.36 -19.63 -30.46
C GLU A 468 -35.51 -19.20 -31.67
N LYS A 469 -34.46 -18.37 -31.49
CA LYS A 469 -33.56 -17.98 -32.59
C LYS A 469 -32.76 -19.15 -33.17
N ALA A 470 -32.56 -20.21 -32.39
CA ALA A 470 -31.88 -21.43 -32.81
C ALA A 470 -32.85 -22.59 -33.05
N ALA A 471 -34.16 -22.38 -32.92
CA ALA A 471 -35.16 -23.41 -33.18
C ALA A 471 -35.22 -23.76 -34.67
N ASN A 472 -35.49 -25.03 -34.97
CA ASN A 472 -35.62 -25.60 -36.32
C ASN A 472 -34.35 -25.61 -37.20
N LYS A 473 -33.20 -25.17 -36.68
CA LYS A 473 -31.87 -25.21 -37.32
C LYS A 473 -31.35 -26.65 -37.47
N ARG A 474 -30.59 -26.96 -38.53
CA ARG A 474 -29.98 -28.29 -38.77
C ARG A 474 -28.81 -28.59 -37.83
N GLY A 475 -28.09 -27.57 -37.38
CA GLY A 475 -26.92 -27.70 -36.51
C GLY A 475 -27.06 -27.02 -35.15
N VAL A 476 -26.02 -27.21 -34.32
CA VAL A 476 -25.71 -26.42 -33.12
C VAL A 476 -24.47 -25.59 -33.42
N ARG A 477 -24.57 -24.25 -33.34
CA ARG A 477 -23.45 -23.34 -33.67
C ARG A 477 -22.28 -23.44 -32.68
N THR A 478 -21.06 -23.45 -33.18
CA THR A 478 -19.82 -23.53 -32.37
C THR A 478 -19.65 -22.27 -31.50
N CYS A 479 -19.75 -21.07 -32.09
CA CYS A 479 -19.53 -19.81 -31.38
C CYS A 479 -20.51 -19.58 -30.22
N ASN A 480 -21.74 -20.06 -30.28
CA ASN A 480 -22.76 -19.82 -29.25
C ASN A 480 -22.80 -20.90 -28.16
N SER A 481 -22.16 -22.05 -28.38
CA SER A 481 -22.10 -23.18 -27.43
C SER A 481 -20.84 -23.18 -26.55
N PHE A 482 -19.83 -22.37 -26.86
CA PHE A 482 -18.62 -22.19 -26.03
C PHE A 482 -18.95 -21.92 -24.55
N TRP A 483 -18.36 -22.73 -23.66
CA TRP A 483 -18.45 -22.75 -22.20
C TRP A 483 -19.87 -22.96 -21.63
N ASN A 484 -20.79 -23.42 -22.47
CA ASN A 484 -22.13 -23.91 -22.13
C ASN A 484 -22.40 -25.33 -22.74
N PRO A 485 -21.46 -26.28 -22.66
CA PRO A 485 -21.54 -27.54 -23.41
C PRO A 485 -22.68 -28.45 -22.97
N GLN A 486 -23.17 -28.30 -21.73
CA GLN A 486 -24.29 -29.09 -21.22
C GLN A 486 -25.65 -28.72 -21.84
N ILE A 487 -25.81 -27.50 -22.40
CA ILE A 487 -27.12 -27.06 -22.93
C ILE A 487 -27.46 -27.82 -24.24
N PRO A 488 -26.56 -27.97 -25.24
CA PRO A 488 -26.89 -28.69 -26.47
C PRO A 488 -27.03 -30.21 -26.34
N ILE A 489 -26.37 -30.83 -25.35
CA ILE A 489 -26.54 -32.27 -25.04
C ILE A 489 -27.79 -32.56 -24.19
N THR A 490 -28.47 -31.52 -23.66
CA THR A 490 -29.69 -31.69 -22.86
C THR A 490 -30.93 -31.49 -23.74
N GLU A 491 -31.72 -32.55 -23.86
CA GLU A 491 -33.08 -32.52 -24.40
C GLU A 491 -34.06 -32.32 -23.23
N LYS A 492 -34.97 -31.34 -23.34
CA LYS A 492 -36.07 -31.16 -22.38
C LYS A 492 -37.40 -31.43 -23.06
N ASN A 493 -38.04 -32.54 -22.73
CA ASN A 493 -39.32 -32.99 -23.30
C ASN A 493 -40.18 -33.68 -22.23
N GLY A 494 -40.66 -32.89 -21.24
CA GLY A 494 -41.35 -33.40 -20.05
C GLY A 494 -40.40 -33.95 -18.97
N THR A 495 -39.42 -34.76 -19.38
CA THR A 495 -38.23 -35.11 -18.59
C THR A 495 -36.98 -34.45 -19.19
N GLU A 496 -35.90 -34.39 -18.41
CA GLU A 496 -34.57 -34.01 -18.90
C GLU A 496 -33.80 -35.28 -19.29
N THR A 497 -33.39 -35.38 -20.55
CA THR A 497 -32.61 -36.50 -21.08
C THR A 497 -31.33 -35.98 -21.72
N LEU A 498 -30.19 -36.59 -21.38
CA LEU A 498 -28.89 -36.27 -21.94
C LEU A 498 -28.58 -37.21 -23.11
N ASP A 499 -28.06 -36.67 -24.22
CA ASP A 499 -27.73 -37.42 -25.44
C ASP A 499 -26.40 -36.91 -26.02
N ILE A 500 -25.43 -37.81 -26.17
CA ILE A 500 -24.15 -37.58 -26.87
C ILE A 500 -24.03 -38.44 -28.14
N GLU A 501 -24.80 -39.52 -28.21
CA GLU A 501 -24.91 -40.46 -29.31
C GLU A 501 -25.37 -39.76 -30.60
N ALA A 502 -26.24 -38.76 -30.47
CA ALA A 502 -26.66 -37.88 -31.55
C ALA A 502 -25.52 -37.01 -32.09
N PHE A 503 -24.58 -36.59 -31.25
CA PHE A 503 -23.39 -35.85 -31.68
C PHE A 503 -22.34 -36.78 -32.28
N LEU A 504 -22.13 -37.99 -31.76
CA LEU A 504 -21.21 -38.98 -32.36
C LEU A 504 -21.66 -39.38 -33.78
N ARG A 505 -22.94 -39.77 -33.96
CA ARG A 505 -23.51 -40.06 -35.29
C ARG A 505 -23.56 -38.85 -36.22
N GLY A 506 -23.70 -37.66 -35.65
CA GLY A 506 -23.69 -36.39 -36.38
C GLY A 506 -22.30 -36.05 -36.92
N MET A 507 -21.31 -35.95 -36.03
CA MET A 507 -19.91 -35.66 -36.37
C MET A 507 -19.31 -36.70 -37.33
N ALA A 508 -19.69 -37.98 -37.21
CA ALA A 508 -19.26 -39.03 -38.12
C ALA A 508 -19.84 -38.87 -39.54
N SER A 509 -21.11 -38.47 -39.66
CA SER A 509 -21.80 -38.33 -40.96
C SER A 509 -21.67 -36.95 -41.62
N GLN A 510 -21.21 -35.93 -40.88
CA GLN A 510 -21.01 -34.56 -41.38
C GLN A 510 -19.59 -34.35 -41.92
N ASP A 511 -19.48 -33.71 -43.09
CA ASP A 511 -18.20 -33.29 -43.68
C ASP A 511 -17.54 -32.17 -42.84
N ALA A 512 -16.22 -32.25 -42.68
CA ALA A 512 -15.41 -31.17 -42.12
C ALA A 512 -15.27 -29.99 -43.11
N GLU A 513 -14.81 -28.82 -42.62
CA GLU A 513 -14.36 -27.74 -43.51
C GLU A 513 -13.04 -28.12 -44.22
N ARG A 514 -12.72 -27.38 -45.28
CA ARG A 514 -11.63 -27.70 -46.21
C ARG A 514 -10.24 -27.40 -45.63
N GLU A 515 -9.25 -28.22 -46.00
CA GLU A 515 -7.85 -27.88 -45.79
C GLU A 515 -7.36 -26.83 -46.81
N ASP A 516 -7.39 -25.55 -46.41
CA ASP A 516 -6.88 -24.44 -47.21
C ASP A 516 -6.43 -23.25 -46.33
N ASN A 517 -6.72 -22.01 -46.74
CA ASN A 517 -6.43 -20.79 -46.01
C ASN A 517 -7.65 -20.20 -45.27
N ILE A 518 -8.88 -20.68 -45.55
CA ILE A 518 -10.14 -20.08 -45.12
C ILE A 518 -10.56 -20.61 -43.75
N ILE A 519 -10.90 -19.70 -42.83
CA ILE A 519 -11.25 -20.04 -41.45
C ILE A 519 -12.65 -19.52 -41.12
N THR A 520 -13.51 -20.40 -40.59
CA THR A 520 -14.87 -20.08 -40.15
C THR A 520 -14.89 -18.92 -39.13
N GLU A 521 -15.92 -18.08 -39.21
CA GLU A 521 -16.12 -16.93 -38.33
C GLU A 521 -16.21 -17.30 -36.83
N ASP A 522 -16.66 -18.52 -36.51
CA ASP A 522 -16.71 -19.05 -35.14
C ASP A 522 -15.35 -19.03 -34.43
N LEU A 523 -14.27 -19.14 -35.21
CA LEU A 523 -12.89 -18.95 -34.75
C LEU A 523 -12.35 -17.58 -35.17
N ARG A 524 -12.62 -17.16 -36.41
CA ARG A 524 -12.19 -15.89 -37.02
C ARG A 524 -13.17 -14.75 -36.73
N GLY A 525 -13.12 -14.28 -35.49
CA GLY A 525 -13.85 -13.09 -35.04
C GLY A 525 -14.71 -13.36 -33.81
N PHE A 526 -15.29 -14.57 -33.73
CA PHE A 526 -16.24 -14.96 -32.69
C PHE A 526 -15.75 -16.03 -31.69
N VAL A 527 -14.46 -16.34 -31.61
CA VAL A 527 -13.95 -17.26 -30.57
C VAL A 527 -14.13 -16.65 -29.18
N PHE A 528 -14.18 -17.47 -28.13
CA PHE A 528 -14.42 -16.97 -26.77
C PHE A 528 -13.32 -16.05 -26.23
N GLY A 529 -13.76 -15.01 -25.52
CA GLY A 529 -12.90 -14.02 -24.89
C GLY A 529 -12.88 -14.07 -23.36
N GLY A 530 -12.49 -12.94 -22.77
CA GLY A 530 -12.50 -12.72 -21.32
C GLY A 530 -13.81 -12.09 -20.85
N LEU A 531 -13.76 -11.43 -19.68
CA LEU A 531 -14.79 -10.45 -19.32
C LEU A 531 -14.56 -9.15 -20.09
N ASP A 532 -13.31 -8.73 -20.24
CA ASP A 532 -12.91 -7.50 -20.94
C ASP A 532 -13.53 -7.39 -22.34
N PHE A 533 -13.61 -8.53 -23.04
CA PHE A 533 -14.09 -8.65 -24.40
C PHE A 533 -14.64 -10.05 -24.66
N SER A 534 -15.89 -10.18 -25.11
CA SER A 534 -16.62 -11.46 -25.19
C SER A 534 -16.20 -12.38 -26.34
N ARG A 535 -15.76 -11.76 -27.45
CA ARG A 535 -15.42 -12.38 -28.74
C ARG A 535 -14.01 -11.99 -29.14
N ARG A 536 -13.28 -12.86 -29.84
CA ARG A 536 -11.93 -12.59 -30.37
C ARG A 536 -11.70 -13.31 -31.69
N ASP A 537 -10.65 -12.91 -32.39
CA ASP A 537 -10.11 -13.64 -33.54
C ASP A 537 -9.02 -14.61 -33.10
N LEU A 538 -9.26 -15.92 -33.28
CA LEU A 538 -8.32 -16.97 -32.92
C LEU A 538 -7.08 -16.99 -33.81
N MET A 539 -7.18 -16.59 -35.09
CA MET A 539 -6.06 -16.60 -36.02
C MET A 539 -5.09 -15.46 -35.73
N ALA A 540 -5.62 -14.27 -35.43
CA ALA A 540 -4.84 -13.15 -34.91
C ALA A 540 -4.14 -13.54 -33.59
N VAL A 541 -4.83 -14.26 -32.70
CA VAL A 541 -4.24 -14.81 -31.46
C VAL A 541 -3.21 -15.91 -31.74
N ASN A 542 -3.36 -16.74 -32.78
CA ASN A 542 -2.36 -17.76 -33.16
C ASN A 542 -1.05 -17.10 -33.60
N ILE A 543 -1.13 -16.11 -34.50
CA ILE A 543 0.02 -15.32 -34.96
C ILE A 543 0.71 -14.64 -33.77
N GLN A 544 -0.07 -13.89 -32.96
CA GLN A 544 0.46 -13.14 -31.83
C GLN A 544 1.03 -14.06 -30.73
N ARG A 545 0.50 -15.28 -30.56
CA ARG A 545 1.06 -16.28 -29.64
C ARG A 545 2.39 -16.84 -30.14
N GLY A 546 2.55 -17.07 -31.45
CA GLY A 546 3.84 -17.43 -32.04
C GLY A 546 4.91 -16.36 -31.83
N ARG A 547 4.52 -15.08 -31.94
CA ARG A 547 5.37 -13.92 -31.63
C ARG A 547 5.72 -13.82 -30.13
N ASP A 548 4.74 -14.05 -29.23
CA ASP A 548 4.95 -14.15 -27.78
C ASP A 548 5.91 -15.29 -27.38
N HIS A 549 5.87 -16.42 -28.09
CA HIS A 549 6.75 -17.57 -27.90
C HIS A 549 8.12 -17.43 -28.59
N GLY A 550 8.40 -16.30 -29.25
CA GLY A 550 9.67 -16.05 -29.93
C GLY A 550 9.97 -17.11 -30.99
N LEU A 551 8.96 -17.46 -31.81
CA LEU A 551 9.16 -18.32 -32.97
C LEU A 551 10.07 -17.63 -34.01
N PRO A 552 10.85 -18.43 -34.78
CA PRO A 552 11.61 -17.93 -35.93
C PRO A 552 10.67 -17.43 -37.04
N ASP A 553 11.24 -17.00 -38.17
CA ASP A 553 10.50 -16.95 -39.42
C ASP A 553 10.25 -18.35 -40.02
N TYR A 554 9.33 -18.41 -40.98
CA TYR A 554 8.93 -19.60 -41.71
C TYR A 554 10.09 -20.29 -42.47
N ASN A 555 11.01 -19.54 -43.10
CA ASN A 555 12.11 -20.11 -43.88
C ASN A 555 13.20 -20.72 -42.98
N THR A 556 13.49 -20.09 -41.84
CA THR A 556 14.35 -20.66 -40.78
C THR A 556 13.70 -21.89 -40.14
N ALA A 557 12.38 -21.90 -39.95
CA ALA A 557 11.67 -23.09 -39.50
C ALA A 557 11.80 -24.26 -40.49
N ARG A 558 11.66 -24.02 -41.81
CA ARG A 558 11.87 -25.04 -42.85
C ARG A 558 13.29 -25.63 -42.81
N LYS A 559 14.32 -24.78 -42.77
CA LYS A 559 15.73 -25.21 -42.64
C LYS A 559 15.96 -26.08 -41.39
N ALA A 560 15.32 -25.75 -40.26
CA ALA A 560 15.46 -26.48 -38.99
C ALA A 560 14.84 -27.89 -38.98
N TYR A 561 13.98 -28.22 -39.95
CA TYR A 561 13.44 -29.56 -40.18
C TYR A 561 14.01 -30.20 -41.47
N GLY A 562 15.11 -29.67 -42.00
CA GLY A 562 15.81 -30.21 -43.18
C GLY A 562 15.16 -29.88 -44.52
N LEU A 563 14.13 -29.03 -44.54
CA LEU A 563 13.36 -28.68 -45.73
C LEU A 563 14.00 -27.49 -46.47
N ALA A 564 13.91 -27.50 -47.80
CA ALA A 564 14.40 -26.40 -48.64
C ALA A 564 13.65 -25.08 -48.32
N ALA A 565 14.38 -23.96 -48.26
CA ALA A 565 13.77 -22.64 -48.17
C ALA A 565 12.97 -22.30 -49.44
N LYS A 566 11.97 -21.45 -49.32
CA LYS A 566 11.27 -20.85 -50.46
C LYS A 566 11.98 -19.54 -50.85
N GLU A 567 12.05 -19.27 -52.15
CA GLU A 567 12.70 -18.05 -52.67
C GLU A 567 11.67 -16.95 -52.98
N ASN A 568 10.50 -17.32 -53.50
CA ASN A 568 9.40 -16.44 -53.87
C ASN A 568 8.11 -16.82 -53.13
N PHE A 569 7.21 -15.86 -52.88
CA PHE A 569 5.95 -16.12 -52.17
C PHE A 569 5.07 -17.16 -52.88
N ILE A 570 5.12 -17.24 -54.21
CA ILE A 570 4.41 -18.25 -55.00
C ILE A 570 4.97 -19.67 -54.80
N ASP A 571 6.23 -19.84 -54.40
CA ASP A 571 6.85 -21.15 -54.18
C ASP A 571 6.32 -21.83 -52.90
N ILE A 572 5.70 -21.06 -52.00
CA ILE A 572 4.96 -21.57 -50.83
C ILE A 572 3.79 -22.44 -51.31
N LYS A 573 3.19 -22.15 -52.47
CA LYS A 573 2.06 -22.91 -53.01
C LYS A 573 2.46 -24.35 -53.31
N ALA A 574 1.89 -25.28 -52.56
CA ALA A 574 2.13 -26.70 -52.78
C ALA A 574 1.49 -27.19 -54.09
N ASN A 575 2.14 -28.20 -54.70
CA ASN A 575 1.53 -28.99 -55.77
C ASN A 575 0.21 -29.58 -55.26
N GLN A 576 -0.86 -29.37 -56.02
CA GLN A 576 -2.24 -29.68 -55.61
C GLN A 576 -2.63 -28.94 -54.31
N SER A 577 -2.85 -27.64 -54.40
CA SER A 577 -3.45 -26.81 -53.34
C SER A 577 -4.74 -26.13 -53.84
N TYR A 578 -5.67 -25.86 -52.93
CA TYR A 578 -6.90 -25.09 -53.20
C TYR A 578 -6.68 -23.58 -53.26
N ILE A 579 -5.57 -23.10 -52.71
CA ILE A 579 -5.33 -21.68 -52.47
C ILE A 579 -5.06 -20.95 -53.82
N PRO A 580 -5.81 -19.89 -54.17
CA PRO A 580 -5.65 -19.17 -55.43
C PRO A 580 -4.37 -18.33 -55.43
N ASN A 581 -3.82 -18.05 -56.63
CA ASN A 581 -2.56 -17.31 -56.75
C ASN A 581 -2.62 -15.89 -56.16
N SER A 582 -3.81 -15.28 -56.09
CA SER A 582 -4.04 -13.97 -55.49
C SER A 582 -3.67 -13.90 -54.01
N VAL A 583 -3.93 -14.95 -53.22
CA VAL A 583 -3.60 -14.98 -51.78
C VAL A 583 -2.08 -14.89 -51.56
N TYR A 584 -1.28 -15.46 -52.47
CA TYR A 584 0.19 -15.35 -52.42
C TYR A 584 0.69 -13.96 -52.87
N GLN A 585 -0.08 -13.22 -53.66
CA GLN A 585 0.19 -11.82 -54.00
C GLN A 585 -0.15 -10.90 -52.83
N THR A 586 -1.32 -11.08 -52.21
CA THR A 586 -1.71 -10.39 -50.96
C THR A 586 -0.71 -10.65 -49.83
N LEU A 587 -0.15 -11.87 -49.75
CA LEU A 587 0.92 -12.22 -48.80
C LEU A 587 2.21 -11.42 -49.07
N ASP A 588 2.62 -11.31 -50.34
CA ASP A 588 3.78 -10.53 -50.79
C ASP A 588 3.62 -9.04 -50.46
N ASP A 589 2.46 -8.45 -50.81
CA ASP A 589 2.09 -7.06 -50.51
C ASP A 589 2.12 -6.77 -49.00
N LEU A 590 1.54 -7.66 -48.17
CA LEU A 590 1.50 -7.49 -46.72
C LEU A 590 2.89 -7.58 -46.08
N TYR A 591 3.73 -8.53 -46.50
CA TYR A 591 5.11 -8.69 -46.01
C TYR A 591 6.15 -7.87 -46.81
N LYS A 592 5.71 -7.02 -47.75
CA LYS A 592 6.52 -6.04 -48.50
C LYS A 592 7.72 -6.65 -49.23
N GLY A 593 7.57 -7.84 -49.80
CA GLY A 593 8.65 -8.53 -50.51
C GLY A 593 9.61 -9.36 -49.64
N ASP A 594 9.57 -9.30 -48.30
CA ASP A 594 10.47 -10.10 -47.46
C ASP A 594 9.87 -11.44 -47.02
N ILE A 595 10.12 -12.47 -47.84
CA ILE A 595 9.74 -13.86 -47.56
C ILE A 595 10.35 -14.43 -46.26
N ASN A 596 11.46 -13.87 -45.77
CA ASN A 596 12.12 -14.29 -44.53
C ASN A 596 11.55 -13.57 -43.29
N SER A 597 10.51 -12.75 -43.46
CA SER A 597 9.77 -12.14 -42.35
C SER A 597 8.47 -12.86 -41.99
N ILE A 598 8.04 -13.87 -42.76
CA ILE A 598 6.75 -14.57 -42.59
C ILE A 598 6.64 -15.30 -41.24
N ASP A 599 5.53 -15.10 -40.52
CA ASP A 599 5.19 -15.89 -39.32
C ASP A 599 4.93 -17.37 -39.68
N VAL A 600 5.51 -18.31 -38.92
CA VAL A 600 5.45 -19.76 -39.20
C VAL A 600 4.01 -20.30 -39.32
N TRP A 601 3.06 -19.73 -38.55
CA TRP A 601 1.63 -20.08 -38.68
C TRP A 601 1.07 -19.77 -40.06
N VAL A 602 1.32 -18.54 -40.56
CA VAL A 602 0.81 -18.08 -41.87
C VAL A 602 1.47 -18.86 -43.00
N GLY A 603 2.80 -19.00 -42.97
CA GLY A 603 3.54 -19.72 -44.02
C GLY A 603 3.13 -21.20 -44.11
N GLY A 604 3.01 -21.90 -42.99
CA GLY A 604 2.64 -23.31 -42.98
C GLY A 604 1.16 -23.59 -43.30
N LEU A 605 0.25 -22.66 -42.97
CA LEU A 605 -1.14 -22.71 -43.43
C LEU A 605 -1.22 -22.55 -44.97
N LEU A 606 -0.39 -21.69 -45.55
CA LEU A 606 -0.37 -21.44 -46.99
C LEU A 606 0.42 -22.49 -47.81
N GLU A 607 1.13 -23.42 -47.16
CA GLU A 607 1.66 -24.65 -47.79
C GLU A 607 0.61 -25.77 -47.93
N THR A 608 -0.63 -25.58 -47.48
CA THR A 608 -1.63 -26.65 -47.38
C THR A 608 -1.98 -27.31 -48.73
N ARG A 609 -2.13 -28.65 -48.69
CA ARG A 609 -2.35 -29.53 -49.84
C ARG A 609 -3.78 -30.06 -49.86
N LYS A 610 -4.27 -30.46 -51.03
CA LYS A 610 -5.56 -31.18 -51.22
C LYS A 610 -5.70 -32.43 -50.33
N SER A 611 -4.61 -32.99 -49.82
CA SER A 611 -4.58 -34.20 -49.01
C SER A 611 -4.48 -33.97 -47.50
N GLY A 612 -4.08 -32.78 -47.04
CA GLY A 612 -3.72 -32.51 -45.64
C GLY A 612 -2.71 -31.37 -45.48
N PRO A 613 -1.99 -31.30 -44.33
CA PRO A 613 -1.07 -30.21 -44.02
C PRO A 613 0.02 -29.99 -45.09
N GLY A 614 0.56 -28.78 -45.14
CA GLY A 614 1.76 -28.49 -45.92
C GLY A 614 3.00 -29.26 -45.44
N GLU A 615 4.04 -29.31 -46.28
CA GLU A 615 5.27 -30.08 -46.02
C GLU A 615 5.87 -29.76 -44.64
N LEU A 616 6.04 -28.47 -44.31
CA LEU A 616 6.55 -28.04 -43.01
C LEU A 616 5.71 -28.57 -41.83
N PHE A 617 4.38 -28.45 -41.91
CA PHE A 617 3.51 -28.86 -40.81
C PHE A 617 3.43 -30.38 -40.68
N SER A 618 3.39 -31.13 -41.78
CA SER A 618 3.46 -32.60 -41.72
C SER A 618 4.74 -33.06 -41.02
N THR A 619 5.91 -32.53 -41.41
CA THR A 619 7.19 -32.91 -40.78
C THR A 619 7.27 -32.53 -39.30
N ILE A 620 6.77 -31.35 -38.89
CA ILE A 620 6.77 -30.95 -37.47
C ILE A 620 5.84 -31.84 -36.62
N ILE A 621 4.65 -32.16 -37.14
CA ILE A 621 3.64 -32.95 -36.42
C ILE A 621 4.11 -34.40 -36.29
N GLU A 622 4.58 -35.01 -37.38
CA GLU A 622 5.09 -36.38 -37.36
C GLU A 622 6.32 -36.52 -36.43
N ASP A 623 7.27 -35.57 -36.48
CA ASP A 623 8.43 -35.56 -35.55
C ASP A 623 8.00 -35.52 -34.08
N GLN A 624 7.00 -34.69 -33.75
CA GLN A 624 6.58 -34.54 -32.37
C GLN A 624 5.86 -35.80 -31.85
N PHE A 625 4.98 -36.41 -32.63
CA PHE A 625 4.31 -37.65 -32.22
C PHE A 625 5.29 -38.83 -32.16
N ARG A 626 6.24 -38.94 -33.10
CA ARG A 626 7.31 -39.95 -33.04
C ARG A 626 8.18 -39.77 -31.79
N ARG A 627 8.59 -38.53 -31.46
CA ARG A 627 9.38 -38.29 -30.23
C ARG A 627 8.63 -38.51 -28.93
N ILE A 628 7.30 -38.35 -28.91
CA ILE A 628 6.48 -38.75 -27.76
C ILE A 628 6.51 -40.27 -27.64
N ARG A 629 6.13 -40.98 -28.70
CA ARG A 629 6.06 -42.45 -28.74
C ARG A 629 7.41 -43.13 -28.43
N ASP A 630 8.44 -42.79 -29.19
CA ASP A 630 9.75 -43.46 -29.11
C ASP A 630 10.49 -43.08 -27.82
N GLY A 631 10.13 -41.96 -27.19
CA GLY A 631 10.64 -41.52 -25.88
C GLY A 631 9.86 -42.03 -24.67
N ASP A 632 8.70 -42.65 -24.87
CA ASP A 632 7.79 -43.12 -23.82
C ASP A 632 8.10 -44.57 -23.39
N ARG A 633 8.35 -44.76 -22.10
CA ARG A 633 8.58 -46.08 -21.47
C ARG A 633 7.30 -46.87 -21.25
N PHE A 634 6.17 -46.20 -21.02
CA PHE A 634 4.87 -46.81 -20.74
C PHE A 634 4.01 -47.03 -22.00
N TRP A 635 4.55 -46.69 -23.18
CA TRP A 635 3.95 -47.01 -24.47
C TRP A 635 3.54 -48.49 -24.57
N PHE A 636 2.34 -48.76 -25.06
CA PHE A 636 1.73 -50.09 -24.96
C PHE A 636 2.50 -51.20 -25.66
N GLU A 637 3.25 -50.89 -26.72
CA GLU A 637 4.07 -51.85 -27.49
C GLU A 637 5.44 -52.14 -26.85
N ASN A 638 5.80 -51.48 -25.73
CA ASN A 638 7.07 -51.68 -25.05
C ASN A 638 7.04 -52.88 -24.08
N ILE A 639 7.28 -54.08 -24.60
CA ILE A 639 7.31 -55.33 -23.81
C ILE A 639 8.27 -55.25 -22.59
N GLU A 640 9.34 -54.43 -22.63
CA GLU A 640 10.27 -54.25 -21.50
C GLU A 640 9.62 -53.64 -20.24
N ASN A 641 8.43 -53.03 -20.34
CA ASN A 641 7.69 -52.47 -19.19
C ASN A 641 6.77 -53.48 -18.48
N ASN A 642 6.53 -54.66 -19.05
CA ASN A 642 5.63 -55.72 -18.54
C ASN A 642 4.14 -55.35 -18.38
N LEU A 643 3.71 -54.18 -18.88
CA LEU A 643 2.29 -53.77 -18.86
C LEU A 643 1.43 -54.76 -19.64
N PHE A 644 1.89 -55.18 -20.83
CA PHE A 644 1.19 -56.06 -21.76
C PHE A 644 2.07 -57.17 -22.31
N THR A 645 1.45 -58.31 -22.59
CA THR A 645 1.99 -59.41 -23.39
C THR A 645 1.78 -59.16 -24.89
N GLN A 646 2.48 -59.89 -25.76
CA GLN A 646 2.27 -59.76 -27.22
C GLN A 646 0.82 -60.03 -27.62
N ASP A 647 0.18 -61.05 -27.05
CA ASP A 647 -1.23 -61.36 -27.34
C ASP A 647 -2.18 -60.21 -26.94
N GLU A 648 -1.90 -59.49 -25.86
CA GLU A 648 -2.65 -58.29 -25.45
C GLU A 648 -2.34 -57.09 -26.37
N ILE A 649 -1.08 -56.90 -26.78
CA ILE A 649 -0.67 -55.87 -27.76
C ILE A 649 -1.38 -56.10 -29.10
N ASP A 650 -1.45 -57.34 -29.57
CA ASP A 650 -2.13 -57.71 -30.82
C ASP A 650 -3.65 -57.51 -30.71
N GLN A 651 -4.25 -57.70 -29.53
CA GLN A 651 -5.65 -57.33 -29.29
C GLN A 651 -5.85 -55.81 -29.35
N ILE A 652 -5.03 -55.02 -28.65
CA ILE A 652 -5.09 -53.54 -28.68
C ILE A 652 -4.91 -53.02 -30.10
N ASN A 653 -3.98 -53.61 -30.85
CA ASN A 653 -3.69 -53.26 -32.25
C ASN A 653 -4.86 -53.51 -33.22
N ASN A 654 -5.88 -54.27 -32.82
CA ASN A 654 -7.13 -54.48 -33.54
C ASN A 654 -8.29 -53.58 -33.09
N ILE A 655 -8.25 -52.97 -31.90
CA ILE A 655 -9.33 -52.09 -31.40
C ILE A 655 -9.33 -50.78 -32.19
N THR A 656 -10.50 -50.34 -32.65
CA THR A 656 -10.68 -49.05 -33.36
C THR A 656 -11.57 -48.09 -32.58
N LEU A 657 -11.61 -46.82 -33.00
CA LEU A 657 -12.55 -45.84 -32.43
C LEU A 657 -14.02 -46.23 -32.64
N TYR A 658 -14.34 -46.97 -33.71
CA TYR A 658 -15.67 -47.54 -33.94
C TYR A 658 -16.04 -48.54 -32.83
N ASP A 659 -15.13 -49.44 -32.45
CA ASP A 659 -15.35 -50.39 -31.35
C ASP A 659 -15.55 -49.66 -30.01
N VAL A 660 -14.75 -48.62 -29.73
CA VAL A 660 -14.91 -47.79 -28.52
C VAL A 660 -16.28 -47.10 -28.50
N ILE A 661 -16.77 -46.58 -29.63
CA ILE A 661 -18.11 -45.98 -29.73
C ILE A 661 -19.19 -47.03 -29.46
N LEU A 662 -19.14 -48.20 -30.10
CA LEU A 662 -20.14 -49.27 -29.89
C LEU A 662 -20.13 -49.84 -28.47
N MET A 663 -18.97 -49.85 -27.79
CA MET A 663 -18.88 -50.32 -26.40
C MET A 663 -19.35 -49.28 -25.35
N THR A 664 -19.51 -48.01 -25.72
CA THR A 664 -19.82 -46.90 -24.79
C THR A 664 -21.15 -46.22 -25.02
N THR A 665 -21.88 -46.62 -26.06
CA THR A 665 -23.13 -45.99 -26.51
C THR A 665 -24.18 -47.03 -26.87
N ASN A 666 -25.41 -46.59 -27.08
CA ASN A 666 -26.49 -47.41 -27.64
C ASN A 666 -26.58 -47.26 -29.18
N ILE A 667 -25.45 -47.05 -29.87
CA ILE A 667 -25.37 -46.99 -31.33
C ILE A 667 -25.27 -48.42 -31.87
N GLU A 668 -26.03 -48.75 -32.90
CA GLU A 668 -25.98 -50.06 -33.55
C GLU A 668 -24.86 -50.12 -34.59
N ALA A 669 -24.30 -51.31 -34.83
CA ALA A 669 -23.12 -51.50 -35.69
C ALA A 669 -23.32 -51.05 -37.15
N ASP A 670 -24.56 -51.06 -37.63
CA ASP A 670 -24.97 -50.59 -38.96
C ASP A 670 -25.44 -49.12 -38.99
N ASP A 671 -25.42 -48.41 -37.85
CA ASP A 671 -25.84 -47.00 -37.72
C ASP A 671 -24.65 -46.01 -37.74
N ILE A 672 -23.41 -46.49 -37.77
CA ILE A 672 -22.17 -45.69 -37.90
C ILE A 672 -21.15 -46.44 -38.77
N GLN A 673 -20.31 -45.73 -39.53
CA GLN A 673 -19.30 -46.33 -40.38
C GLN A 673 -18.08 -46.87 -39.59
N LYS A 674 -17.44 -47.92 -40.11
CA LYS A 674 -16.26 -48.57 -39.49
C LYS A 674 -15.06 -47.64 -39.32
N ASP A 675 -14.88 -46.69 -40.24
CA ASP A 675 -13.89 -45.61 -40.14
C ASP A 675 -14.59 -44.27 -39.87
N PRO A 676 -14.85 -43.92 -38.60
CA PRO A 676 -15.63 -42.72 -38.24
C PRO A 676 -14.94 -41.41 -38.61
N PHE A 677 -13.69 -41.44 -39.11
CA PHE A 677 -12.93 -40.29 -39.55
C PHE A 677 -13.20 -39.85 -41.00
N PHE A 678 -13.95 -40.63 -41.79
CA PHE A 678 -14.33 -40.30 -43.17
C PHE A 678 -15.83 -40.45 -43.43
N THR A 679 -16.38 -39.66 -44.36
CA THR A 679 -17.80 -39.59 -44.74
C THR A 679 -18.14 -40.29 -46.05
N THR A 680 -17.16 -40.96 -46.69
CA THR A 680 -17.38 -41.73 -47.93
C THR A 680 -16.60 -43.04 -47.94
N GLY A 681 -17.26 -44.09 -48.41
CA GLY A 681 -16.74 -45.45 -48.58
C GLY A 681 -17.94 -46.40 -48.68
N ASP A 682 -17.73 -47.63 -49.13
CA ASP A 682 -18.82 -48.61 -49.31
C ASP A 682 -19.52 -48.99 -47.98
N ASP A 683 -18.83 -48.81 -46.85
CA ASP A 683 -19.30 -49.04 -45.48
C ASP A 683 -19.94 -47.81 -44.80
N VAL A 684 -20.24 -46.72 -45.52
CA VAL A 684 -20.84 -45.52 -44.92
C VAL A 684 -22.37 -45.60 -44.91
N PRO A 685 -23.04 -45.69 -43.74
CA PRO A 685 -24.49 -45.81 -43.68
C PRO A 685 -25.19 -44.47 -43.88
N CYS A 686 -24.49 -43.34 -43.70
CA CYS A 686 -25.08 -42.02 -43.85
C CYS A 686 -24.07 -40.89 -44.08
N LYS A 687 -24.37 -40.00 -45.03
CA LYS A 687 -23.69 -38.72 -45.26
C LYS A 687 -24.69 -37.56 -45.15
N LEU A 688 -24.41 -36.60 -44.28
CA LEU A 688 -25.21 -35.39 -44.03
C LEU A 688 -24.75 -34.18 -44.87
N GLY A 689 -23.53 -34.24 -45.42
CA GLY A 689 -22.90 -33.12 -46.14
C GLY A 689 -22.28 -32.08 -45.20
N ARG A 690 -22.21 -30.83 -45.68
CA ARG A 690 -21.69 -29.65 -44.96
C ARG A 690 -22.83 -28.83 -44.32
N LEU A 691 -22.48 -27.85 -43.52
CA LEU A 691 -23.40 -26.81 -43.05
C LEU A 691 -23.35 -25.59 -43.98
N GLU A 692 -24.52 -25.11 -44.39
CA GLU A 692 -24.69 -23.96 -45.27
C GLU A 692 -25.15 -22.71 -44.49
N PRO A 693 -24.91 -21.49 -44.98
CA PRO A 693 -25.43 -20.26 -44.38
C PRO A 693 -26.96 -20.32 -44.17
N GLY A 694 -27.38 -20.30 -42.90
CA GLY A 694 -28.78 -20.42 -42.49
C GLY A 694 -29.14 -21.73 -41.77
N ASP A 695 -28.31 -22.77 -41.85
CA ASP A 695 -28.50 -24.05 -41.14
C ASP A 695 -28.32 -23.98 -39.64
N VAL A 696 -27.58 -22.97 -39.19
CA VAL A 696 -27.24 -22.66 -37.80
C VAL A 696 -27.70 -21.24 -37.47
N GLU A 697 -27.76 -20.90 -36.19
CA GLU A 697 -28.03 -19.53 -35.75
C GLU A 697 -26.81 -18.61 -35.89
N ASP A 698 -27.05 -17.29 -35.93
CA ASP A 698 -26.01 -16.28 -36.05
C ASP A 698 -25.18 -16.16 -34.76
N CYS A 699 -23.89 -15.85 -34.87
CA CYS A 699 -23.05 -15.63 -33.69
C CYS A 699 -23.47 -14.36 -32.94
N THR A 700 -23.53 -14.42 -31.60
CA THR A 700 -23.84 -13.20 -30.82
C THR A 700 -22.75 -12.14 -30.95
N ASP A 701 -23.17 -10.89 -31.10
CA ASP A 701 -22.30 -9.71 -31.21
C ASP A 701 -21.21 -9.66 -30.12
N PRO A 702 -20.04 -9.10 -30.43
CA PRO A 702 -19.03 -8.73 -29.44
C PRO A 702 -19.59 -7.79 -28.37
N LYS A 703 -19.11 -7.96 -27.14
CA LYS A 703 -19.48 -7.19 -25.94
C LYS A 703 -18.22 -6.91 -25.12
N THR A 704 -18.23 -5.80 -24.40
CA THR A 704 -17.22 -5.42 -23.43
C THR A 704 -17.83 -5.42 -22.02
N PHE A 705 -16.99 -5.61 -20.99
CA PHE A 705 -17.39 -5.48 -19.59
C PHE A 705 -16.50 -4.45 -18.90
N ASP A 706 -17.09 -3.47 -18.22
CA ASP A 706 -16.39 -2.60 -17.29
C ASP A 706 -16.55 -3.16 -15.86
N TYR A 707 -15.43 -3.43 -15.19
CA TYR A 707 -15.41 -3.95 -13.83
C TYR A 707 -15.91 -2.95 -12.77
N PHE A 708 -16.00 -1.67 -13.12
CA PHE A 708 -16.35 -0.58 -12.21
C PHE A 708 -17.76 -0.01 -12.42
N ASP A 709 -18.50 -0.49 -13.45
CA ASP A 709 -19.90 -0.13 -13.70
C ASP A 709 -20.78 -0.36 -12.46
N GLY A 710 -21.62 0.62 -12.13
CA GLY A 710 -22.46 0.63 -10.93
C GLY A 710 -21.73 0.76 -9.59
N SER A 711 -20.39 0.88 -9.58
CA SER A 711 -19.56 0.97 -8.36
C SER A 711 -18.97 2.36 -8.11
N GLU A 712 -19.17 3.31 -9.01
CA GLU A 712 -18.58 4.66 -8.93
C GLU A 712 -19.19 5.47 -7.78
N VAL A 713 -20.51 5.38 -7.64
CA VAL A 713 -21.27 6.09 -6.59
C VAL A 713 -20.94 5.52 -5.20
N SER A 714 -20.85 4.20 -5.06
CA SER A 714 -20.53 3.56 -3.78
C SER A 714 -19.07 3.81 -3.36
N PHE A 715 -18.13 3.79 -4.31
CA PHE A 715 -16.74 4.21 -4.09
C PHE A 715 -16.65 5.67 -3.61
N ALA A 716 -17.29 6.60 -4.34
CA ALA A 716 -17.26 8.02 -3.99
C ALA A 716 -17.88 8.31 -2.61
N LEU A 717 -19.03 7.69 -2.30
CA LEU A 717 -19.69 7.82 -0.99
C LEU A 717 -18.85 7.23 0.15
N THR A 718 -18.09 6.16 -0.09
CA THR A 718 -17.24 5.52 0.93
C THR A 718 -16.11 6.45 1.37
N PHE A 719 -15.37 7.04 0.42
CA PHE A 719 -14.29 7.99 0.77
C PHE A 719 -14.81 9.33 1.31
N LEU A 720 -15.98 9.79 0.83
CA LEU A 720 -16.68 10.94 1.42
C LEU A 720 -17.08 10.67 2.90
N PHE A 721 -17.62 9.48 3.19
CA PHE A 721 -17.98 9.08 4.55
C PHE A 721 -16.75 9.03 5.48
N ILE A 722 -15.63 8.45 5.03
CA ILE A 722 -14.37 8.41 5.81
C ILE A 722 -13.89 9.84 6.15
N GLY A 723 -13.94 10.76 5.18
CA GLY A 723 -13.60 12.17 5.42
C GLY A 723 -14.54 12.86 6.40
N LEU A 724 -15.84 12.73 6.21
CA LEU A 724 -16.87 13.31 7.09
C LEU A 724 -16.85 12.71 8.50
N PHE A 725 -16.55 11.43 8.65
CA PHE A 725 -16.41 10.77 9.95
C PHE A 725 -15.28 11.39 10.78
N CYS A 726 -14.10 11.60 10.18
CA CYS A 726 -12.98 12.28 10.83
C CYS A 726 -13.36 13.69 11.30
N VAL A 727 -14.06 14.48 10.46
CA VAL A 727 -14.56 15.81 10.83
C VAL A 727 -15.60 15.72 11.94
N GLY A 728 -16.52 14.75 11.89
CA GLY A 728 -17.54 14.50 12.91
C GLY A 728 -16.95 14.15 14.28
N VAL A 729 -15.89 13.34 14.33
CA VAL A 729 -15.15 13.03 15.57
C VAL A 729 -14.48 14.29 16.12
N VAL A 730 -13.84 15.11 15.28
CA VAL A 730 -13.23 16.39 15.72
C VAL A 730 -14.28 17.37 16.25
N LEU A 731 -15.41 17.53 15.54
CA LEU A 731 -16.52 18.37 16.00
C LEU A 731 -17.13 17.86 17.31
N THR A 732 -17.24 16.54 17.48
CA THR A 732 -17.71 15.91 18.73
C THR A 732 -16.73 16.16 19.87
N MET A 733 -15.42 16.03 19.65
CA MET A 733 -14.40 16.36 20.64
C MET A 733 -14.41 17.85 21.01
N LEU A 734 -14.59 18.76 20.05
CA LEU A 734 -14.74 20.19 20.29
C LEU A 734 -16.03 20.52 21.07
N PHE A 735 -17.14 19.84 20.76
CA PHE A 735 -18.39 19.95 21.51
C PHE A 735 -18.24 19.45 22.96
N LEU A 736 -17.62 18.28 23.16
CA LEU A 736 -17.34 17.73 24.50
C LEU A 736 -16.38 18.63 25.28
N ALA A 737 -15.36 19.22 24.64
CA ALA A 737 -14.46 20.19 25.25
C ALA A 737 -15.20 21.49 25.65
N ARG A 738 -16.04 22.05 24.77
CA ARG A 738 -16.92 23.20 25.08
C ARG A 738 -17.88 22.89 26.23
N ARG A 739 -18.53 21.72 26.23
CA ARG A 739 -19.43 21.26 27.29
C ARG A 739 -18.69 21.05 28.62
N ARG A 740 -17.46 20.52 28.60
CA ARG A 740 -16.60 20.39 29.78
C ARG A 740 -16.19 21.76 30.33
N MET A 741 -15.85 22.71 29.46
CA MET A 741 -15.54 24.10 29.86
C MET A 741 -16.78 24.80 30.47
N ALA A 742 -17.96 24.61 29.88
CA ALA A 742 -19.22 25.12 30.42
C ALA A 742 -19.54 24.53 31.80
N MET A 743 -19.45 23.21 31.97
CA MET A 743 -19.64 22.56 33.28
C MET A 743 -18.60 23.00 34.32
N LEU A 744 -17.36 23.31 33.91
CA LEU A 744 -16.34 23.88 34.81
C LEU A 744 -16.66 25.33 35.19
N ALA A 745 -17.18 26.14 34.26
CA ALA A 745 -17.67 27.49 34.56
C ALA A 745 -18.90 27.47 35.50
N GLU A 746 -19.81 26.51 35.33
CA GLU A 746 -20.97 26.31 36.20
C GLU A 746 -20.58 25.80 37.59
N LYS A 747 -19.59 24.91 37.69
CA LYS A 747 -18.96 24.54 38.98
C LYS A 747 -18.30 25.73 39.68
N ARG A 748 -17.73 26.69 38.93
CA ARG A 748 -17.24 27.97 39.50
C ARG A 748 -18.39 28.85 39.98
N LYS A 749 -19.46 29.03 39.20
CA LYS A 749 -20.67 29.79 39.62
C LYS A 749 -21.34 29.22 40.87
N THR A 750 -21.49 27.89 40.95
CA THR A 750 -22.09 27.22 42.12
C THR A 750 -21.21 27.26 43.36
N ASN A 751 -19.88 27.22 43.22
CA ASN A 751 -18.97 27.51 44.33
C ASN A 751 -19.03 28.99 44.77
N ARG A 752 -19.08 29.97 43.85
CA ARG A 752 -19.24 31.40 44.17
C ARG A 752 -20.46 31.65 45.08
N ARG A 753 -21.61 31.04 44.74
CA ARG A 753 -22.84 31.08 45.56
C ARG A 753 -22.68 30.46 46.95
N LYS A 754 -21.86 29.41 47.11
CA LYS A 754 -21.54 28.83 48.43
C LYS A 754 -20.64 29.75 49.25
N THR A 755 -19.62 30.37 48.63
CA THR A 755 -18.74 31.32 49.31
C THR A 755 -19.51 32.53 49.83
N GLN A 756 -20.35 33.16 48.99
CA GLN A 756 -21.22 34.27 49.40
C GLN A 756 -22.14 33.91 50.58
N ARG A 757 -22.78 32.73 50.56
CA ARG A 757 -23.73 32.32 51.61
C ARG A 757 -23.08 32.07 52.99
N ASN A 758 -21.78 31.83 53.04
CA ASN A 758 -21.05 31.59 54.29
C ASN A 758 -20.36 32.85 54.86
N SER A 759 -20.26 33.93 54.09
CA SER A 759 -19.73 35.22 54.57
C SER A 759 -20.87 36.15 54.97
N LYS A 760 -20.92 36.55 56.25
CA LYS A 760 -21.56 37.85 56.58
C LYS A 760 -20.76 38.95 55.86
N PRO A 761 -21.40 39.86 55.11
CA PRO A 761 -20.67 40.99 54.54
C PRO A 761 -20.11 41.84 55.69
N ALA A 762 -18.84 42.19 55.60
CA ALA A 762 -18.31 43.31 56.37
C ALA A 762 -18.87 44.61 55.78
N GLU A 763 -19.05 45.61 56.63
CA GLU A 763 -19.55 46.92 56.20
C GLU A 763 -18.69 47.48 55.05
N ASN A 764 -19.36 47.89 53.98
CA ASN A 764 -18.80 48.39 52.72
C ASN A 764 -17.89 47.42 51.92
N GLU A 765 -18.08 46.09 52.01
CA GLU A 765 -17.34 45.10 51.21
C GLU A 765 -18.24 44.27 50.26
N PHE A 766 -17.93 44.30 48.96
CA PHE A 766 -18.73 43.70 47.87
C PHE A 766 -17.93 42.69 47.03
N ILE A 767 -18.59 41.65 46.50
CA ILE A 767 -17.93 40.57 45.73
C ILE A 767 -18.34 40.59 44.25
N ALA A 768 -17.40 40.94 43.38
CA ALA A 768 -17.59 41.04 41.93
C ALA A 768 -16.60 40.15 41.16
N ALA A 769 -16.77 40.03 39.84
CA ALA A 769 -15.77 39.48 38.94
C ALA A 769 -15.18 40.60 38.08
N GLU A 770 -13.89 40.88 38.23
CA GLU A 770 -13.11 41.82 37.43
C GLU A 770 -12.86 41.23 36.04
N TRP A 771 -13.32 41.92 34.99
CA TRP A 771 -13.04 41.54 33.60
C TRP A 771 -11.61 41.93 33.21
N ARG A 772 -10.95 41.09 32.39
CA ARG A 772 -9.61 41.36 31.87
C ARG A 772 -9.49 40.93 30.41
N ARG A 773 -8.81 41.73 29.59
CA ARG A 773 -8.57 41.42 28.17
C ARG A 773 -7.78 40.11 28.04
N ASN A 774 -8.19 39.25 27.09
CA ASN A 774 -7.55 37.98 26.73
C ASN A 774 -7.32 36.96 27.89
N LEU A 775 -7.90 37.20 29.07
CA LEU A 775 -7.73 36.40 30.28
C LEU A 775 -9.09 36.07 30.89
N PRO A 776 -9.22 34.98 31.68
CA PRO A 776 -10.46 34.70 32.38
C PRO A 776 -10.73 35.74 33.47
N ASP A 777 -12.00 36.12 33.63
CA ASP A 777 -12.51 37.00 34.69
C ASP A 777 -12.00 36.56 36.08
N ARG A 778 -11.66 37.52 36.95
CA ARG A 778 -11.11 37.28 38.29
C ARG A 778 -12.11 37.64 39.38
N THR A 779 -12.41 36.72 40.29
CA THR A 779 -13.21 37.06 41.49
C THR A 779 -12.44 38.02 42.40
N VAL A 780 -13.03 39.18 42.69
CA VAL A 780 -12.47 40.24 43.53
C VAL A 780 -13.45 40.67 44.63
N LYS A 781 -12.88 41.20 45.71
CA LYS A 781 -13.55 41.87 46.83
C LYS A 781 -13.24 43.36 46.73
N VAL A 782 -14.25 44.19 46.48
CA VAL A 782 -14.14 45.65 46.43
C VAL A 782 -14.61 46.22 47.77
N LYS A 783 -13.75 46.96 48.45
CA LYS A 783 -14.04 47.59 49.75
C LYS A 783 -13.91 49.10 49.67
N LEU A 784 -14.94 49.81 50.10
CA LEU A 784 -14.92 51.28 50.20
C LEU A 784 -14.28 51.65 51.55
N GLY A 785 -13.31 52.57 51.55
CA GLY A 785 -12.57 52.98 52.74
C GLY A 785 -13.28 54.07 53.57
N PRO A 786 -12.80 54.37 54.79
CA PRO A 786 -13.29 55.47 55.62
C PRO A 786 -12.72 56.85 55.17
N GLY A 787 -12.60 57.06 53.86
CA GLY A 787 -12.00 58.23 53.21
C GLY A 787 -12.02 58.03 51.68
N LYS A 788 -11.42 58.94 50.90
CA LYS A 788 -11.41 58.91 49.41
C LYS A 788 -10.58 57.77 48.77
N ILE A 789 -10.71 56.52 49.26
CA ILE A 789 -9.90 55.37 48.85
C ILE A 789 -10.79 54.13 48.63
N VAL A 790 -10.59 53.43 47.52
CA VAL A 790 -11.29 52.16 47.19
C VAL A 790 -10.27 51.03 47.04
N ARG A 791 -10.45 49.92 47.75
CA ARG A 791 -9.51 48.79 47.75
C ARG A 791 -10.08 47.59 47.03
N VAL A 792 -9.39 47.10 46.00
CA VAL A 792 -9.71 45.87 45.28
C VAL A 792 -8.75 44.77 45.73
N SER A 793 -9.30 43.66 46.22
CA SER A 793 -8.54 42.51 46.74
C SER A 793 -9.02 41.20 46.11
N SER A 794 -8.17 40.17 46.15
CA SER A 794 -8.52 38.83 45.65
C SER A 794 -9.44 38.09 46.63
N GLU A 795 -10.12 37.03 46.17
CA GLU A 795 -10.89 36.11 47.05
C GLU A 795 -10.16 35.70 48.34
N ARG A 796 -8.82 35.54 48.29
CA ARG A 796 -7.94 35.20 49.43
C ARG A 796 -7.48 36.40 50.29
N GLY A 797 -8.05 37.59 50.13
CA GLY A 797 -7.71 38.80 50.88
C GLY A 797 -6.44 39.54 50.44
N GLN A 798 -5.65 39.00 49.51
CA GLN A 798 -4.49 39.68 48.92
C GLN A 798 -4.94 40.98 48.21
N LEU A 799 -4.40 42.12 48.61
CA LEU A 799 -4.61 43.42 47.95
C LEU A 799 -4.09 43.39 46.50
N LEU A 800 -4.85 43.94 45.56
CA LEU A 800 -4.53 43.92 44.11
C LEU A 800 -4.38 45.32 43.53
N ARG A 801 -5.25 46.25 43.96
CA ARG A 801 -5.25 47.66 43.57
C ARG A 801 -5.82 48.47 44.72
N THR A 802 -5.21 49.60 45.01
CA THR A 802 -5.80 50.66 45.83
C THR A 802 -5.99 51.84 44.90
N ILE A 803 -7.24 52.28 44.77
CA ILE A 803 -7.63 53.43 43.94
C ILE A 803 -7.73 54.63 44.87
N ASP A 804 -7.03 55.71 44.55
CA ASP A 804 -7.09 56.95 45.31
C ASP A 804 -7.94 57.99 44.57
N LEU A 805 -9.01 58.45 45.20
CA LEU A 805 -9.97 59.40 44.64
C LEU A 805 -9.72 60.84 45.12
N ARG A 806 -8.59 61.09 45.80
CA ARG A 806 -8.10 62.46 46.04
C ARG A 806 -7.80 63.13 44.69
N GLY A 807 -8.17 64.40 44.56
CA GLY A 807 -8.02 65.17 43.32
C GLY A 807 -9.07 64.90 42.21
N MET A 808 -9.93 63.88 42.32
CA MET A 808 -10.97 63.63 41.30
C MET A 808 -12.20 64.54 41.50
N GLU A 809 -12.48 65.41 40.53
CA GLU A 809 -13.72 66.22 40.52
C GLU A 809 -14.95 65.42 40.04
N TRP A 810 -14.74 64.47 39.13
CA TRP A 810 -15.80 63.77 38.41
C TRP A 810 -15.40 62.32 38.07
N ILE A 811 -16.38 61.42 38.00
CA ILE A 811 -16.24 60.00 37.62
C ILE A 811 -17.37 59.63 36.65
N ILE A 812 -17.06 58.80 35.64
CA ILE A 812 -18.09 58.25 34.74
C ILE A 812 -18.38 56.80 35.08
N ILE A 813 -19.66 56.47 35.24
CA ILE A 813 -20.13 55.10 35.40
C ILE A 813 -20.89 54.69 34.15
N PHE A 814 -20.42 53.63 33.47
CA PHE A 814 -21.11 53.01 32.35
C PHE A 814 -21.80 51.72 32.79
N LEU A 815 -23.11 51.66 32.59
CA LEU A 815 -23.95 50.50 32.84
C LEU A 815 -24.25 49.75 31.54
N GLN A 816 -24.37 48.43 31.66
CA GLN A 816 -24.73 47.55 30.56
C GLN A 816 -26.22 47.68 30.20
N SER A 817 -26.52 48.13 28.98
CA SER A 817 -27.90 48.34 28.49
C SER A 817 -28.54 47.06 27.87
N ASP A 818 -27.81 45.94 27.84
CA ASP A 818 -28.30 44.66 27.29
C ASP A 818 -29.05 43.81 28.35
N ARG A 819 -29.86 42.83 27.92
CA ARG A 819 -30.83 42.06 28.74
C ARG A 819 -30.33 41.43 30.06
N GLU A 820 -29.03 41.19 30.23
CA GLU A 820 -28.44 40.76 31.51
C GLU A 820 -27.61 41.93 32.07
N GLN A 821 -28.22 42.97 32.63
CA GLN A 821 -27.51 44.20 33.05
C GLN A 821 -26.59 44.00 34.29
N THR A 822 -25.63 43.07 34.21
CA THR A 822 -24.79 42.59 35.31
C THR A 822 -23.38 43.19 35.31
N LEU A 823 -23.01 43.90 34.25
CA LEU A 823 -21.71 44.52 34.03
C LEU A 823 -21.76 46.03 34.30
N LEU A 824 -20.76 46.50 35.02
CA LEU A 824 -20.51 47.89 35.41
C LEU A 824 -19.09 48.25 34.96
N SER A 825 -18.88 49.43 34.40
CA SER A 825 -17.53 50.00 34.22
C SER A 825 -17.44 51.37 34.88
N VAL A 826 -16.46 51.53 35.76
CA VAL A 826 -16.13 52.82 36.38
C VAL A 826 -14.86 53.36 35.70
N ARG A 827 -14.99 54.51 35.04
CA ARG A 827 -13.86 55.21 34.38
C ARG A 827 -13.29 56.29 35.27
N MET A 828 -11.97 56.43 35.21
CA MET A 828 -11.17 57.32 36.06
C MET A 828 -10.12 57.96 35.15
N ASP A 829 -9.91 59.27 35.23
CA ASP A 829 -8.96 59.95 34.31
C ASP A 829 -7.49 59.58 34.59
N ARG A 830 -7.14 59.30 35.86
CA ARG A 830 -5.77 59.06 36.34
C ARG A 830 -5.37 57.57 36.48
N GLU A 831 -6.31 56.64 36.36
CA GLU A 831 -6.06 55.19 36.47
C GLU A 831 -6.79 54.39 35.37
N TYR A 832 -6.55 53.08 35.25
CA TYR A 832 -7.25 52.23 34.27
C TYR A 832 -8.69 51.88 34.71
N ASP A 833 -9.59 51.64 33.75
CA ASP A 833 -11.02 51.39 34.02
C ASP A 833 -11.24 50.16 34.91
N MET A 834 -12.19 50.25 35.85
CA MET A 834 -12.59 49.15 36.71
C MET A 834 -13.90 48.52 36.19
N ILE A 835 -13.78 47.40 35.47
CA ILE A 835 -14.93 46.67 34.92
C ILE A 835 -15.31 45.50 35.85
N LEU A 836 -16.50 45.58 36.45
CA LEU A 836 -17.02 44.63 37.44
C LEU A 836 -18.28 43.92 36.96
N ARG A 837 -18.34 42.59 37.13
CA ARG A 837 -19.50 41.74 36.84
C ARG A 837 -20.09 41.09 38.10
N PHE A 838 -21.34 41.39 38.38
CA PHE A 838 -22.10 40.90 39.52
C PHE A 838 -22.84 39.58 39.18
N ASP A 839 -23.37 38.84 40.17
CA ASP A 839 -24.17 37.63 39.90
C ASP A 839 -25.65 37.94 39.62
N SER A 840 -26.12 39.13 40.00
CA SER A 840 -27.46 39.67 39.73
C SER A 840 -27.41 41.17 39.48
N GLU A 841 -28.47 41.70 38.88
CA GLU A 841 -28.70 43.13 38.76
C GLU A 841 -28.83 43.81 40.14
N THR A 842 -29.50 43.15 41.10
CA THR A 842 -29.62 43.68 42.47
C THR A 842 -28.26 43.88 43.15
N GLN A 843 -27.30 42.96 42.99
CA GLN A 843 -25.95 43.10 43.56
C GLN A 843 -25.14 44.22 42.90
N ARG A 844 -25.39 44.50 41.61
CA ARG A 844 -24.85 45.68 40.92
C ARG A 844 -25.43 46.95 41.54
N ASP A 845 -26.74 46.99 41.78
CA ASP A 845 -27.41 48.20 42.27
C ASP A 845 -27.15 48.48 43.75
N GLU A 846 -27.05 47.43 44.58
CA GLU A 846 -26.54 47.52 45.96
C GLU A 846 -25.13 48.12 45.99
N PHE A 847 -24.24 47.68 45.10
CA PHE A 847 -22.91 48.28 44.96
C PHE A 847 -22.97 49.71 44.41
N LEU A 848 -23.75 49.96 43.36
CA LEU A 848 -23.87 51.26 42.69
C LEU A 848 -24.38 52.33 43.66
N GLN A 849 -25.47 52.06 44.38
CA GLN A 849 -26.03 52.97 45.38
C GLN A 849 -25.04 53.27 46.51
N SER A 850 -24.32 52.25 46.97
CA SER A 850 -23.28 52.39 48.01
C SER A 850 -22.08 53.19 47.50
N TYR A 851 -21.71 53.01 46.22
CA TYR A 851 -20.61 53.71 45.56
C TYR A 851 -20.96 55.17 45.28
N GLU A 852 -22.15 55.45 44.75
CA GLU A 852 -22.65 56.81 44.51
C GLU A 852 -22.83 57.59 45.83
N SER A 853 -23.35 56.95 46.89
CA SER A 853 -23.39 57.55 48.23
C SER A 853 -21.99 57.83 48.78
N PHE A 854 -21.04 56.90 48.60
CA PHE A 854 -19.64 57.09 48.99
C PHE A 854 -18.95 58.23 48.22
N LEU A 855 -19.24 58.42 46.92
CA LEU A 855 -18.74 59.55 46.13
C LEU A 855 -19.37 60.87 46.58
N GLY A 856 -20.69 60.89 46.80
CA GLY A 856 -21.43 62.07 47.24
C GLY A 856 -20.99 62.57 48.62
N ASN A 857 -20.75 61.66 49.57
CA ASN A 857 -20.19 61.96 50.89
C ASN A 857 -18.76 62.55 50.84
N HIS A 858 -18.10 62.49 49.67
CA HIS A 858 -16.76 63.02 49.42
C HIS A 858 -16.74 64.11 48.32
N GLU A 859 -17.90 64.69 47.99
CA GLU A 859 -18.08 65.80 47.04
C GLU A 859 -17.66 65.50 45.57
N ILE A 860 -17.53 64.22 45.20
CA ILE A 860 -17.14 63.80 43.84
C ILE A 860 -18.39 63.68 42.97
N LYS A 861 -18.40 64.33 41.79
CA LYS A 861 -19.53 64.27 40.84
C LYS A 861 -19.55 62.93 40.10
N CYS A 862 -20.73 62.35 39.90
CA CYS A 862 -20.90 61.10 39.16
C CYS A 862 -21.80 61.32 37.92
N ASN A 863 -21.36 60.85 36.75
CA ASN A 863 -22.17 60.81 35.53
C ASN A 863 -22.48 59.36 35.16
N ARG A 864 -23.76 58.97 35.25
CA ARG A 864 -24.28 57.66 34.81
C ARG A 864 -24.59 57.69 33.30
N ASN A 865 -23.98 56.78 32.56
CA ASN A 865 -24.22 56.52 31.14
C ASN A 865 -24.61 55.05 30.92
N GLU A 866 -25.33 54.75 29.84
CA GLU A 866 -25.67 53.38 29.44
C GLU A 866 -25.04 53.00 28.09
N MET A 867 -24.55 51.77 27.98
CA MET A 867 -23.80 51.30 26.82
C MET A 867 -23.99 49.80 26.58
N LYS A 868 -23.96 49.36 25.32
CA LYS A 868 -23.98 47.93 24.97
C LYS A 868 -22.67 47.25 25.39
N THR A 869 -22.76 45.99 25.82
CA THR A 869 -21.67 45.18 26.39
C THR A 869 -20.40 45.22 25.53
N GLN A 870 -20.54 45.05 24.21
CA GLN A 870 -19.40 45.04 23.28
C GLN A 870 -18.69 46.40 23.22
N MET A 871 -19.43 47.51 23.22
CA MET A 871 -18.88 48.86 23.19
C MET A 871 -18.26 49.24 24.54
N LEU A 872 -18.89 48.82 25.65
CA LEU A 872 -18.39 49.03 27.01
C LEU A 872 -17.03 48.35 27.21
N ILE A 873 -16.87 47.11 26.71
CA ILE A 873 -15.61 46.36 26.75
C ILE A 873 -14.58 46.91 25.74
N SER A 874 -14.98 47.28 24.52
CA SER A 874 -14.03 47.73 23.49
C SER A 874 -13.49 49.14 23.72
N SER A 875 -14.22 50.00 24.41
CA SER A 875 -13.82 51.38 24.73
C SER A 875 -13.22 51.55 26.13
N ALA A 876 -12.95 50.46 26.84
CA ALA A 876 -12.37 50.51 28.18
C ALA A 876 -10.84 50.50 28.18
N HIS A 877 -10.24 51.37 29.00
CA HIS A 877 -8.79 51.42 29.19
C HIS A 877 -8.33 50.35 30.18
N THR A 878 -7.49 49.41 29.74
CA THR A 878 -7.03 48.27 30.56
C THR A 878 -5.62 48.48 31.14
N LYS A 879 -5.18 47.67 32.12
CA LYS A 879 -3.77 47.73 32.59
C LYS A 879 -2.77 47.53 31.44
N GLU A 880 -3.08 46.73 30.41
CA GLU A 880 -2.20 46.60 29.24
C GLU A 880 -2.06 47.91 28.43
N ASP A 881 -3.13 48.70 28.35
CA ASP A 881 -3.11 49.98 27.63
C ASP A 881 -2.42 51.06 28.46
N ARG A 882 -2.68 51.08 29.78
CA ARG A 882 -1.95 51.93 30.74
C ARG A 882 -0.46 51.61 30.72
N GLN A 883 -0.07 50.34 30.73
CA GLN A 883 1.32 49.91 30.64
C GLN A 883 2.01 50.41 29.36
N LYS A 884 1.35 50.30 28.19
CA LYS A 884 1.89 50.85 26.93
C LYS A 884 2.00 52.38 26.94
N ARG A 885 1.03 53.09 27.52
CA ARG A 885 1.12 54.55 27.73
C ARG A 885 2.29 54.91 28.64
N LEU A 886 2.53 54.15 29.72
CA LEU A 886 3.68 54.34 30.61
C LEU A 886 5.02 54.04 29.91
N GLU A 887 5.13 52.95 29.17
CA GLU A 887 6.33 52.64 28.36
C GLU A 887 6.64 53.74 27.34
N LYS A 888 5.62 54.33 26.72
CA LYS A 888 5.75 55.47 25.81
C LYS A 888 6.14 56.76 26.55
N PHE A 889 5.53 57.04 27.71
CA PHE A 889 5.89 58.15 28.60
C PHE A 889 7.37 58.09 29.01
N PHE A 890 7.84 56.95 29.53
CA PHE A 890 9.23 56.77 29.93
C PHE A 890 10.20 56.86 28.74
N ARG A 891 9.86 56.25 27.60
CA ARG A 891 10.65 56.35 26.37
C ARG A 891 10.85 57.82 25.92
N VAL A 892 9.78 58.61 25.93
CA VAL A 892 9.84 60.04 25.55
C VAL A 892 10.61 60.87 26.58
N ALA A 893 10.37 60.66 27.88
CA ALA A 893 11.09 61.37 28.94
C ALA A 893 12.60 61.11 28.88
N PHE A 894 13.03 59.86 28.69
CA PHE A 894 14.46 59.53 28.61
C PHE A 894 15.12 60.01 27.30
N ALA A 895 14.40 60.00 26.18
CA ALA A 895 14.92 60.57 24.93
C ALA A 895 15.29 62.07 25.10
N HIS A 896 14.42 62.83 25.77
CA HIS A 896 14.62 64.25 26.06
C HIS A 896 15.65 64.51 27.19
N ALA A 897 15.78 63.58 28.15
CA ALA A 897 16.75 63.73 29.24
C ALA A 897 18.19 63.40 28.82
N PHE A 898 18.39 62.51 27.84
CA PHE A 898 19.72 61.98 27.44
C PHE A 898 20.16 62.37 26.02
N ASP A 899 19.46 63.30 25.35
CA ASP A 899 19.74 63.79 23.98
C ASP A 899 19.90 62.65 22.96
N ILE A 900 18.95 61.71 22.97
CA ILE A 900 18.97 60.55 22.07
C ILE A 900 18.29 60.93 20.75
N GLU A 901 19.09 61.10 19.69
CA GLU A 901 18.58 61.29 18.32
C GLU A 901 17.66 60.13 17.90
N TYR A 902 16.47 60.47 17.41
CA TYR A 902 15.45 59.52 16.96
C TYR A 902 15.32 59.55 15.43
N GLN A 903 15.23 58.38 14.78
CA GLN A 903 14.86 58.30 13.37
C GLN A 903 13.33 58.40 13.21
N ASP A 904 12.86 59.23 12.28
CA ASP A 904 11.49 59.78 12.17
C ASP A 904 10.31 58.82 11.90
N GLN A 905 10.50 57.50 12.04
CA GLN A 905 9.45 56.50 11.77
C GLN A 905 8.59 56.12 12.99
N ASP A 906 9.09 56.25 14.23
CA ASP A 906 8.34 55.90 15.45
C ASP A 906 7.44 57.06 15.97
N PHE A 907 7.53 58.27 15.40
CA PHE A 907 6.90 59.49 15.95
C PHE A 907 5.89 60.19 15.03
N ASN A 908 5.77 59.78 13.77
CA ASN A 908 4.94 60.50 12.78
C ASN A 908 3.43 60.14 12.83
N GLU A 909 3.00 59.23 13.71
CA GLU A 909 1.57 58.87 13.86
C GLU A 909 0.83 59.76 14.89
N ARG A 910 0.61 61.02 14.48
CA ARG A 910 -0.40 61.97 15.00
C ARG A 910 -0.06 62.72 16.29
N MET A 911 -0.30 64.04 16.21
CA MET A 911 -0.33 65.05 17.28
C MET A 911 -1.18 64.67 18.53
N GLY A 912 -2.08 63.69 18.42
CA GLY A 912 -2.84 63.15 19.55
C GLY A 912 -2.00 62.32 20.52
N GLU A 913 -1.00 61.56 20.05
CA GLU A 913 -0.20 60.69 20.92
C GLU A 913 0.75 61.47 21.83
N ALA A 914 1.35 62.55 21.30
CA ALA A 914 2.14 63.47 22.11
C ALA A 914 1.27 64.13 23.21
N LYS A 915 0.00 64.41 22.90
CA LYS A 915 -0.96 64.90 23.90
C LYS A 915 -1.27 63.85 24.97
N GLU A 916 -1.49 62.58 24.60
CA GLU A 916 -1.71 61.50 25.60
C GLU A 916 -0.53 61.34 26.56
N VAL A 917 0.71 61.44 26.07
CA VAL A 917 1.92 61.36 26.90
C VAL A 917 2.04 62.58 27.83
N LEU A 918 1.77 63.79 27.32
CA LEU A 918 1.83 65.01 28.13
C LEU A 918 0.70 65.12 29.17
N SER A 919 -0.44 64.45 28.97
CA SER A 919 -1.51 64.30 29.95
C SER A 919 -1.37 63.06 30.85
N CYS A 920 -0.27 62.31 30.75
CA CYS A 920 -0.02 61.13 31.56
C CYS A 920 0.66 61.52 32.88
N GLU A 921 -0.04 61.34 33.99
CA GLU A 921 0.50 61.44 35.33
C GLU A 921 0.87 60.04 35.87
N LEU A 922 1.79 59.97 36.83
CA LEU A 922 2.40 58.74 37.34
C LEU A 922 2.16 58.56 38.84
N SER A 923 1.51 57.47 39.25
CA SER A 923 1.29 57.18 40.68
C SER A 923 2.58 56.71 41.38
N ARG A 924 2.66 56.88 42.71
CA ARG A 924 3.79 56.39 43.53
C ARG A 924 4.07 54.89 43.33
N THR A 925 3.02 54.11 43.09
CA THR A 925 3.13 52.67 42.77
C THR A 925 3.74 52.39 41.40
N GLU A 926 3.40 53.14 40.36
CA GLU A 926 3.94 52.96 39.01
C GLU A 926 5.36 53.52 38.89
N PHE A 927 5.67 54.60 39.63
CA PHE A 927 7.03 55.13 39.81
C PHE A 927 7.95 54.09 40.47
N ALA A 928 7.49 53.44 41.53
CA ALA A 928 8.19 52.30 42.14
C ALA A 928 8.37 51.10 41.19
N GLU A 929 7.32 50.70 40.46
CA GLU A 929 7.38 49.60 39.49
C GLU A 929 8.43 49.89 38.39
N ALA A 930 8.50 51.13 37.88
CA ALA A 930 9.52 51.58 36.92
C ALA A 930 10.94 51.65 37.50
N LEU A 931 11.10 52.09 38.75
CA LEU A 931 12.36 52.04 39.50
C LEU A 931 12.76 50.61 39.90
N SER A 932 11.89 49.61 39.70
CA SER A 932 12.05 48.23 40.19
C SER A 932 12.22 48.14 41.73
N LEU A 933 11.66 49.12 42.45
CA LEU A 933 11.69 49.24 43.91
C LEU A 933 10.31 48.94 44.53
N LYS A 934 10.25 48.82 45.86
CA LYS A 934 8.98 48.65 46.59
C LYS A 934 8.28 50.01 46.74
N PRO A 935 6.95 50.13 46.54
CA PRO A 935 6.21 51.39 46.72
C PRO A 935 6.28 52.01 48.13
N ASN A 936 6.72 51.24 49.12
CA ASN A 936 6.92 51.64 50.52
C ASN A 936 8.41 51.59 50.94
N SER A 937 9.34 51.69 50.00
CA SER A 937 10.75 51.92 50.31
C SER A 937 10.99 53.40 50.58
N LEU A 938 11.82 53.72 51.57
CA LEU A 938 12.05 55.10 52.02
C LEU A 938 12.53 56.00 50.88
N PHE A 939 13.41 55.48 50.02
CA PHE A 939 13.88 56.17 48.82
C PHE A 939 12.74 56.55 47.88
N VAL A 940 11.78 55.64 47.61
CA VAL A 940 10.63 55.94 46.74
C VAL A 940 9.71 56.97 47.39
N GLU A 941 9.43 56.85 48.68
CA GLU A 941 8.53 57.75 49.39
C GLU A 941 9.09 59.18 49.43
N GLN A 942 10.35 59.33 49.84
CA GLN A 942 11.02 60.64 49.93
C GLN A 942 11.32 61.25 48.55
N MET A 943 11.72 60.45 47.55
CA MET A 943 11.92 60.95 46.18
C MET A 943 10.61 61.25 45.45
N PHE A 944 9.48 60.69 45.86
CA PHE A 944 8.18 61.06 45.32
C PHE A 944 7.70 62.39 45.94
N ASP A 945 7.78 62.50 47.27
CA ASP A 945 7.21 63.63 48.01
C ASP A 945 8.04 64.92 47.92
N LEU A 946 9.32 64.83 47.53
CA LEU A 946 10.14 65.97 47.10
C LEU A 946 9.75 66.52 45.70
N VAL A 947 9.19 65.66 44.85
CA VAL A 947 9.06 65.87 43.41
C VAL A 947 7.63 66.21 43.00
N ASP A 948 6.66 65.77 43.79
CA ASP A 948 5.25 66.16 43.76
C ASP A 948 5.12 67.63 44.24
N LYS A 949 5.33 68.59 43.33
CA LYS A 949 5.47 70.02 43.66
C LYS A 949 4.13 70.66 44.00
N ASP A 950 3.04 70.18 43.39
CA ASP A 950 1.67 70.62 43.72
C ASP A 950 1.01 69.77 44.83
N ARG A 951 1.67 68.68 45.25
CA ARG A 951 1.25 67.74 46.31
C ARG A 951 -0.07 67.02 45.98
N ASN A 952 -0.31 66.73 44.70
CA ASN A 952 -1.53 66.08 44.24
C ASN A 952 -1.53 64.55 44.40
N GLY A 953 -0.37 63.93 44.68
CA GLY A 953 -0.22 62.47 44.84
C GLY A 953 0.16 61.71 43.57
N TYR A 954 0.39 62.41 42.45
CA TYR A 954 0.80 61.88 41.15
C TYR A 954 1.85 62.82 40.52
N LEU A 955 2.91 62.27 39.93
CA LEU A 955 3.92 63.07 39.24
C LEU A 955 3.49 63.36 37.79
N SER A 956 3.49 64.63 37.39
CA SER A 956 3.30 64.99 35.97
C SER A 956 4.55 64.67 35.13
N PHE A 957 4.40 64.66 33.80
CA PHE A 957 5.52 64.55 32.86
C PHE A 957 6.64 65.58 33.13
N ARG A 958 6.30 66.79 33.60
CA ARG A 958 7.27 67.86 33.87
C ARG A 958 8.07 67.59 35.14
N GLU A 959 7.41 67.25 36.23
CA GLU A 959 8.07 66.98 37.52
C GLU A 959 8.98 65.76 37.42
N PHE A 960 8.54 64.71 36.73
CA PHE A 960 9.38 63.56 36.43
C PHE A 960 10.58 63.93 35.54
N LEU A 961 10.39 64.77 34.52
CA LEU A 961 11.47 65.19 33.62
C LEU A 961 12.51 66.08 34.32
N ASP A 962 12.10 67.05 35.14
CA ASP A 962 12.99 67.93 35.91
C ASP A 962 14.04 67.11 36.69
N VAL A 963 13.56 66.07 37.38
CA VAL A 963 14.38 65.20 38.24
C VAL A 963 15.31 64.31 37.43
N ILE A 964 14.79 63.65 36.39
CA ILE A 964 15.60 62.80 35.52
C ILE A 964 16.66 63.63 34.78
N VAL A 965 16.39 64.89 34.43
CA VAL A 965 17.40 65.82 33.89
C VAL A 965 18.48 66.15 34.91
N ILE A 966 18.16 66.40 36.18
CA ILE A 966 19.17 66.60 37.24
C ILE A 966 20.04 65.33 37.43
N PHE A 967 19.43 64.14 37.45
CA PHE A 967 20.19 62.88 37.54
C PHE A 967 21.02 62.57 36.27
N ALA A 968 20.57 62.96 35.08
CA ALA A 968 21.25 62.71 33.81
C ALA A 968 22.38 63.71 33.52
N LYS A 969 22.09 65.01 33.63
CA LYS A 969 22.93 66.13 33.16
C LYS A 969 23.40 67.07 34.26
N GLY A 970 22.80 67.03 35.45
CA GLY A 970 23.19 67.86 36.59
C GLY A 970 24.62 67.59 37.06
N THR A 971 25.28 68.63 37.56
CA THR A 971 26.61 68.55 38.17
C THR A 971 26.58 67.70 39.45
N PRO A 972 27.73 67.17 39.92
CA PRO A 972 27.76 66.38 41.15
C PRO A 972 27.31 67.17 42.39
N ASP A 973 27.50 68.49 42.40
CA ASP A 973 27.05 69.36 43.50
C ASP A 973 25.53 69.61 43.45
N GLU A 974 24.91 69.66 42.26
CA GLU A 974 23.44 69.69 42.12
C GLU A 974 22.80 68.34 42.49
N LYS A 975 23.44 67.21 42.15
CA LYS A 975 22.98 65.87 42.57
C LYS A 975 23.11 65.69 44.09
N LEU A 976 24.21 66.15 44.70
CA LEU A 976 24.37 66.17 46.16
C LEU A 976 23.31 67.06 46.82
N ARG A 977 22.95 68.19 46.20
CA ARG A 977 21.87 69.06 46.70
C ARG A 977 20.50 68.38 46.61
N LEU A 978 20.18 67.75 45.48
CA LEU A 978 18.95 66.95 45.35
C LEU A 978 18.86 65.85 46.40
N PHE A 979 19.96 65.18 46.76
CA PHE A 979 19.97 64.22 47.85
C PHE A 979 19.82 64.87 49.23
N PHE A 980 20.49 65.98 49.51
CA PHE A 980 20.36 66.72 50.77
C PHE A 980 18.90 67.17 51.00
N ASP A 981 18.32 67.83 49.99
CA ASP A 981 16.93 68.31 49.99
C ASP A 981 15.89 67.16 50.08
N MET A 982 16.28 65.91 49.78
CA MET A 982 15.40 64.72 49.87
C MET A 982 15.38 64.07 51.27
N TYR A 983 16.37 64.33 52.11
CA TYR A 983 16.46 63.77 53.46
C TYR A 983 16.35 64.82 54.58
N ASP A 984 16.38 66.12 54.28
CA ASP A 984 15.89 67.19 55.18
C ASP A 984 14.35 67.15 55.27
N VAL A 985 13.84 66.15 56.00
CA VAL A 985 12.39 65.95 56.23
C VAL A 985 11.84 67.06 57.12
N SER A 986 12.70 67.68 57.94
CA SER A 986 12.37 68.82 58.78
C SER A 986 12.19 70.15 58.02
N GLY A 987 12.73 70.26 56.79
CA GLY A 987 12.71 71.46 55.96
C GLY A 987 13.53 72.64 56.51
N ASN A 988 14.55 72.36 57.33
CA ASN A 988 15.28 73.39 58.09
C ASN A 988 16.61 73.86 57.45
N GLN A 989 16.97 73.28 56.31
CA GLN A 989 18.24 73.46 55.57
C GLN A 989 19.49 72.91 56.28
N LYS A 990 19.29 71.98 57.21
CA LYS A 990 20.32 71.15 57.85
C LYS A 990 19.82 69.72 57.94
N LEU A 991 20.74 68.78 57.85
CA LEU A 991 20.46 67.36 57.99
C LEU A 991 20.89 66.90 59.38
N GLY A 992 19.94 66.44 60.19
CA GLY A 992 20.22 65.85 61.50
C GLY A 992 20.94 64.50 61.40
N ARG A 993 21.65 64.10 62.46
CA ARG A 993 22.37 62.81 62.52
C ARG A 993 21.48 61.59 62.21
N ASP A 994 20.24 61.58 62.70
CA ASP A 994 19.26 60.53 62.40
C ASP A 994 18.75 60.58 60.94
N GLU A 995 18.57 61.76 60.36
CA GLU A 995 18.18 61.92 58.95
C GLU A 995 19.31 61.45 58.01
N PHE A 996 20.57 61.74 58.35
CA PHE A 996 21.75 61.23 57.63
C PHE A 996 21.91 59.70 57.78
N LYS A 997 21.65 59.15 58.97
CA LYS A 997 21.59 57.70 59.19
C LYS A 997 20.49 57.06 58.32
N GLN A 998 19.32 57.68 58.25
CA GLN A 998 18.21 57.20 57.42
C GLN A 998 18.51 57.31 55.90
N MET A 999 19.23 58.34 55.47
CA MET A 999 19.80 58.44 54.12
C MET A 999 20.74 57.28 53.79
N ILE A 1000 21.72 56.98 54.65
CA ILE A 1000 22.65 55.87 54.36
C ILE A 1000 21.89 54.54 54.27
N LYS A 1001 20.88 54.34 55.13
CA LYS A 1001 20.03 53.15 55.09
C LYS A 1001 19.34 52.98 53.73
N SER A 1002 18.65 54.00 53.23
CA SER A 1002 17.93 53.92 51.95
C SER A 1002 18.88 53.76 50.75
N PHE A 1003 20.10 54.32 50.80
CA PHE A 1003 21.15 54.02 49.83
C PHE A 1003 21.63 52.56 49.87
N MET A 1004 21.70 51.92 51.04
CA MET A 1004 22.06 50.50 51.15
C MET A 1004 20.92 49.59 50.67
N GLU A 1005 19.66 49.95 50.96
CA GLU A 1005 18.47 49.29 50.40
C GLU A 1005 18.48 49.33 48.86
N LEU A 1006 18.83 50.48 48.25
CA LEU A 1006 18.95 50.66 46.80
C LEU A 1006 20.08 49.80 46.16
N VAL A 1007 21.03 49.30 46.96
CA VAL A 1007 22.12 48.41 46.53
C VAL A 1007 21.83 46.93 46.86
N ASN A 1008 20.65 46.61 47.43
CA ASN A 1008 20.30 45.29 47.98
C ASN A 1008 21.31 44.77 49.01
N ALA A 1009 21.72 45.64 49.94
CA ALA A 1009 22.54 45.28 51.08
C ALA A 1009 21.77 45.53 52.39
N ASP A 1010 21.30 44.47 53.03
CA ASP A 1010 20.76 44.56 54.40
C ASP A 1010 21.92 44.89 55.36
N VAL A 1011 21.75 45.95 56.16
CA VAL A 1011 22.71 46.43 57.17
C VAL A 1011 21.98 46.60 58.50
N GLU A 1012 22.50 46.01 59.57
CA GLU A 1012 21.93 46.15 60.92
C GLU A 1012 22.23 47.53 61.53
N SER A 1013 21.33 48.00 62.41
CA SER A 1013 21.38 49.36 62.99
C SER A 1013 22.76 49.73 63.51
N ASP A 1014 23.37 48.86 64.31
CA ASP A 1014 24.61 49.10 65.05
C ASP A 1014 25.82 49.28 64.11
N GLN A 1015 25.79 48.65 62.92
CA GLN A 1015 26.80 48.86 61.88
C GLN A 1015 26.60 50.19 61.14
N LEU A 1016 25.36 50.65 61.05
CA LEU A 1016 24.98 51.92 60.42
C LEU A 1016 25.37 53.11 61.31
N ASP A 1017 25.26 52.97 62.63
CA ASP A 1017 25.79 53.92 63.62
C ASP A 1017 27.33 54.02 63.52
N ALA A 1018 28.03 52.88 63.60
CA ALA A 1018 29.49 52.85 63.49
C ALA A 1018 30.02 53.41 62.15
N LEU A 1019 29.27 53.24 61.05
CA LEU A 1019 29.58 53.84 59.76
C LEU A 1019 29.37 55.36 59.76
N THR A 1020 28.25 55.83 60.33
CA THR A 1020 27.94 57.27 60.46
C THR A 1020 29.03 57.98 61.27
N ASP A 1021 29.41 57.40 62.41
CA ASP A 1021 30.44 57.95 63.30
C ASP A 1021 31.83 57.96 62.63
N SER A 1022 32.15 56.94 61.82
CA SER A 1022 33.36 56.92 60.99
C SER A 1022 33.36 58.03 59.93
N MET A 1023 32.21 58.32 59.30
CA MET A 1023 32.11 59.36 58.27
C MET A 1023 32.18 60.78 58.85
N PHE A 1024 31.51 61.03 59.99
CA PHE A 1024 31.58 62.31 60.70
C PHE A 1024 33.00 62.60 61.22
N SER A 1025 33.65 61.61 61.85
CA SER A 1025 35.01 61.77 62.35
C SER A 1025 36.06 61.92 61.25
N GLN A 1026 35.92 61.21 60.11
CA GLN A 1026 36.79 61.36 58.93
C GLN A 1026 36.64 62.74 58.26
N ALA A 1027 35.45 63.35 58.32
CA ALA A 1027 35.22 64.72 57.89
C ALA A 1027 35.66 65.80 58.91
N GLY A 1028 36.14 65.40 60.09
CA GLY A 1028 36.62 66.31 61.14
C GLY A 1028 35.55 66.83 62.11
N PHE A 1029 34.34 66.29 62.07
CA PHE A 1029 33.22 66.72 62.93
C PHE A 1029 33.03 65.76 64.11
N THR A 1030 33.52 66.14 65.30
CA THR A 1030 33.43 65.30 66.51
C THR A 1030 32.26 65.62 67.45
N ASN A 1031 31.65 66.81 67.33
CA ASN A 1031 30.49 67.26 68.13
C ASN A 1031 29.58 68.20 67.29
N LYS A 1032 29.15 67.75 66.11
CA LYS A 1032 28.03 68.37 65.35
C LYS A 1032 26.91 67.33 65.22
N ASP A 1033 25.72 67.65 65.71
CA ASP A 1033 24.52 66.82 65.53
C ASP A 1033 23.68 67.24 64.31
N GLU A 1034 24.00 68.39 63.72
CA GLU A 1034 23.41 68.94 62.49
C GLU A 1034 24.51 69.19 61.43
N LEU A 1035 24.27 68.76 60.18
CA LEU A 1035 25.11 69.07 59.01
C LEU A 1035 24.44 70.14 58.15
N THR A 1036 25.14 71.25 57.86
CA THR A 1036 24.72 72.16 56.77
C THR A 1036 25.04 71.54 55.40
N PHE A 1037 24.51 72.11 54.31
CA PHE A 1037 24.82 71.61 52.97
C PHE A 1037 26.33 71.58 52.65
N ASP A 1038 27.11 72.57 53.10
CA ASP A 1038 28.57 72.58 52.91
C ASP A 1038 29.29 71.55 53.80
N ASP A 1039 28.79 71.27 55.01
CA ASP A 1039 29.30 70.16 55.84
C ASP A 1039 29.02 68.80 55.18
N PHE A 1040 27.80 68.61 54.67
CA PHE A 1040 27.38 67.41 53.93
C PHE A 1040 28.22 67.20 52.66
N ARG A 1041 28.48 68.29 51.92
CA ARG A 1041 29.36 68.30 50.75
C ARG A 1041 30.80 67.92 51.10
N ALA A 1042 31.29 68.29 52.30
CA ALA A 1042 32.58 67.85 52.80
C ALA A 1042 32.60 66.36 53.17
N VAL A 1043 31.58 65.86 53.89
CA VAL A 1043 31.42 64.42 54.23
C VAL A 1043 31.37 63.55 52.96
N MET A 1044 30.70 64.02 51.90
CA MET A 1044 30.57 63.31 50.64
C MET A 1044 31.71 63.56 49.64
N ALA A 1045 32.71 64.37 49.98
CA ALA A 1045 33.74 64.82 49.03
C ALA A 1045 34.61 63.67 48.48
N GLU A 1046 35.02 62.71 49.32
CA GLU A 1046 35.80 61.53 48.90
C GLU A 1046 34.99 60.61 47.94
N TYR A 1047 33.65 60.72 47.97
CA TYR A 1047 32.75 59.95 47.12
C TYR A 1047 32.34 60.70 45.84
N LYS A 1048 32.81 61.94 45.62
CA LYS A 1048 32.40 62.79 44.48
C LYS A 1048 32.69 62.16 43.11
N GLU A 1049 33.84 61.51 42.92
CA GLU A 1049 34.14 60.75 41.69
C GLU A 1049 33.17 59.58 41.46
N ASN A 1050 32.59 59.00 42.52
CA ASN A 1050 31.59 57.92 42.39
C ASN A 1050 30.18 58.46 42.12
N LEU A 1051 29.91 59.73 42.44
CA LEU A 1051 28.65 60.44 42.17
C LEU A 1051 28.55 60.98 40.75
N GLU A 1052 29.66 61.30 40.10
CA GLU A 1052 29.72 61.49 38.63
C GLU A 1052 29.24 60.23 37.89
N ASP A 1053 29.56 59.06 38.45
CA ASP A 1053 29.20 57.75 37.93
C ASP A 1053 27.85 57.19 38.42
N ALA A 1054 27.12 57.93 39.26
CA ALA A 1054 25.83 57.52 39.80
C ALA A 1054 24.71 57.74 38.77
N GLN A 1055 24.12 56.64 38.31
CA GLN A 1055 22.97 56.60 37.40
C GLN A 1055 21.84 55.74 37.99
N LEU A 1056 20.60 56.19 37.84
CA LEU A 1056 19.41 55.41 38.20
C LEU A 1056 19.26 54.23 37.23
N ASN A 1057 19.41 53.01 37.76
CA ASN A 1057 19.14 51.77 37.01
C ASN A 1057 17.64 51.48 36.95
N LEU A 1058 16.88 52.26 36.18
CA LEU A 1058 15.49 51.90 35.85
C LEU A 1058 15.49 50.69 34.91
N SER A 1059 14.58 49.74 35.13
CA SER A 1059 14.44 48.55 34.27
C SER A 1059 13.04 48.50 33.66
N GLY A 1060 12.97 48.33 32.34
CA GLY A 1060 11.71 48.28 31.59
C GLY A 1060 11.74 49.01 30.24
N THR A 1061 12.55 50.07 30.11
CA THR A 1061 12.75 50.72 28.81
C THR A 1061 13.84 49.99 28.00
N GLY A 1062 13.51 49.58 26.78
CA GLY A 1062 14.42 48.92 25.85
C GLY A 1062 15.42 49.89 25.19
N VAL A 1063 16.05 50.76 25.98
CA VAL A 1063 16.92 51.86 25.53
C VAL A 1063 18.25 51.80 26.28
N ASP A 1064 19.33 51.45 25.59
CA ASP A 1064 20.69 51.48 26.16
C ASP A 1064 21.14 52.94 26.37
N VAL A 1065 21.01 53.43 27.62
CA VAL A 1065 21.37 54.82 27.97
C VAL A 1065 22.85 55.11 27.68
N PRO A 1066 23.20 56.15 26.90
CA PRO A 1066 24.59 56.50 26.62
C PRO A 1066 25.37 56.91 27.88
N LYS A 1067 26.58 56.39 28.03
CA LYS A 1067 27.54 56.89 29.03
C LYS A 1067 28.20 58.18 28.52
N ALA A 1068 27.91 59.29 29.18
CA ALA A 1068 28.79 60.45 29.21
C ALA A 1068 29.99 60.18 30.14
N GLY A 1069 31.11 60.87 29.93
CA GLY A 1069 32.32 60.76 30.76
C GLY A 1069 33.31 59.67 30.33
N THR A 1070 34.49 60.08 29.87
CA THR A 1070 35.61 59.17 29.55
C THR A 1070 36.49 58.90 30.78
N GLY A 1071 35.95 58.16 31.75
CA GLY A 1071 36.65 57.74 32.98
C GLY A 1071 37.03 56.24 32.99
N GLU A 1072 38.20 55.89 33.52
CA GLU A 1072 38.70 54.50 33.47
C GLU A 1072 38.30 53.67 34.71
N LYS A 1073 37.15 52.98 34.64
CA LYS A 1073 36.62 52.21 35.77
C LYS A 1073 37.49 51.01 36.17
N LYS A 1074 37.88 50.96 37.45
CA LYS A 1074 38.15 49.68 38.16
C LYS A 1074 36.81 48.97 38.40
N LYS A 1075 36.83 47.64 38.53
CA LYS A 1075 35.60 46.82 38.57
C LYS A 1075 35.36 46.25 39.98
N ARG A 1076 34.12 46.38 40.49
CA ARG A 1076 33.64 45.69 41.72
C ARG A 1076 33.83 44.17 41.60
N GLU A 1077 34.15 43.50 42.71
CA GLU A 1077 34.14 42.04 42.83
C GLU A 1077 32.77 41.54 43.32
N ASN A 1078 32.35 40.35 42.86
CA ASN A 1078 31.07 39.76 43.24
C ASN A 1078 31.14 39.03 44.61
N ALA A 1079 30.02 38.97 45.32
CA ALA A 1079 29.93 38.40 46.68
C ALA A 1079 30.48 36.96 46.86
N PRO A 1080 30.31 35.99 45.92
CA PRO A 1080 30.88 34.65 46.08
C PRO A 1080 32.41 34.64 46.20
N THR A 1081 33.07 35.61 45.56
CA THR A 1081 34.53 35.79 45.62
C THR A 1081 34.97 36.31 47.00
N ARG A 1082 34.13 37.09 47.69
CA ARG A 1082 34.41 37.60 49.04
C ARG A 1082 34.40 36.46 50.07
N ALA A 1083 33.37 35.60 50.04
CA ALA A 1083 33.31 34.42 50.89
C ALA A 1083 34.52 33.48 50.69
N ARG A 1084 34.89 33.21 49.42
CA ARG A 1084 36.05 32.37 49.10
C ARG A 1084 37.38 32.99 49.58
N LYS A 1085 37.51 34.32 49.58
CA LYS A 1085 38.68 35.02 50.16
C LYS A 1085 38.72 34.93 51.68
N THR A 1086 37.59 35.00 52.39
CA THR A 1086 37.57 34.88 53.86
C THR A 1086 38.07 33.51 54.32
N VAL A 1087 37.65 32.42 53.68
CA VAL A 1087 38.10 31.06 54.01
C VAL A 1087 39.61 30.89 53.78
N ILE A 1088 40.14 31.43 52.68
CA ILE A 1088 41.59 31.36 52.38
C ILE A 1088 42.42 32.20 53.37
N LYS A 1089 41.88 33.33 53.86
CA LYS A 1089 42.59 34.24 54.77
C LYS A 1089 42.84 33.68 56.19
N HIS A 1090 42.32 32.50 56.52
CA HIS A 1090 42.67 31.77 57.75
C HIS A 1090 43.58 30.54 57.53
N LEU A 1091 44.01 30.26 56.29
CA LEU A 1091 44.90 29.14 55.97
C LEU A 1091 46.32 29.58 55.59
N ASP A 1092 46.48 30.67 54.82
CA ASP A 1092 47.79 31.14 54.34
C ASP A 1092 48.57 31.97 55.39
N ALA A 1093 48.64 31.48 56.63
CA ALA A 1093 49.37 32.11 57.73
C ALA A 1093 50.84 31.64 57.84
N THR A 1094 51.51 31.39 56.71
CA THR A 1094 52.97 31.13 56.62
C THR A 1094 53.52 31.43 55.20
N SER A 1095 54.85 31.57 55.10
CA SER A 1095 55.66 31.68 53.87
C SER A 1095 55.65 33.02 53.10
N ASP A 1096 56.61 33.89 53.42
CA ASP A 1096 56.95 35.08 52.64
C ASP A 1096 57.46 34.79 51.21
N ARG A 1097 56.80 35.41 50.21
CA ARG A 1097 57.40 35.98 48.98
C ARG A 1097 56.33 36.63 48.10
N ALA A 1098 56.03 37.91 48.34
CA ALA A 1098 54.99 38.64 47.61
C ALA A 1098 55.51 39.29 46.31
N PRO A 1099 55.03 38.89 45.10
CA PRO A 1099 55.28 39.64 43.87
C PRO A 1099 54.43 40.93 43.82
N LYS A 1100 54.98 42.01 43.24
CA LYS A 1100 54.28 43.30 43.07
C LYS A 1100 53.02 43.13 42.23
N ARG A 1101 51.83 43.21 42.85
CA ARG A 1101 50.54 43.22 42.14
C ARG A 1101 50.23 44.59 41.55
N THR A 1102 50.40 44.74 40.24
CA THR A 1102 49.78 45.84 39.49
C THR A 1102 48.25 45.66 39.44
N PRO A 1103 47.45 46.71 39.65
CA PRO A 1103 45.99 46.60 39.69
C PRO A 1103 45.39 46.57 38.28
N THR A 1104 45.27 45.37 37.70
CA THR A 1104 44.67 45.16 36.36
C THR A 1104 43.21 45.60 36.31
N ARG A 1105 42.93 46.76 35.68
CA ARG A 1105 41.58 47.26 35.39
C ARG A 1105 40.87 46.36 34.37
N VAL A 1106 39.84 45.63 34.81
CA VAL A 1106 38.98 44.85 33.91
C VAL A 1106 38.02 45.77 33.16
N LYS A 1107 38.45 46.23 31.98
CA LYS A 1107 37.79 47.27 31.16
C LYS A 1107 36.52 46.74 30.48
N VAL A 1108 35.40 46.68 31.22
CA VAL A 1108 34.07 46.34 30.67
C VAL A 1108 33.46 47.55 29.97
N ALA A 1109 33.73 47.67 28.67
CA ALA A 1109 32.95 48.47 27.76
C ALA A 1109 31.88 47.59 27.10
N THR A 1110 30.60 47.92 27.33
CA THR A 1110 29.53 47.49 26.42
C THR A 1110 29.80 48.11 25.05
N LYS A 1111 29.80 47.29 23.99
CA LYS A 1111 29.81 47.84 22.63
C LYS A 1111 28.49 48.58 22.43
N LYS A 1112 28.54 49.86 22.05
CA LYS A 1112 27.34 50.57 21.56
C LYS A 1112 26.72 49.72 20.45
N THR A 1113 25.40 49.56 20.50
CA THR A 1113 24.61 49.06 19.39
C THR A 1113 24.90 49.89 18.14
N LYS A 1114 25.01 49.22 16.99
CA LYS A 1114 24.92 49.89 15.70
C LYS A 1114 23.47 49.80 15.26
N ASP A 1115 22.87 50.94 14.95
CA ASP A 1115 21.63 50.93 14.19
C ASP A 1115 21.86 50.42 12.76
N TYR A 1116 20.76 49.98 12.16
CA TYR A 1116 20.76 49.34 10.85
C TYR A 1116 19.84 50.13 9.92
N ASP A 1117 20.41 51.13 9.25
CA ASP A 1117 19.70 52.08 8.36
C ASP A 1117 18.90 51.40 7.23
N ASN A 1118 19.23 50.15 6.91
CA ASN A 1118 18.47 49.32 5.97
C ASN A 1118 17.59 48.30 6.72
N VAL A 1119 16.28 48.35 6.47
CA VAL A 1119 15.28 47.35 6.89
C VAL A 1119 15.73 45.92 6.56
N ILE A 1120 16.39 45.70 5.41
CA ILE A 1120 16.94 44.39 5.02
C ILE A 1120 18.03 43.91 6.00
N LYS A 1121 18.93 44.80 6.47
CA LYS A 1121 19.97 44.46 7.46
C LYS A 1121 19.36 44.22 8.84
N LYS A 1122 18.34 44.99 9.23
CA LYS A 1122 17.56 44.80 10.46
C LYS A 1122 16.88 43.42 10.45
N ASN A 1123 16.15 43.08 9.39
CA ASN A 1123 15.48 41.78 9.25
C ASN A 1123 16.49 40.62 9.15
N TRP A 1124 17.59 40.77 8.41
CA TRP A 1124 18.65 39.75 8.33
C TRP A 1124 19.32 39.51 9.69
N THR A 1125 19.57 40.54 10.50
CA THR A 1125 20.18 40.36 11.83
C THR A 1125 19.20 39.83 12.87
N ILE A 1126 17.89 40.10 12.73
CA ILE A 1126 16.84 39.42 13.50
C ILE A 1126 16.80 37.92 13.12
N PHE A 1127 16.80 37.59 11.82
CA PHE A 1127 16.83 36.21 11.34
C PHE A 1127 18.10 35.46 11.75
N ALA A 1128 19.28 36.06 11.57
CA ALA A 1128 20.55 35.47 11.98
C ALA A 1128 20.64 35.27 13.50
N ARG A 1129 20.04 36.16 14.31
CA ARG A 1129 19.91 35.98 15.76
C ARG A 1129 18.92 34.85 16.11
N TYR A 1130 17.79 34.75 15.40
CA TYR A 1130 16.85 33.64 15.57
C TYR A 1130 17.52 32.29 15.25
N VAL A 1131 18.19 32.17 14.10
CA VAL A 1131 18.97 30.98 13.73
C VAL A 1131 20.05 30.70 14.77
N SER A 1132 20.84 31.70 15.17
CA SER A 1132 21.90 31.54 16.18
C SER A 1132 21.39 31.09 17.56
N ASN A 1133 20.14 31.41 17.91
CA ASN A 1133 19.52 30.97 19.17
C ASN A 1133 18.93 29.55 19.06
N HIS A 1134 18.56 29.12 17.84
CA HIS A 1134 17.84 27.86 17.58
C HIS A 1134 18.62 26.86 16.72
N VAL A 1135 19.95 26.99 16.58
CA VAL A 1135 20.78 26.07 15.78
C VAL A 1135 20.52 24.59 16.12
N PRO A 1136 20.44 24.16 17.40
CA PRO A 1136 20.16 22.77 17.73
C PRO A 1136 18.75 22.31 17.36
N ASP A 1137 17.73 23.18 17.55
CA ASP A 1137 16.33 22.89 17.18
C ASP A 1137 16.20 22.72 15.67
N ILE A 1138 16.78 23.64 14.91
CA ILE A 1138 16.76 23.65 13.44
C ILE A 1138 17.54 22.45 12.90
N PHE A 1139 18.74 22.17 13.41
CA PHE A 1139 19.56 21.05 12.97
C PHE A 1139 18.84 19.72 13.12
N ILE A 1140 18.19 19.48 14.26
CA ILE A 1140 17.48 18.21 14.52
C ILE A 1140 16.14 18.13 13.79
N ALA A 1141 15.41 19.23 13.66
CA ALA A 1141 14.22 19.25 12.81
C ALA A 1141 14.56 18.93 11.34
N VAL A 1142 15.63 19.53 10.80
CA VAL A 1142 16.12 19.27 9.43
C VAL A 1142 16.62 17.84 9.30
N LEU A 1143 17.48 17.35 10.21
CA LEU A 1143 18.00 15.98 10.18
C LEU A 1143 16.87 14.94 10.24
N TYR A 1144 15.90 15.14 11.13
CA TYR A 1144 14.73 14.27 11.26
C TYR A 1144 13.89 14.26 9.99
N THR A 1145 13.62 15.43 9.40
CA THR A 1145 12.87 15.53 8.14
C THR A 1145 13.64 14.96 6.95
N LEU A 1146 14.96 15.09 6.89
CA LEU A 1146 15.78 14.45 5.84
C LEU A 1146 15.74 12.92 5.96
N VAL A 1147 15.85 12.36 7.17
CA VAL A 1147 15.69 10.92 7.42
C VAL A 1147 14.27 10.46 7.05
N LEU A 1148 13.24 11.23 7.40
CA LEU A 1148 11.84 10.92 7.08
C LEU A 1148 11.57 10.91 5.56
N ILE A 1149 12.11 11.89 4.84
CA ILE A 1149 12.03 11.97 3.38
C ILE A 1149 12.85 10.84 2.73
N ALA A 1150 14.02 10.48 3.27
CA ALA A 1150 14.82 9.37 2.78
C ALA A 1150 14.10 8.01 2.94
N ILE A 1151 13.44 7.77 4.08
CA ILE A 1151 12.61 6.57 4.31
C ILE A 1151 11.43 6.51 3.33
N PHE A 1152 10.79 7.65 3.03
CA PHE A 1152 9.76 7.70 2.01
C PHE A 1152 10.33 7.42 0.61
N ALA A 1153 11.47 8.05 0.26
CA ALA A 1153 12.09 7.98 -1.07
C ALA A 1153 12.67 6.59 -1.39
N GLU A 1154 13.34 5.94 -0.43
CA GLU A 1154 13.82 4.55 -0.57
C GLU A 1154 12.66 3.62 -0.93
N ARG A 1155 11.56 3.70 -0.18
CA ARG A 1155 10.39 2.83 -0.40
C ARG A 1155 9.61 3.21 -1.65
N ALA A 1156 9.58 4.49 -2.03
CA ALA A 1156 9.02 4.92 -3.31
C ALA A 1156 9.84 4.36 -4.48
N TYR A 1157 11.18 4.42 -4.41
CA TYR A 1157 12.12 3.87 -5.40
C TYR A 1157 12.05 2.34 -5.50
N TYR A 1158 12.03 1.65 -4.35
CA TYR A 1158 11.92 0.19 -4.30
C TYR A 1158 10.64 -0.32 -4.98
N TYR A 1159 9.50 0.35 -4.77
CA TYR A 1159 8.24 -0.03 -5.41
C TYR A 1159 8.02 0.57 -6.81
N SER A 1160 8.82 1.56 -7.24
CA SER A 1160 8.73 2.13 -8.59
C SER A 1160 9.67 1.46 -9.59
N VAL A 1161 10.91 1.14 -9.18
CA VAL A 1161 11.98 0.60 -10.01
C VAL A 1161 12.33 -0.83 -9.61
N GLU A 1162 12.93 -1.05 -8.44
CA GLU A 1162 13.52 -2.37 -8.10
C GLU A 1162 12.49 -3.52 -8.16
N ARG A 1163 11.28 -3.28 -7.67
CA ARG A 1163 10.17 -4.24 -7.64
C ARG A 1163 9.22 -4.14 -8.84
N GLU A 1164 9.59 -3.46 -9.94
CA GLU A 1164 8.76 -3.42 -11.15
C GLU A 1164 8.53 -4.83 -11.73
N HIS A 1165 9.56 -5.68 -11.69
CA HIS A 1165 9.47 -7.10 -12.07
C HIS A 1165 8.41 -7.88 -11.28
N GLY A 1166 7.98 -7.38 -10.12
CA GLY A 1166 6.94 -7.98 -9.29
C GLY A 1166 5.50 -7.62 -9.69
N GLY A 1167 5.29 -6.88 -10.79
CA GLY A 1167 3.97 -6.59 -11.40
C GLY A 1167 3.03 -5.67 -10.62
N LEU A 1168 3.19 -5.54 -9.30
CA LEU A 1168 2.27 -4.81 -8.42
C LEU A 1168 2.05 -3.34 -8.80
N ARG A 1169 3.08 -2.67 -9.36
CA ARG A 1169 2.99 -1.29 -9.89
C ARG A 1169 2.12 -1.19 -11.16
N ARG A 1170 2.02 -2.26 -11.95
CA ARG A 1170 1.25 -2.31 -13.21
C ARG A 1170 -0.25 -2.42 -12.94
N ILE A 1171 -0.64 -3.29 -12.00
CA ILE A 1171 -2.03 -3.49 -11.59
C ILE A 1171 -2.56 -2.32 -10.74
N ALA A 1172 -1.87 -1.96 -9.65
CA ALA A 1172 -2.37 -0.98 -8.68
C ALA A 1172 -1.83 0.46 -8.89
N GLY A 1173 -1.10 0.69 -9.98
CA GLY A 1173 -0.57 2.00 -10.36
C GLY A 1173 0.49 2.58 -9.40
N TYR A 1174 0.70 3.90 -9.51
CA TYR A 1174 1.60 4.64 -8.62
C TYR A 1174 1.05 4.80 -7.19
N GLY A 1175 -0.22 4.46 -6.93
CA GLY A 1175 -0.77 4.41 -5.58
C GLY A 1175 0.06 3.55 -4.63
N VAL A 1176 0.71 2.48 -5.11
CA VAL A 1176 1.51 1.57 -4.28
C VAL A 1176 2.81 2.22 -3.80
N THR A 1177 3.47 2.99 -4.67
CA THR A 1177 4.74 3.65 -4.31
C THR A 1177 4.48 4.70 -3.22
N VAL A 1178 3.39 5.46 -3.36
CA VAL A 1178 2.92 6.45 -2.39
C VAL A 1178 2.50 5.79 -1.07
N THR A 1179 1.69 4.72 -1.08
CA THR A 1179 1.25 4.09 0.18
C THR A 1179 2.37 3.40 0.93
N ARG A 1180 3.34 2.79 0.24
CA ARG A 1180 4.47 2.08 0.87
C ARG A 1180 5.53 3.06 1.39
N GLY A 1181 5.79 4.16 0.68
CA GLY A 1181 6.54 5.30 1.20
C GLY A 1181 5.88 5.90 2.44
N ALA A 1182 4.61 6.28 2.35
CA ALA A 1182 3.87 6.92 3.43
C ALA A 1182 3.71 6.01 4.66
N ALA A 1183 3.43 4.71 4.47
CA ALA A 1183 3.36 3.75 5.58
C ALA A 1183 4.69 3.63 6.33
N SER A 1184 5.82 3.72 5.63
CA SER A 1184 7.15 3.62 6.26
C SER A 1184 7.50 4.89 7.01
N ALA A 1185 7.14 6.06 6.47
CA ALA A 1185 7.21 7.34 7.15
C ALA A 1185 6.27 7.39 8.39
N MET A 1186 5.08 6.80 8.32
CA MET A 1186 4.16 6.62 9.46
C MET A 1186 4.76 5.72 10.54
N MET A 1187 5.28 4.54 10.18
CA MET A 1187 5.90 3.62 11.15
C MET A 1187 7.04 4.31 11.91
N PHE A 1188 7.92 5.04 11.21
CA PHE A 1188 8.99 5.80 11.86
C PHE A 1188 8.47 6.93 12.76
N THR A 1189 7.53 7.75 12.27
CA THR A 1189 6.99 8.89 13.04
C THR A 1189 6.22 8.44 14.28
N TYR A 1190 5.33 7.45 14.18
CA TYR A 1190 4.61 6.91 15.33
C TYR A 1190 5.52 6.20 16.35
N SER A 1191 6.60 5.55 15.92
CA SER A 1191 7.60 5.00 16.87
C SER A 1191 8.39 6.11 17.58
N SER A 1192 8.86 7.13 16.86
CA SER A 1192 9.66 8.22 17.45
C SER A 1192 8.86 9.13 18.40
N LEU A 1193 7.53 9.23 18.24
CA LEU A 1193 6.66 9.99 19.16
C LEU A 1193 6.78 9.51 20.61
N LEU A 1194 7.00 8.21 20.83
CA LEU A 1194 7.20 7.64 22.17
C LEU A 1194 8.51 8.15 22.78
N VAL A 1195 9.59 8.16 22.01
CA VAL A 1195 10.93 8.59 22.46
C VAL A 1195 10.93 10.03 22.97
N THR A 1196 10.22 10.93 22.27
CA THR A 1196 10.07 12.34 22.70
C THR A 1196 9.36 12.54 24.05
N MET A 1197 8.71 11.51 24.58
CA MET A 1197 8.02 11.51 25.88
C MET A 1197 8.70 10.63 26.94
N CYS A 1198 9.86 10.02 26.65
CA CYS A 1198 10.68 9.26 27.59
C CYS A 1198 11.39 10.18 28.61
N ARG A 1199 10.62 10.89 29.46
CA ARG A 1199 11.10 11.95 30.36
C ARG A 1199 12.36 11.58 31.15
N ASN A 1200 12.40 10.39 31.75
CA ASN A 1200 13.55 9.96 32.57
C ASN A 1200 14.84 9.87 31.74
N LEU A 1201 14.77 9.30 30.53
CA LEU A 1201 15.89 9.22 29.59
C LEU A 1201 16.30 10.59 29.08
N ILE A 1202 15.32 11.47 28.80
CA ILE A 1202 15.57 12.84 28.36
C ILE A 1202 16.28 13.65 29.46
N THR A 1203 15.83 13.57 30.71
CA THR A 1203 16.50 14.22 31.85
C THR A 1203 17.92 13.72 32.04
N PHE A 1204 18.16 12.42 31.90
CA PHE A 1204 19.51 11.85 31.97
C PHE A 1204 20.43 12.36 30.84
N LEU A 1205 19.97 12.28 29.58
CA LEU A 1205 20.77 12.71 28.43
C LEU A 1205 21.04 14.22 28.40
N ARG A 1206 20.15 15.04 28.98
CA ARG A 1206 20.28 16.50 29.10
C ARG A 1206 21.55 16.95 29.82
N GLU A 1207 22.03 16.19 30.80
CA GLU A 1207 23.23 16.50 31.59
C GLU A 1207 24.52 15.96 30.94
N THR A 1208 24.40 15.18 29.85
CA THR A 1208 25.53 14.66 29.07
C THR A 1208 25.93 15.61 27.94
N PHE A 1209 27.03 15.31 27.23
CA PHE A 1209 27.45 16.05 26.03
C PHE A 1209 26.38 16.13 24.94
N PHE A 1210 25.42 15.19 24.90
CA PHE A 1210 24.28 15.26 23.96
C PHE A 1210 23.43 16.51 24.17
N GLY A 1211 23.34 17.06 25.39
CA GLY A 1211 22.61 18.30 25.67
C GLY A 1211 23.17 19.55 24.97
N HIS A 1212 24.39 19.49 24.44
CA HIS A 1212 24.96 20.57 23.61
C HIS A 1212 24.46 20.53 22.15
N TYR A 1213 24.12 19.34 21.64
CA TYR A 1213 23.69 19.11 20.26
C TYR A 1213 22.18 18.88 20.13
N VAL A 1214 21.53 18.41 21.20
CA VAL A 1214 20.12 18.04 21.27
C VAL A 1214 19.39 18.94 22.26
N PRO A 1215 18.43 19.78 21.83
CA PRO A 1215 17.66 20.66 22.70
C PRO A 1215 16.56 19.84 23.41
N PHE A 1216 16.96 19.07 24.42
CA PHE A 1216 16.07 18.20 25.19
C PHE A 1216 14.92 18.96 25.88
N ASP A 1217 15.10 20.25 26.17
CA ASP A 1217 14.06 21.14 26.70
C ASP A 1217 12.96 21.49 25.68
N SER A 1218 13.23 21.35 24.38
CA SER A 1218 12.26 21.53 23.29
C SER A 1218 11.41 20.27 23.02
N ASN A 1219 11.55 19.19 23.81
CA ASN A 1219 10.94 17.88 23.53
C ASN A 1219 9.42 17.91 23.26
N VAL A 1220 8.65 18.73 23.99
CA VAL A 1220 7.19 18.88 23.78
C VAL A 1220 6.85 19.60 22.48
N LEU A 1221 7.72 20.50 22.00
CA LEU A 1221 7.58 21.15 20.70
C LEU A 1221 7.94 20.17 19.57
N PHE A 1222 9.04 19.43 19.74
CA PHE A 1222 9.48 18.41 18.79
C PHE A 1222 8.46 17.26 18.67
N HIS A 1223 7.84 16.84 19.78
CA HIS A 1223 6.72 15.89 19.77
C HIS A 1223 5.55 16.37 18.89
N LYS A 1224 5.13 17.65 19.02
CA LYS A 1224 4.09 18.24 18.17
C LYS A 1224 4.51 18.32 16.70
N TYR A 1225 5.79 18.58 16.43
CA TYR A 1225 6.36 18.60 15.08
C TYR A 1225 6.29 17.22 14.42
N ILE A 1226 6.70 16.16 15.13
CA ILE A 1226 6.58 14.77 14.63
C ILE A 1226 5.10 14.39 14.46
N ALA A 1227 4.21 14.80 15.37
CA ALA A 1227 2.78 14.50 15.27
C ALA A 1227 2.12 15.12 14.03
N LEU A 1228 2.57 16.31 13.60
CA LEU A 1228 2.14 16.95 12.36
C LEU A 1228 2.58 16.14 11.13
N TRP A 1229 3.83 15.67 11.11
CA TRP A 1229 4.34 14.78 10.06
C TRP A 1229 3.62 13.42 10.02
N ALA A 1230 3.36 12.81 11.18
CA ALA A 1230 2.60 11.56 11.29
C ALA A 1230 1.18 11.71 10.71
N PHE A 1231 0.50 12.82 11.02
CA PHE A 1231 -0.81 13.14 10.46
C PHE A 1231 -0.75 13.34 8.93
N LEU A 1232 0.22 14.11 8.43
CA LEU A 1232 0.40 14.33 6.99
C LEU A 1232 0.60 13.02 6.22
N PHE A 1233 1.52 12.16 6.67
CA PHE A 1233 1.74 10.88 6.01
C PHE A 1233 0.56 9.92 6.17
N THR A 1234 -0.23 10.01 7.24
CA THR A 1234 -1.49 9.26 7.37
C THR A 1234 -2.50 9.68 6.31
N VAL A 1235 -2.67 10.98 6.04
CA VAL A 1235 -3.55 11.48 4.97
C VAL A 1235 -3.06 11.01 3.60
N VAL A 1236 -1.76 11.12 3.32
CA VAL A 1236 -1.14 10.66 2.05
C VAL A 1236 -1.31 9.14 1.87
N HIS A 1237 -1.17 8.35 2.94
CA HIS A 1237 -1.38 6.90 2.91
C HIS A 1237 -2.84 6.54 2.62
N CYS A 1238 -3.82 7.22 3.21
CA CYS A 1238 -5.24 7.02 2.91
C CYS A 1238 -5.58 7.36 1.45
N ILE A 1239 -5.09 8.50 0.93
CA ILE A 1239 -5.31 8.92 -0.47
C ILE A 1239 -4.67 7.92 -1.44
N GLY A 1240 -3.44 7.49 -1.17
CA GLY A 1240 -2.77 6.45 -1.96
C GLY A 1240 -3.55 5.12 -1.94
N HIS A 1241 -4.18 4.76 -0.82
CA HIS A 1241 -5.02 3.58 -0.74
C HIS A 1241 -6.33 3.71 -1.54
N ALA A 1242 -6.93 4.89 -1.62
CA ALA A 1242 -8.06 5.15 -2.52
C ALA A 1242 -7.69 4.94 -4.00
N SER A 1243 -6.52 5.43 -4.43
CA SER A 1243 -5.99 5.20 -5.79
C SER A 1243 -5.71 3.71 -6.04
N ASN A 1244 -5.05 3.02 -5.10
CA ASN A 1244 -4.82 1.57 -5.20
C ASN A 1244 -6.12 0.78 -5.31
N PHE A 1245 -7.16 1.21 -4.58
CA PHE A 1245 -8.46 0.55 -4.59
C PHE A 1245 -9.17 0.68 -5.94
N TYR A 1246 -9.25 1.90 -6.47
CA TYR A 1246 -9.81 2.15 -7.80
C TYR A 1246 -9.09 1.33 -8.89
N HIS A 1247 -7.75 1.29 -8.84
CA HIS A 1247 -6.98 0.47 -9.75
C HIS A 1247 -7.23 -1.04 -9.54
N ILE A 1248 -7.30 -1.55 -8.32
CA ILE A 1248 -7.59 -2.96 -8.06
C ILE A 1248 -9.02 -3.34 -8.51
N ALA A 1249 -10.00 -2.44 -8.35
CA ALA A 1249 -11.38 -2.67 -8.76
C ALA A 1249 -11.61 -2.63 -10.28
N THR A 1250 -10.73 -1.95 -11.04
CA THR A 1250 -10.79 -1.87 -12.51
C THR A 1250 -9.98 -2.96 -13.23
N GLN A 1251 -9.41 -3.93 -12.50
CA GLN A 1251 -8.47 -4.92 -13.05
C GLN A 1251 -9.08 -6.33 -13.15
N PRO A 1252 -8.69 -7.14 -14.16
CA PRO A 1252 -9.26 -8.47 -14.35
C PRO A 1252 -9.04 -9.40 -13.15
N PRO A 1253 -10.01 -10.27 -12.80
CA PRO A 1253 -9.84 -11.26 -11.73
C PRO A 1253 -8.61 -12.16 -11.90
N ASN A 1254 -8.11 -12.34 -13.13
CA ASN A 1254 -6.91 -13.12 -13.45
C ASN A 1254 -5.64 -12.43 -12.92
N ASP A 1255 -5.54 -11.12 -13.13
CA ASP A 1255 -4.41 -10.28 -12.74
C ASP A 1255 -4.36 -10.14 -11.20
N LEU A 1256 -5.53 -10.06 -10.56
CA LEU A 1256 -5.65 -10.15 -9.11
C LEU A 1256 -5.28 -11.55 -8.58
N THR A 1257 -5.72 -12.63 -9.24
CA THR A 1257 -5.33 -14.02 -8.93
C THR A 1257 -3.81 -14.19 -9.00
N CYS A 1258 -3.16 -13.54 -9.95
CA CYS A 1258 -1.70 -13.63 -10.13
C CYS A 1258 -0.92 -13.05 -8.95
N LEU A 1259 -1.24 -11.83 -8.49
CA LEU A 1259 -0.53 -11.19 -7.36
C LEU A 1259 -1.00 -11.66 -5.98
N PHE A 1260 -2.27 -12.08 -5.87
CA PHE A 1260 -2.95 -12.34 -4.61
C PHE A 1260 -3.58 -13.74 -4.60
N ARG A 1261 -2.87 -14.74 -5.13
CA ARG A 1261 -3.30 -16.16 -5.28
C ARG A 1261 -4.13 -16.70 -4.12
N ASN A 1262 -3.69 -16.49 -2.89
CA ASN A 1262 -4.34 -17.00 -1.67
C ASN A 1262 -5.66 -16.29 -1.29
N TYR A 1263 -6.03 -15.19 -1.97
CA TYR A 1263 -7.24 -14.40 -1.73
C TYR A 1263 -8.20 -14.47 -2.91
N PHE A 1264 -7.68 -14.26 -4.13
CA PHE A 1264 -8.45 -14.38 -5.36
C PHE A 1264 -8.11 -15.74 -5.99
N HIS A 1265 -8.78 -16.80 -5.54
CA HIS A 1265 -8.83 -18.06 -6.28
C HIS A 1265 -10.07 -18.07 -7.17
N ARG A 1266 -9.90 -18.30 -8.48
CA ARG A 1266 -10.97 -18.42 -9.49
C ARG A 1266 -12.14 -19.38 -9.14
N TYR A 1267 -11.96 -20.24 -8.14
CA TYR A 1267 -12.83 -21.40 -7.85
C TYR A 1267 -13.29 -21.47 -6.39
N ALA A 1268 -13.03 -20.44 -5.58
CA ALA A 1268 -13.37 -20.44 -4.15
C ALA A 1268 -14.74 -19.82 -3.87
N ASN A 1269 -15.82 -20.61 -4.02
CA ASN A 1269 -17.15 -20.41 -3.45
C ASN A 1269 -17.78 -19.00 -3.58
N LEU A 1270 -18.47 -18.75 -4.70
CA LEU A 1270 -19.58 -17.78 -4.76
C LEU A 1270 -20.84 -18.25 -3.98
N SER A 1271 -20.82 -19.49 -3.49
CA SER A 1271 -21.92 -20.22 -2.83
C SER A 1271 -22.28 -19.76 -1.41
N SER A 1272 -21.63 -18.73 -0.85
CA SER A 1272 -22.01 -18.17 0.46
C SER A 1272 -22.82 -16.86 0.33
N PRO A 1273 -24.17 -16.90 0.30
CA PRO A 1273 -25.00 -15.70 0.34
C PRO A 1273 -24.83 -14.99 1.70
N GLY A 1274 -24.00 -13.95 1.71
CA GLY A 1274 -23.62 -13.24 2.93
C GLY A 1274 -22.18 -12.71 2.94
N LYS A 1275 -21.30 -13.22 2.07
CA LYS A 1275 -19.99 -12.59 1.80
C LYS A 1275 -20.08 -11.62 0.64
N THR A 1276 -20.81 -10.52 0.84
CA THR A 1276 -20.50 -9.28 0.14
C THR A 1276 -19.04 -8.96 0.45
N ILE A 1277 -18.17 -8.92 -0.57
CA ILE A 1277 -16.83 -8.38 -0.41
C ILE A 1277 -16.98 -6.86 -0.33
N ILE A 1278 -17.30 -6.38 0.87
CA ILE A 1278 -17.03 -5.00 1.26
C ILE A 1278 -15.51 -4.94 1.40
N LEU A 1279 -14.88 -4.52 0.31
CA LEU A 1279 -13.43 -4.37 0.17
C LEU A 1279 -13.03 -3.00 0.75
#